data_AF-A0A0S7WU80-F1
#
_entry.id   AF-A0A0S7WU80-F1
#
_cell.length_a   1.000
_cell.length_b   1.000
_cell.length_c   1.000
_cell.angle_alpha   90.00
_cell.angle_beta   90.00
_cell.angle_gamma   90.00
#
_symmetry.space_group_name_H-M   'P 1'
#
loop_
_entity.id
_entity.type
_entity.pdbx_description
1 polymer ?
#
loop_
_entity_poly.entity_id
_entity_poly.type
_entity_poly.pdbx_seq_one_letter_code
_entity_poly.pdbx_strand_id
1 'polypeptide(L)'
;HSGDCIAPCQIACPAGLDVQGYIALIARGQYREAVTLIKEAIPMPAVIGRICPHPCESACRRNLVDEPLAICSLKRFAADYCFLLGEESPVPPLKSKSGFRVAIIGSGPAGLSAAFYLARMGHETEVFEALPKPGGMLRYGIPDYRLPKGVLDREIAAITELGVKIRTDRVLGRDFSLESLFKDGFHAVFLSVGAHKSQKIRVDGEDLEGVLPGTNFLRSVALGESMKVGRRVAVVGGGNTAIDAARTALRLGVGEVTIVYRRSRAEMPASEWEVEEAEEEGVRLHFLAAPVKVIGEDGRVSGLVCIKMVLGELDESGRRRPEPVPGSEFTLPVDTVIAAIGQSTDISFLEAEQTTSERGNVNIGKGDIIIAHPETLQTDMKGVFAGGDAVTGAATAVDAIAAGRRAAIAIDRYLNGEALEGEGKAFNWSKGELTELIKDEFADVERQPRREMQKLGPLERRDNFQEIELGYTEDMAKKEAERCMACGCKAADCCTLRQLAAEYVVSDTPTKQVGQLYPKDKSHPFIEIDANKCIACIRCVRTCLDVQNVGALSFCYRVAVPSYARSLLDTNCESCGQCVASCPVGALVSKDRLPPLSEVSTICPYCGVGCGILLGTIGNTVVSVRGVMENPANRGRLCVKGRFGIPEFVNHEERLTTPLTRKNGKLTEATWEEALDLITNQLSQYKSDKFAAIASAKCTNEENYVIQKFARTVMGTNNVDHCARLCHAPTVAGLAQSFGSGAMTNSIAEVADASCILAIGTNTTEDHPIIGMDIKKAVRNGAKLIVANPREIDLCRFATLWLRHRPGSDVALLMGMMKVIVDEGLLDSSFIEKRCENFEQFHDSLENFDLGRVAQITGIPQDKIVEAARIFAQNSPATILYGMGITQHSHGTDNVIATANLAMLTGNIGKPSTGVNPLRGQNNVQGACDMGALPNVYPGYQSVADRTIKEKFEMAWGAKLSDKPGLTLTEILDEAYKGNIKAVYLVGENPVLSDPDAAHVENALERLEFFVVQDMFLTETAHLADVVLPSASFAEKDGTFTNTERRVQRVRQAISPKGDSRPDWWITCQIAKRLGGQGFDFENPSQIMEEIAELTPSYGGISHGRLEEGGLQWPCPLDDYPGTPILHTELFTRGKGRFIPLEYKPSMEQPDDDYPLILTMERSLYQFHTGTMTRKVKGLNILNGEELVQINPQDAQKLGITDGQGVRVTSRRGEVMAKSKVTEASPVGVVTMSFHFTETRTNLLTNPALDPVSKIPELKVCAVRVEKAKK
;
A
#
# COMPACT_ATOMS: atom_id res chain seq x y z
N HIS A 1 11.71 -0.36 -27.58
CA HIS A 1 11.76 -0.66 -26.14
C HIS A 1 13.20 -0.97 -25.77
N SER A 2 13.82 -0.14 -24.93
CA SER A 2 15.22 -0.26 -24.54
C SER A 2 15.42 -0.18 -23.02
N GLY A 3 14.44 -0.53 -22.18
CA GLY A 3 14.60 -0.48 -20.72
C GLY A 3 15.15 -1.78 -20.15
N ASP A 4 16.05 -1.71 -19.16
CA ASP A 4 16.46 -2.89 -18.38
C ASP A 4 15.22 -3.53 -17.72
N CYS A 5 14.97 -4.81 -17.98
CA CYS A 5 13.85 -5.53 -17.38
C CYS A 5 13.98 -5.57 -15.86
N ILE A 6 15.14 -6.02 -15.38
CA ILE A 6 15.53 -6.06 -13.97
C ILE A 6 16.80 -5.24 -13.78
N ALA A 7 17.06 -4.74 -12.58
CA ALA A 7 18.20 -3.85 -12.35
C ALA A 7 19.53 -4.60 -12.56
N PRO A 8 20.56 -3.98 -13.17
CA PRO A 8 21.88 -4.62 -13.36
C PRO A 8 22.52 -5.11 -12.06
N CYS A 9 22.33 -4.37 -10.97
CA CYS A 9 22.79 -4.77 -9.63
C CYS A 9 22.07 -6.02 -9.07
N GLN A 10 20.86 -6.32 -9.54
CA GLN A 10 20.13 -7.55 -9.21
C GLN A 10 20.63 -8.73 -10.07
N ILE A 11 20.90 -8.50 -11.36
CA ILE A 11 21.49 -9.50 -12.27
C ILE A 11 22.87 -9.94 -11.75
N ALA A 12 23.71 -8.97 -11.36
CA ALA A 12 25.06 -9.23 -10.87
C ALA A 12 25.11 -9.87 -9.48
N CYS A 13 24.00 -9.90 -8.73
CA CYS A 13 23.94 -10.57 -7.44
C CYS A 13 23.70 -12.07 -7.63
N PRO A 14 24.59 -12.98 -7.20
CA PRO A 14 24.39 -14.41 -7.37
C PRO A 14 23.09 -14.94 -6.74
N ALA A 15 22.62 -14.29 -5.67
CA ALA A 15 21.37 -14.62 -5.00
C ALA A 15 20.11 -14.03 -5.67
N GLY A 16 20.26 -13.16 -6.68
CA GLY A 16 19.15 -12.50 -7.37
C GLY A 16 18.42 -11.44 -6.53
N LEU A 17 19.11 -10.84 -5.56
CA LEU A 17 18.57 -9.87 -4.60
C LEU A 17 17.94 -8.65 -5.29
N ASP A 18 16.71 -8.28 -4.91
CA ASP A 18 16.07 -7.04 -5.38
C ASP A 18 16.68 -5.80 -4.71
N VAL A 19 17.86 -5.41 -5.21
CA VAL A 19 18.62 -4.27 -4.73
C VAL A 19 17.85 -2.96 -4.84
N GLN A 20 17.12 -2.78 -5.95
CA GLN A 20 16.38 -1.55 -6.20
C GLN A 20 15.22 -1.39 -5.21
N GLY A 21 14.49 -2.47 -4.94
CA GLY A 21 13.34 -2.45 -4.04
C GLY A 21 13.72 -2.12 -2.60
N TYR A 22 14.71 -2.82 -2.02
CA TYR A 22 15.03 -2.60 -0.61
C TYR A 22 15.72 -1.25 -0.38
N ILE A 23 16.50 -0.75 -1.35
CA ILE A 23 17.08 0.60 -1.26
C ILE A 23 15.96 1.65 -1.30
N ALA A 24 14.93 1.48 -2.13
CA ALA A 24 13.77 2.36 -2.12
C ALA A 24 13.02 2.35 -0.78
N LEU A 25 12.92 1.19 -0.13
CA LEU A 25 12.35 1.06 1.22
C LEU A 25 13.21 1.77 2.27
N ILE A 26 14.55 1.65 2.22
CA ILE A 26 15.47 2.39 3.12
C ILE A 26 15.32 3.90 2.94
N ALA A 27 15.26 4.40 1.70
CA ALA A 27 15.04 5.82 1.43
C ALA A 27 13.73 6.35 2.04
N ARG A 28 12.72 5.48 2.20
CA ARG A 28 11.42 5.78 2.80
C ARG A 28 11.37 5.57 4.31
N GLY A 29 12.46 5.13 4.95
CA GLY A 29 12.49 4.79 6.37
C GLY A 29 11.83 3.44 6.72
N GLN A 30 11.58 2.58 5.73
CA GLN A 30 10.85 1.31 5.88
C GLN A 30 11.83 0.13 6.03
N TYR A 31 12.61 0.14 7.11
CA TYR A 31 13.75 -0.77 7.29
C TYR A 31 13.35 -2.22 7.50
N ARG A 32 12.27 -2.46 8.27
CA ARG A 32 11.74 -3.81 8.51
C ARG A 32 11.28 -4.48 7.22
N GLU A 33 10.62 -3.72 6.35
CA GLU A 33 10.21 -4.15 5.03
C GLU A 33 11.40 -4.35 4.10
N ALA A 34 12.42 -3.49 4.18
CA ALA A 34 13.66 -3.68 3.45
C ALA A 34 14.31 -5.01 3.81
N VAL A 35 14.40 -5.36 5.10
CA VAL A 35 14.93 -6.66 5.57
C VAL A 35 14.04 -7.82 5.12
N THR A 36 12.70 -7.68 5.20
CA THR A 36 11.75 -8.67 4.66
C THR A 36 12.04 -8.95 3.18
N LEU A 37 12.18 -7.91 2.36
CA LEU A 37 12.48 -8.03 0.94
C LEU A 37 13.87 -8.63 0.70
N ILE A 38 14.87 -8.26 1.49
CA ILE A 38 16.22 -8.85 1.38
C ILE A 38 16.17 -10.36 1.62
N LYS A 39 15.39 -10.80 2.61
CA LYS A 39 15.23 -12.20 3.00
C LYS A 39 14.47 -13.08 2.00
N GLU A 40 13.88 -12.50 0.95
CA GLU A 40 13.46 -13.29 -0.22
C GLU A 40 14.66 -13.96 -0.91
N ALA A 41 15.84 -13.32 -0.90
CA ALA A 41 17.04 -13.81 -1.57
C ALA A 41 18.20 -14.14 -0.62
N ILE A 42 18.26 -13.51 0.57
CA ILE A 42 19.39 -13.65 1.50
C ILE A 42 18.84 -13.84 2.93
N PRO A 43 18.88 -15.07 3.48
CA PRO A 43 18.37 -15.36 4.82
C PRO A 43 19.12 -14.66 5.96
N MET A 44 20.41 -14.36 5.76
CA MET A 44 21.31 -13.78 6.77
C MET A 44 21.86 -12.41 6.34
N PRO A 45 21.01 -11.38 6.21
CA PRO A 45 21.40 -10.09 5.65
C PRO A 45 22.50 -9.36 6.42
N ALA A 46 22.54 -9.44 7.75
CA ALA A 46 23.56 -8.78 8.58
C ALA A 46 24.94 -9.41 8.39
N VAL A 47 25.00 -10.74 8.22
CA VAL A 47 26.23 -11.47 7.91
C VAL A 47 26.74 -11.05 6.52
N ILE A 48 25.88 -11.13 5.50
CA ILE A 48 26.26 -10.83 4.12
C ILE A 48 26.49 -9.31 3.93
N GLY A 49 25.99 -8.46 4.82
CA GLY A 49 26.30 -7.04 4.87
C GLY A 49 27.75 -6.73 5.24
N ARG A 50 28.47 -7.69 5.82
CA ARG A 50 29.86 -7.53 6.31
C ARG A 50 30.91 -8.21 5.43
N ILE A 51 30.55 -9.31 4.76
CA ILE A 51 31.53 -10.19 4.10
C ILE A 51 31.37 -10.31 2.58
N CYS A 52 30.37 -9.63 2.00
CA CYS A 52 30.07 -9.76 0.58
C CYS A 52 31.09 -8.97 -0.26
N PRO A 53 31.60 -9.55 -1.37
CA PRO A 53 32.47 -8.84 -2.32
C PRO A 53 31.71 -7.88 -3.25
N HIS A 54 30.41 -7.66 -3.00
CA HIS A 54 29.55 -6.66 -3.62
C HIS A 54 29.65 -6.50 -5.17
N PRO A 55 29.49 -7.59 -5.96
CA PRO A 55 29.48 -7.51 -7.43
C PRO A 55 28.38 -6.60 -7.98
N CYS A 56 27.31 -6.41 -7.20
CA CYS A 56 26.22 -5.48 -7.50
C CYS A 56 26.66 -4.01 -7.57
N GLU A 57 27.70 -3.60 -6.82
CA GLU A 57 28.25 -2.25 -6.86
C GLU A 57 29.08 -2.02 -8.12
N SER A 58 29.83 -3.04 -8.56
CA SER A 58 30.58 -3.02 -9.83
C SER A 58 29.65 -2.90 -11.04
N ALA A 59 28.47 -3.54 -10.99
CA ALA A 59 27.46 -3.45 -12.05
C ALA A 59 26.55 -2.19 -11.95
N CYS A 60 26.72 -1.38 -10.90
CA CYS A 60 25.87 -0.21 -10.68
C CYS A 60 26.03 0.82 -11.81
N ARG A 61 24.92 1.22 -12.45
CA ARG A 61 24.96 2.23 -13.52
C ARG A 61 25.45 3.60 -13.07
N ARG A 62 25.42 3.89 -11.77
CA ARG A 62 25.84 5.18 -11.23
C ARG A 62 27.35 5.43 -11.36
N ASN A 63 28.14 4.39 -11.60
CA ASN A 63 29.54 4.48 -12.05
C ASN A 63 29.72 5.33 -13.32
N LEU A 64 28.67 5.56 -14.11
CA LEU A 64 28.71 6.44 -15.30
C LEU A 64 28.48 7.91 -14.98
N VAL A 65 28.03 8.23 -13.76
CA VAL A 65 27.72 9.59 -13.28
C VAL A 65 28.79 10.05 -12.31
N ASP A 66 28.98 9.32 -11.21
CA ASP A 66 29.95 9.58 -10.15
C ASP A 66 30.47 8.27 -9.53
N GLU A 67 30.00 7.87 -8.35
CA GLU A 67 30.40 6.68 -7.60
C GLU A 67 29.20 5.72 -7.44
N PRO A 68 29.46 4.40 -7.34
CA PRO A 68 28.39 3.43 -7.15
C PRO A 68 27.69 3.63 -5.80
N LEU A 69 26.50 3.06 -5.69
CA LEU A 69 25.77 2.98 -4.43
C LEU A 69 26.52 2.07 -3.45
N ALA A 70 26.53 2.43 -2.16
CA ALA A 70 27.03 1.57 -1.08
C ALA A 70 26.01 0.47 -0.72
N ILE A 71 25.68 -0.36 -1.71
CA ILE A 71 24.66 -1.41 -1.65
C ILE A 71 24.90 -2.35 -0.46
N CYS A 72 26.15 -2.78 -0.24
CA CYS A 72 26.46 -3.69 0.85
C CYS A 72 26.24 -3.03 2.23
N SER A 73 26.66 -1.78 2.38
CA SER A 73 26.52 -0.99 3.60
C SER A 73 25.05 -0.67 3.92
N LEU A 74 24.23 -0.37 2.91
CA LEU A 74 22.78 -0.15 3.06
C LEU A 74 22.06 -1.43 3.54
N LYS A 75 22.41 -2.59 2.97
CA LYS A 75 21.90 -3.88 3.41
C LYS A 75 22.27 -4.18 4.86
N ARG A 76 23.54 -3.93 5.24
CA ARG A 76 24.01 -4.06 6.62
C ARG A 76 23.21 -3.15 7.55
N PHE A 77 23.09 -1.87 7.20
CA PHE A 77 22.35 -0.88 7.98
C PHE A 77 20.93 -1.35 8.28
N ALA A 78 20.17 -1.77 7.25
CA ALA A 78 18.80 -2.21 7.45
C ALA A 78 18.69 -3.41 8.41
N ALA A 79 19.60 -4.38 8.31
CA ALA A 79 19.63 -5.54 9.19
C ALA A 79 20.04 -5.19 10.62
N ASP A 80 21.11 -4.39 10.78
CA ASP A 80 21.61 -3.95 12.09
C ASP A 80 20.58 -3.05 12.80
N TYR A 81 19.85 -2.20 12.06
CA TYR A 81 18.82 -1.33 12.62
C TYR A 81 17.68 -2.13 13.28
N CYS A 82 17.18 -3.19 12.62
CA CYS A 82 16.19 -4.08 13.22
C CYS A 82 16.70 -4.73 14.51
N PHE A 83 17.98 -5.11 14.57
CA PHE A 83 18.59 -5.66 15.79
C PHE A 83 18.71 -4.64 16.93
N LEU A 84 18.97 -3.37 16.62
CA LEU A 84 19.09 -2.30 17.62
C LEU A 84 17.74 -1.99 18.29
N LEU A 85 16.63 -2.13 17.55
CA LEU A 85 15.28 -1.95 18.09
C LEU A 85 14.81 -3.12 18.98
N GLY A 86 15.61 -4.19 19.11
CA GLY A 86 15.22 -5.39 19.84
C GLY A 86 14.07 -6.16 19.18
N GLU A 87 13.79 -5.89 17.91
CA GLU A 87 12.73 -6.55 17.17
C GLU A 87 13.13 -7.96 16.76
N GLU A 88 12.15 -8.87 16.72
CA GLU A 88 12.30 -10.16 16.05
C GLU A 88 12.69 -9.94 14.59
N SER A 89 13.61 -10.77 14.08
CA SER A 89 14.10 -10.62 12.73
C SER A 89 12.97 -10.89 11.74
N PRO A 90 12.52 -9.92 10.93
CA PRO A 90 11.33 -10.09 10.11
C PRO A 90 11.55 -11.23 9.11
N VAL A 91 10.54 -12.05 8.89
CA VAL A 91 10.58 -13.16 7.92
C VAL A 91 9.42 -12.99 6.95
N PRO A 92 9.62 -13.23 5.65
CA PRO A 92 8.51 -13.21 4.70
C PRO A 92 7.47 -14.31 5.02
N PRO A 93 6.26 -14.24 4.46
CA PRO A 93 5.17 -15.16 4.80
C PRO A 93 5.56 -16.66 4.70
N LEU A 94 5.11 -17.44 5.69
CA LEU A 94 5.28 -18.89 5.76
C LEU A 94 4.12 -19.62 5.07
N LYS A 95 4.40 -20.71 4.36
CA LYS A 95 3.37 -21.64 3.88
C LYS A 95 2.88 -22.54 5.01
N SER A 96 1.69 -23.12 4.83
CA SER A 96 1.17 -24.18 5.71
C SER A 96 2.11 -25.38 5.78
N LYS A 97 2.12 -26.09 6.90
CA LYS A 97 2.95 -27.29 7.09
C LYS A 97 2.68 -28.33 5.99
N SER A 98 3.74 -28.80 5.34
CA SER A 98 3.66 -29.79 4.25
C SER A 98 3.56 -31.23 4.76
N GLY A 99 4.06 -31.49 5.97
CA GLY A 99 4.21 -32.83 6.53
C GLY A 99 5.50 -33.56 6.13
N PHE A 100 6.31 -32.98 5.24
CA PHE A 100 7.60 -33.57 4.85
C PHE A 100 8.74 -33.14 5.77
N ARG A 101 9.74 -34.02 5.89
CA ARG A 101 10.96 -33.82 6.71
C ARG A 101 12.20 -33.85 5.83
N VAL A 102 13.09 -32.87 5.98
CA VAL A 102 14.34 -32.75 5.19
C VAL A 102 15.56 -32.67 6.11
N ALA A 103 16.55 -33.51 5.85
CA ALA A 103 17.84 -33.47 6.55
C ALA A 103 18.86 -32.64 5.76
N ILE A 104 19.63 -31.80 6.45
CA ILE A 104 20.65 -30.94 5.84
C ILE A 104 21.98 -31.21 6.51
N ILE A 105 23.01 -31.54 5.72
CA ILE A 105 24.34 -31.87 6.22
C ILE A 105 25.26 -30.67 6.02
N GLY A 106 25.72 -30.11 7.14
CA GLY A 106 26.52 -28.88 7.22
C GLY A 106 25.65 -27.64 7.50
N SER A 107 26.09 -26.82 8.45
CA SER A 107 25.44 -25.54 8.81
C SER A 107 26.16 -24.31 8.23
N GLY A 108 26.84 -24.47 7.10
CA GLY A 108 27.43 -23.35 6.36
C GLY A 108 26.36 -22.47 5.68
N PRO A 109 26.76 -21.45 4.90
CA PRO A 109 25.83 -20.53 4.25
C PRO A 109 24.79 -21.24 3.37
N ALA A 110 25.19 -22.28 2.63
CA ALA A 110 24.29 -23.07 1.80
C ALA A 110 23.27 -23.86 2.63
N GLY A 111 23.73 -24.59 3.65
CA GLY A 111 22.87 -25.41 4.51
C GLY A 111 21.87 -24.60 5.32
N LEU A 112 22.31 -23.52 5.97
CA LEU A 112 21.42 -22.60 6.71
C LEU A 112 20.38 -21.95 5.78
N SER A 113 20.79 -21.59 4.56
CA SER A 113 19.85 -21.01 3.59
C SER A 113 18.82 -22.02 3.12
N ALA A 114 19.24 -23.24 2.79
CA ALA A 114 18.30 -24.31 2.43
C ALA A 114 17.30 -24.57 3.57
N ALA A 115 17.78 -24.61 4.82
CA ALA A 115 16.93 -24.80 5.99
C ALA A 115 15.86 -23.70 6.12
N PHE A 116 16.28 -22.44 5.98
CA PHE A 116 15.39 -21.28 6.00
C PHE A 116 14.29 -21.37 4.93
N TYR A 117 14.66 -21.62 3.67
CA TYR A 117 13.68 -21.67 2.58
C TYR A 117 12.73 -22.88 2.67
N LEU A 118 13.25 -24.05 3.05
CA LEU A 118 12.43 -25.25 3.25
C LEU A 118 11.44 -25.07 4.41
N ALA A 119 11.87 -24.45 5.51
CA ALA A 119 10.97 -24.11 6.61
C ALA A 119 9.88 -23.13 6.17
N ARG A 120 10.22 -22.10 5.38
CA ARG A 120 9.25 -21.17 4.77
C ARG A 120 8.25 -21.86 3.85
N MET A 121 8.66 -22.93 3.17
CA MET A 121 7.81 -23.74 2.30
C MET A 121 6.95 -24.75 3.08
N GLY A 122 7.07 -24.79 4.42
CA GLY A 122 6.25 -25.62 5.30
C GLY A 122 6.87 -26.96 5.68
N HIS A 123 8.10 -27.25 5.26
CA HIS A 123 8.80 -28.50 5.57
C HIS A 123 9.47 -28.44 6.94
N GLU A 124 9.45 -29.56 7.68
CA GLU A 124 10.26 -29.69 8.89
C GLU A 124 11.71 -29.96 8.49
N THR A 125 12.65 -29.20 9.05
CA THR A 125 14.06 -29.28 8.66
C THR A 125 14.96 -29.53 9.86
N GLU A 126 15.97 -30.38 9.65
CA GLU A 126 16.96 -30.71 10.66
C GLU A 126 18.37 -30.64 10.05
N VAL A 127 19.21 -29.77 10.62
CA VAL A 127 20.58 -29.54 10.19
C VAL A 127 21.53 -30.32 11.10
N PHE A 128 22.43 -31.09 10.49
CA PHE A 128 23.48 -31.84 11.18
C PHE A 128 24.82 -31.14 10.96
N GLU A 129 25.44 -30.69 12.05
CA GLU A 129 26.70 -29.95 12.05
C GLU A 129 27.79 -30.78 12.75
N ALA A 130 28.95 -30.90 12.09
CA ALA A 130 30.08 -31.65 12.59
C ALA A 130 30.80 -30.93 13.75
N LEU A 131 30.80 -29.60 13.74
CA LEU A 131 31.50 -28.76 14.70
C LEU A 131 30.60 -28.38 15.91
N PRO A 132 31.19 -27.89 17.03
CA PRO A 132 30.45 -27.64 18.26
C PRO A 132 29.40 -26.51 18.18
N LYS A 133 29.48 -25.63 17.19
CA LYS A 133 28.53 -24.53 16.97
C LYS A 133 28.21 -24.36 15.48
N PRO A 134 26.97 -23.98 15.12
CA PRO A 134 26.58 -23.81 13.73
C PRO A 134 27.17 -22.56 13.07
N GLY A 135 27.26 -22.58 11.74
CA GLY A 135 27.74 -21.47 10.90
C GLY A 135 28.87 -21.85 9.95
N GLY A 136 29.44 -23.05 10.07
CA GLY A 136 30.51 -23.54 9.20
C GLY A 136 31.64 -22.52 9.01
N MET A 137 32.04 -22.27 7.76
CA MET A 137 33.11 -21.29 7.44
C MET A 137 32.79 -19.85 7.86
N LEU A 138 31.52 -19.45 8.03
CA LEU A 138 31.19 -18.12 8.57
C LEU A 138 31.66 -17.97 10.03
N ARG A 139 31.56 -19.04 10.81
CA ARG A 139 32.03 -19.05 12.20
C ARG A 139 33.52 -19.29 12.28
N TYR A 140 34.02 -20.31 11.59
CA TYR A 140 35.36 -20.84 11.83
C TYR A 140 36.41 -20.34 10.84
N GLY A 141 36.00 -19.67 9.76
CA GLY A 141 36.89 -19.16 8.72
C GLY A 141 37.00 -17.63 8.66
N ILE A 142 36.10 -16.90 9.31
CA ILE A 142 36.07 -15.42 9.29
C ILE A 142 36.33 -14.89 10.72
N PRO A 143 37.30 -13.97 10.94
CA PRO A 143 37.57 -13.42 12.27
C PRO A 143 36.47 -12.48 12.83
N ASP A 144 36.46 -12.29 14.15
CA ASP A 144 35.45 -11.51 14.88
C ASP A 144 35.43 -10.02 14.53
N TYR A 145 36.59 -9.43 14.24
CA TYR A 145 36.68 -8.01 13.86
C TYR A 145 35.97 -7.68 12.53
N ARG A 146 35.68 -8.71 11.73
CA ARG A 146 35.01 -8.64 10.43
C ARG A 146 33.60 -9.21 10.47
N LEU A 147 33.41 -10.32 11.17
CA LEU A 147 32.10 -10.92 11.42
C LEU A 147 31.97 -11.31 12.90
N PRO A 148 31.41 -10.42 13.74
CA PRO A 148 31.21 -10.72 15.15
C PRO A 148 30.33 -11.96 15.34
N LYS A 149 30.74 -12.90 16.21
CA LYS A 149 29.97 -14.14 16.42
C LYS A 149 28.58 -13.91 16.96
N GLY A 150 28.39 -12.86 17.78
CA GLY A 150 27.07 -12.47 18.26
C GLY A 150 26.08 -12.10 17.14
N VAL A 151 26.56 -11.52 16.03
CA VAL A 151 25.72 -11.21 14.87
C VAL A 151 25.32 -12.50 14.14
N LEU A 152 26.28 -13.41 13.95
CA LEU A 152 26.01 -14.72 13.33
C LEU A 152 25.06 -15.56 14.20
N ASP A 153 25.24 -15.55 15.52
CA ASP A 153 24.38 -16.27 16.46
C ASP A 153 22.94 -15.78 16.38
N ARG A 154 22.72 -14.46 16.26
CA ARG A 154 21.38 -13.87 16.07
C ARG A 154 20.73 -14.27 14.75
N GLU A 155 21.47 -14.27 13.65
CA GLU A 155 20.95 -14.68 12.33
C GLU A 155 20.61 -16.18 12.30
N ILE A 156 21.42 -17.02 12.95
CA ILE A 156 21.11 -18.45 13.11
C ILE A 156 19.88 -18.63 14.02
N ALA A 157 19.78 -17.85 15.11
CA ALA A 157 18.61 -17.89 16.00
C ALA A 157 17.31 -17.59 15.23
N ALA A 158 17.31 -16.55 14.38
CA ALA A 158 16.18 -16.21 13.52
C ALA A 158 15.77 -17.35 12.55
N ILE A 159 16.71 -18.19 12.12
CA ILE A 159 16.40 -19.39 11.32
C ILE A 159 15.79 -20.48 12.21
N THR A 160 16.35 -20.71 13.41
CA THR A 160 15.83 -21.73 14.33
C THR A 160 14.45 -21.39 14.91
N GLU A 161 14.11 -20.10 15.02
CA GLU A 161 12.78 -19.62 15.40
C GLU A 161 11.68 -20.05 14.42
N LEU A 162 12.03 -20.37 13.17
CA LEU A 162 11.12 -20.98 12.18
C LEU A 162 10.84 -22.47 12.42
N GLY A 163 11.40 -23.05 13.49
CA GLY A 163 11.28 -24.47 13.82
C GLY A 163 12.40 -25.34 13.22
N VAL A 164 13.44 -24.74 12.63
CA VAL A 164 14.63 -25.47 12.17
C VAL A 164 15.40 -26.02 13.36
N LYS A 165 15.65 -27.33 13.37
CA LYS A 165 16.46 -27.98 14.41
C LYS A 165 17.91 -28.06 13.95
N ILE A 166 18.86 -27.79 14.83
CA ILE A 166 20.29 -27.92 14.55
C ILE A 166 20.92 -28.86 15.58
N ARG A 167 21.56 -29.94 15.11
CA ARG A 167 22.32 -30.89 15.93
C ARG A 167 23.81 -30.74 15.65
N THR A 168 24.54 -30.19 16.61
CA THR A 168 26.01 -30.08 16.57
C THR A 168 26.67 -31.39 16.97
N ASP A 169 27.97 -31.50 16.72
CA ASP A 169 28.78 -32.68 17.05
C ASP A 169 28.21 -33.98 16.43
N ARG A 170 27.72 -33.88 15.20
CA ARG A 170 27.15 -34.98 14.42
C ARG A 170 27.81 -35.04 13.04
N VAL A 171 28.58 -36.10 12.82
CA VAL A 171 29.40 -36.32 11.63
C VAL A 171 28.79 -37.45 10.79
N LEU A 172 28.42 -37.14 9.54
CA LEU A 172 27.98 -38.13 8.55
C LEU A 172 29.10 -39.16 8.29
N GLY A 173 28.74 -40.44 8.17
CA GLY A 173 29.68 -41.55 8.01
C GLY A 173 30.32 -42.06 9.31
N ARG A 174 30.14 -41.35 10.43
CA ARG A 174 30.57 -41.79 11.78
C ARG A 174 29.40 -41.97 12.74
N ASP A 175 28.56 -40.94 12.87
CA ASP A 175 27.49 -40.90 13.86
C ASP A 175 26.12 -41.32 13.26
N PHE A 176 25.96 -41.17 11.95
CA PHE A 176 24.78 -41.58 11.16
C PHE A 176 25.15 -41.75 9.67
N SER A 177 24.29 -42.39 8.89
CA SER A 177 24.46 -42.59 7.43
C SER A 177 23.31 -41.97 6.63
N LEU A 178 23.47 -41.84 5.32
CA LEU A 178 22.38 -41.32 4.46
C LEU A 178 21.15 -42.23 4.52
N GLU A 179 21.35 -43.55 4.54
CA GLU A 179 20.25 -44.51 4.66
C GLU A 179 19.60 -44.53 6.04
N SER A 180 20.33 -44.26 7.12
CA SER A 180 19.70 -44.14 8.43
C SER A 180 18.76 -42.94 8.50
N LEU A 181 19.09 -41.82 7.83
CA LEU A 181 18.20 -40.65 7.76
C LEU A 181 16.87 -40.99 7.07
N PHE A 182 16.90 -41.70 5.94
CA PHE A 182 15.64 -42.12 5.30
C PHE A 182 14.83 -43.09 6.18
N LYS A 183 15.48 -43.98 6.93
CA LYS A 183 14.82 -44.86 7.91
C LYS A 183 14.23 -44.08 9.10
N ASP A 184 14.85 -42.97 9.48
CA ASP A 184 14.38 -42.07 10.53
C ASP A 184 13.24 -41.14 10.07
N GLY A 185 12.72 -41.34 8.85
CA GLY A 185 11.55 -40.65 8.32
C GLY A 185 11.85 -39.34 7.59
N PHE A 186 13.10 -39.08 7.22
CA PHE A 186 13.43 -37.99 6.30
C PHE A 186 13.06 -38.37 4.86
N HIS A 187 12.52 -37.42 4.10
CA HIS A 187 12.04 -37.62 2.75
C HIS A 187 13.05 -37.16 1.69
N ALA A 188 13.92 -36.21 2.06
CA ALA A 188 15.03 -35.74 1.25
C ALA A 188 16.23 -35.36 2.11
N VAL A 189 17.43 -35.38 1.52
CA VAL A 189 18.70 -35.00 2.16
C VAL A 189 19.44 -33.98 1.29
N PHE A 190 19.98 -32.93 1.90
CA PHE A 190 20.83 -31.93 1.24
C PHE A 190 22.25 -31.93 1.79
N LEU A 191 23.24 -32.18 0.94
CA LEU A 191 24.67 -32.20 1.27
C LEU A 191 25.28 -30.82 0.97
N SER A 192 25.69 -30.11 2.02
CA SER A 192 26.19 -28.72 1.93
C SER A 192 27.50 -28.51 2.70
N VAL A 193 28.37 -29.52 2.70
CA VAL A 193 29.66 -29.50 3.42
C VAL A 193 30.59 -28.44 2.85
N GLY A 194 31.19 -27.62 3.73
CA GLY A 194 32.07 -26.52 3.35
C GLY A 194 33.52 -26.93 3.09
N ALA A 195 34.29 -26.06 2.42
CA ALA A 195 35.70 -26.29 2.11
C ALA A 195 36.65 -26.06 3.32
N HIS A 196 36.58 -26.93 4.34
CA HIS A 196 37.37 -26.78 5.57
C HIS A 196 38.83 -27.22 5.46
N LYS A 197 39.21 -27.99 4.43
CA LYS A 197 40.55 -28.60 4.28
C LYS A 197 41.51 -27.62 3.60
N SER A 198 42.60 -27.25 4.28
CA SER A 198 43.67 -26.42 3.71
C SER A 198 44.51 -27.19 2.70
N GLN A 199 44.90 -26.53 1.61
CA GLN A 199 45.87 -27.05 0.65
C GLN A 199 47.31 -26.94 1.17
N LYS A 200 48.15 -27.91 0.82
CA LYS A 200 49.58 -27.94 1.16
C LYS A 200 50.41 -27.01 0.26
N ILE A 201 51.47 -26.41 0.80
CA ILE A 201 52.48 -25.59 0.10
C ILE A 201 53.29 -26.44 -0.89
N ARG A 202 53.55 -27.71 -0.53
CA ARG A 202 54.35 -28.69 -1.29
C ARG A 202 55.80 -28.27 -1.45
N VAL A 203 56.43 -27.92 -0.34
CA VAL A 203 57.85 -27.57 -0.25
C VAL A 203 58.54 -28.37 0.86
N ASP A 204 59.84 -28.57 0.75
CA ASP A 204 60.63 -29.23 1.79
C ASP A 204 60.52 -28.45 3.12
N GLY A 205 60.31 -29.16 4.23
CA GLY A 205 60.17 -28.57 5.56
C GLY A 205 58.74 -28.14 5.94
N GLU A 206 57.73 -28.44 5.11
CA GLU A 206 56.33 -28.09 5.40
C GLU A 206 55.76 -28.78 6.66
N ASP A 207 56.31 -29.91 7.10
CA ASP A 207 55.86 -30.65 8.29
C ASP A 207 56.58 -30.19 9.60
N LEU A 208 57.40 -29.12 9.56
CA LEU A 208 58.10 -28.58 10.74
C LEU A 208 57.14 -27.96 11.77
N GLU A 209 57.51 -28.01 13.06
CA GLU A 209 56.75 -27.32 14.11
C GLU A 209 56.78 -25.80 13.87
N GLY A 210 55.61 -25.19 13.71
CA GLY A 210 55.47 -23.77 13.36
C GLY A 210 54.98 -23.52 11.93
N VAL A 211 54.80 -24.55 11.10
CA VAL A 211 54.02 -24.46 9.86
C VAL A 211 52.56 -24.78 10.16
N LEU A 212 51.67 -23.79 10.00
CA LEU A 212 50.25 -23.89 10.36
C LEU A 212 49.38 -23.82 9.11
N PRO A 213 48.41 -24.73 8.91
CA PRO A 213 47.41 -24.57 7.85
C PRO A 213 46.50 -23.38 8.16
N GLY A 214 46.23 -22.52 7.17
CA GLY A 214 45.52 -21.26 7.37
C GLY A 214 44.09 -21.41 7.91
N THR A 215 43.31 -22.37 7.39
CA THR A 215 41.95 -22.62 7.92
C THR A 215 41.97 -23.19 9.33
N ASN A 216 42.96 -24.03 9.64
CA ASN A 216 43.11 -24.59 10.98
C ASN A 216 43.51 -23.51 11.97
N PHE A 217 44.42 -22.61 11.60
CA PHE A 217 44.82 -21.46 12.42
C PHE A 217 43.60 -20.59 12.78
N LEU A 218 42.82 -20.15 11.78
CA LEU A 218 41.63 -19.34 12.03
C LEU A 218 40.58 -20.08 12.85
N ARG A 219 40.37 -21.37 12.59
CA ARG A 219 39.43 -22.21 13.34
C ARG A 219 39.84 -22.35 14.81
N SER A 220 41.11 -22.64 15.08
CA SER A 220 41.64 -22.77 16.44
C SER A 220 41.50 -21.46 17.22
N VAL A 221 41.78 -20.32 16.59
CA VAL A 221 41.52 -19.01 17.20
C VAL A 221 40.03 -18.81 17.50
N ALA A 222 39.13 -19.16 16.57
CA ALA A 222 37.69 -19.06 16.76
C ALA A 222 37.15 -20.01 17.87
N LEU A 223 37.84 -21.12 18.14
CA LEU A 223 37.54 -22.05 19.23
C LEU A 223 38.13 -21.60 20.57
N GLY A 224 38.91 -20.53 20.61
CA GLY A 224 39.60 -20.05 21.81
C GLY A 224 40.78 -20.94 22.22
N GLU A 225 41.31 -21.75 21.29
CA GLU A 225 42.45 -22.63 21.56
C GLU A 225 43.75 -21.81 21.68
N SER A 226 44.57 -22.13 22.68
CA SER A 226 45.88 -21.47 22.85
C SER A 226 46.85 -21.96 21.77
N MET A 227 47.15 -21.12 20.78
CA MET A 227 48.13 -21.43 19.73
C MET A 227 49.50 -20.82 20.02
N LYS A 228 50.56 -21.58 19.78
CA LYS A 228 51.94 -21.07 19.83
C LYS A 228 52.31 -20.40 18.50
N VAL A 229 52.02 -19.11 18.38
CA VAL A 229 52.46 -18.29 17.25
C VAL A 229 53.75 -17.56 17.65
N GLY A 230 54.77 -17.58 16.79
CA GLY A 230 56.04 -16.89 17.06
C GLY A 230 55.97 -15.37 16.87
N ARG A 231 57.10 -14.67 16.99
CA ARG A 231 57.16 -13.19 16.88
C ARG A 231 57.22 -12.68 15.44
N ARG A 232 57.63 -13.52 14.47
CA ARG A 232 57.80 -13.18 13.05
C ARG A 232 57.09 -14.20 12.17
N VAL A 233 55.91 -13.83 11.66
CA VAL A 233 55.03 -14.71 10.89
C VAL A 233 55.13 -14.42 9.39
N ALA A 234 55.31 -15.45 8.57
CA ALA A 234 55.03 -15.38 7.13
C ALA A 234 53.69 -16.04 6.80
N VAL A 235 52.79 -15.34 6.13
CA VAL A 235 51.55 -15.92 5.58
C VAL A 235 51.73 -16.13 4.09
N VAL A 236 51.69 -17.37 3.62
CA VAL A 236 51.82 -17.67 2.19
C VAL A 236 50.44 -17.77 1.56
N GLY A 237 50.10 -16.83 0.68
CA GLY A 237 48.80 -16.77 0.03
C GLY A 237 48.44 -15.36 -0.41
N GLY A 238 47.32 -15.21 -1.12
CA GLY A 238 46.83 -13.88 -1.52
C GLY A 238 45.31 -13.74 -1.57
N GLY A 239 44.56 -14.73 -1.09
CA GLY A 239 43.11 -14.62 -0.93
C GLY A 239 42.71 -14.02 0.42
N ASN A 240 41.42 -13.80 0.64
CA ASN A 240 40.89 -13.23 1.89
C ASN A 240 41.32 -14.01 3.14
N THR A 241 41.43 -15.34 3.08
CA THR A 241 41.96 -16.17 4.19
C THR A 241 43.40 -15.79 4.57
N ALA A 242 44.23 -15.37 3.61
CA ALA A 242 45.60 -14.92 3.89
C ALA A 242 45.60 -13.57 4.62
N ILE A 243 44.73 -12.64 4.21
CA ILE A 243 44.54 -11.35 4.89
C ILE A 243 44.00 -11.56 6.30
N ASP A 244 42.95 -12.37 6.43
CA ASP A 244 42.32 -12.69 7.71
C ASP A 244 43.32 -13.33 8.68
N ALA A 245 44.14 -14.28 8.20
CA ALA A 245 45.19 -14.91 9.00
C ALA A 245 46.30 -13.94 9.42
N ALA A 246 46.75 -13.06 8.51
CA ALA A 246 47.79 -12.06 8.81
C ALA A 246 47.32 -11.05 9.87
N ARG A 247 46.13 -10.49 9.69
CA ARG A 247 45.52 -9.51 10.60
C ARG A 247 45.14 -10.15 11.95
N THR A 248 44.75 -11.42 11.95
CA THR A 248 44.53 -12.19 13.19
C THR A 248 45.83 -12.42 13.94
N ALA A 249 46.93 -12.73 13.24
CA ALA A 249 48.25 -12.89 13.86
C ALA A 249 48.71 -11.60 14.56
N LEU A 250 48.53 -10.42 13.95
CA LEU A 250 48.81 -9.13 14.60
C LEU A 250 48.07 -8.96 15.93
N ARG A 251 46.78 -9.31 15.95
CA ARG A 251 45.91 -9.20 17.15
C ARG A 251 46.26 -10.20 18.25
N LEU A 252 46.96 -11.29 17.91
CA LEU A 252 47.55 -12.23 18.89
C LEU A 252 48.87 -11.72 19.48
N GLY A 253 49.31 -10.50 19.14
CA GLY A 253 50.52 -9.88 19.67
C GLY A 253 51.80 -10.20 18.90
N VAL A 254 51.68 -10.66 17.64
CA VAL A 254 52.84 -10.91 16.77
C VAL A 254 53.50 -9.59 16.39
N GLY A 255 54.83 -9.51 16.50
CA GLY A 255 55.59 -8.27 16.28
C GLY A 255 55.76 -7.92 14.80
N GLU A 256 55.93 -8.92 13.92
CA GLU A 256 56.11 -8.72 12.48
C GLU A 256 55.34 -9.78 11.69
N VAL A 257 54.47 -9.35 10.79
CA VAL A 257 53.68 -10.22 9.91
C VAL A 257 53.95 -9.82 8.46
N THR A 258 54.35 -10.79 7.64
CA THR A 258 54.59 -10.61 6.20
C THR A 258 53.72 -11.55 5.38
N ILE A 259 52.96 -11.04 4.42
CA ILE A 259 52.28 -11.87 3.42
C ILE A 259 53.21 -12.08 2.22
N VAL A 260 53.42 -13.33 1.83
CA VAL A 260 54.21 -13.73 0.66
C VAL A 260 53.25 -14.15 -0.44
N TYR A 261 53.24 -13.39 -1.55
CA TYR A 261 52.36 -13.64 -2.67
C TYR A 261 53.13 -13.76 -3.99
N ARG A 262 52.85 -14.84 -4.73
CA ARG A 262 53.59 -15.20 -5.95
C ARG A 262 53.30 -14.33 -7.17
N ARG A 263 52.32 -13.43 -7.12
CA ARG A 263 51.97 -12.49 -8.20
C ARG A 263 52.02 -11.05 -7.69
N SER A 264 51.64 -10.09 -8.53
CA SER A 264 51.55 -8.68 -8.13
C SER A 264 50.23 -8.40 -7.41
N ARG A 265 50.09 -7.18 -6.87
CA ARG A 265 48.87 -6.68 -6.23
C ARG A 265 47.65 -6.79 -7.15
N ALA A 266 47.81 -6.49 -8.45
CA ALA A 266 46.72 -6.50 -9.42
C ALA A 266 46.09 -7.90 -9.64
N GLU A 267 46.83 -8.99 -9.38
CA GLU A 267 46.30 -10.35 -9.49
C GLU A 267 45.88 -10.95 -8.14
N MET A 268 46.03 -10.20 -7.04
CA MET A 268 45.69 -10.66 -5.69
C MET A 268 44.18 -10.87 -5.58
N PRO A 269 43.70 -12.09 -5.22
CA PRO A 269 42.26 -12.36 -5.14
C PRO A 269 41.56 -11.71 -3.95
N ALA A 270 42.30 -11.22 -2.96
CA ALA A 270 41.73 -10.54 -1.81
C ALA A 270 41.10 -9.20 -2.22
N SER A 271 40.08 -8.79 -1.47
CA SER A 271 39.45 -7.50 -1.65
C SER A 271 40.43 -6.35 -1.42
N GLU A 272 40.51 -5.40 -2.35
CA GLU A 272 41.52 -4.32 -2.32
C GLU A 272 41.51 -3.50 -1.03
N TRP A 273 40.32 -3.15 -0.51
CA TRP A 273 40.20 -2.42 0.75
C TRP A 273 40.68 -3.23 1.97
N GLU A 274 40.58 -4.56 1.95
CA GLU A 274 41.10 -5.41 3.04
C GLU A 274 42.63 -5.50 2.98
N VAL A 275 43.20 -5.42 1.78
CA VAL A 275 44.66 -5.33 1.57
C VAL A 275 45.17 -3.99 2.10
N GLU A 276 44.51 -2.89 1.76
CA GLU A 276 44.84 -1.55 2.27
C GLU A 276 44.77 -1.48 3.80
N GLU A 277 43.70 -1.99 4.40
CA GLU A 277 43.57 -2.05 5.86
C GLU A 277 44.65 -2.91 6.54
N ALA A 278 45.08 -4.01 5.90
CA ALA A 278 46.18 -4.82 6.41
C ALA A 278 47.50 -4.04 6.40
N GLU A 279 47.78 -3.26 5.35
CA GLU A 279 48.95 -2.39 5.27
C GLU A 279 48.90 -1.26 6.33
N GLU A 280 47.73 -0.63 6.50
CA GLU A 280 47.48 0.39 7.55
C GLU A 280 47.74 -0.14 8.97
N GLU A 281 47.40 -1.42 9.22
CA GLU A 281 47.65 -2.10 10.50
C GLU A 281 49.12 -2.55 10.69
N GLY A 282 49.94 -2.46 9.63
CA GLY A 282 51.37 -2.78 9.65
C GLY A 282 51.76 -4.14 9.08
N VAL A 283 50.87 -4.84 8.37
CA VAL A 283 51.20 -6.07 7.63
C VAL A 283 52.08 -5.72 6.43
N ARG A 284 53.21 -6.41 6.26
CA ARG A 284 54.09 -6.23 5.10
C ARG A 284 53.67 -7.13 3.95
N LEU A 285 53.56 -6.58 2.75
CA LEU A 285 53.25 -7.36 1.54
C LEU A 285 54.53 -7.59 0.72
N HIS A 286 54.86 -8.86 0.48
CA HIS A 286 55.97 -9.27 -0.37
C HIS A 286 55.44 -9.93 -1.64
N PHE A 287 55.21 -9.11 -2.65
CA PHE A 287 54.75 -9.54 -3.97
C PHE A 287 55.86 -10.22 -4.78
N LEU A 288 55.45 -10.94 -5.83
CA LEU A 288 56.36 -11.62 -6.75
C LEU A 288 57.37 -12.52 -6.03
N ALA A 289 56.91 -13.24 -5.00
CA ALA A 289 57.72 -14.19 -4.26
C ALA A 289 56.93 -15.48 -4.00
N ALA A 290 57.57 -16.63 -4.23
CA ALA A 290 56.99 -17.93 -3.93
C ALA A 290 57.91 -18.71 -2.97
N PRO A 291 57.37 -19.45 -1.99
CA PRO A 291 58.18 -20.29 -1.13
C PRO A 291 58.77 -21.46 -1.92
N VAL A 292 60.02 -21.82 -1.63
CA VAL A 292 60.69 -23.00 -2.19
C VAL A 292 61.09 -24.01 -1.13
N LYS A 293 61.35 -23.56 0.11
CA LYS A 293 61.74 -24.41 1.24
C LYS A 293 61.46 -23.71 2.57
N VAL A 294 60.97 -24.44 3.55
CA VAL A 294 60.93 -24.00 4.96
C VAL A 294 62.17 -24.57 5.65
N ILE A 295 62.92 -23.72 6.35
CA ILE A 295 64.11 -24.13 7.10
C ILE A 295 63.82 -24.06 8.60
N GLY A 296 64.41 -24.96 9.36
CA GLY A 296 64.19 -25.06 10.79
C GLY A 296 65.45 -25.45 11.57
N GLU A 297 65.49 -25.04 12.83
CA GLU A 297 66.47 -25.42 13.84
C GLU A 297 65.73 -26.20 14.94
N ASP A 298 66.30 -27.32 15.40
CA ASP A 298 65.69 -28.20 16.43
C ASP A 298 64.25 -28.66 16.12
N GLY A 299 63.91 -28.85 14.83
CA GLY A 299 62.58 -29.28 14.39
C GLY A 299 61.51 -28.17 14.35
N ARG A 300 61.89 -26.92 14.66
CA ARG A 300 61.01 -25.74 14.62
C ARG A 300 61.41 -24.78 13.49
N VAL A 301 60.43 -24.10 12.89
CA VAL A 301 60.66 -23.10 11.84
C VAL A 301 61.62 -21.99 12.30
N SER A 302 62.66 -21.70 11.50
CA SER A 302 63.61 -20.60 11.70
C SER A 302 63.71 -19.65 10.49
N GLY A 303 63.17 -20.04 9.33
CA GLY A 303 63.07 -19.18 8.15
C GLY A 303 62.28 -19.77 6.99
N LEU A 304 61.92 -18.91 6.03
CA LEU A 304 61.23 -19.27 4.80
C LEU A 304 62.09 -18.86 3.60
N VAL A 305 62.56 -19.82 2.81
CA VAL A 305 63.28 -19.55 1.57
C VAL A 305 62.26 -19.31 0.46
N CYS A 306 62.37 -18.14 -0.17
CA CYS A 306 61.53 -17.73 -1.28
C CYS A 306 62.38 -17.53 -2.54
N ILE A 307 61.75 -17.65 -3.71
CA ILE A 307 62.32 -17.30 -5.01
C ILE A 307 61.55 -16.11 -5.58
N LYS A 308 62.24 -15.20 -6.28
CA LYS A 308 61.57 -14.10 -6.98
C LYS A 308 60.79 -14.64 -8.18
N MET A 309 59.64 -14.05 -8.44
CA MET A 309 58.74 -14.40 -9.54
C MET A 309 58.68 -13.24 -10.55
N VAL A 310 58.40 -13.56 -11.80
CA VAL A 310 57.98 -12.62 -12.84
C VAL A 310 56.63 -13.08 -13.42
N LEU A 311 55.88 -12.16 -14.03
CA LEU A 311 54.56 -12.46 -14.59
C LEU A 311 54.67 -12.80 -16.07
N GLY A 312 54.39 -14.04 -16.43
CA GLY A 312 54.27 -14.55 -17.79
C GLY A 312 52.87 -14.35 -18.39
N GLU A 313 52.48 -15.25 -19.30
CA GLU A 313 51.19 -15.22 -19.99
C GLU A 313 49.99 -15.45 -19.05
N LEU A 314 48.78 -15.11 -19.50
CA LEU A 314 47.55 -15.38 -18.75
C LEU A 314 47.34 -16.89 -18.60
N ASP A 315 47.00 -17.33 -17.39
CA ASP A 315 46.57 -18.69 -17.09
C ASP A 315 45.09 -18.89 -17.43
N GLU A 316 44.59 -20.14 -17.27
CA GLU A 316 43.19 -20.52 -17.51
C GLU A 316 42.18 -19.73 -16.67
N SER A 317 42.63 -19.09 -15.58
CA SER A 317 41.80 -18.23 -14.73
C SER A 317 41.85 -16.76 -15.13
N GLY A 318 42.50 -16.42 -16.24
CA GLY A 318 42.65 -15.06 -16.74
C GLY A 318 43.65 -14.22 -15.94
N ARG A 319 44.50 -14.84 -15.09
CA ARG A 319 45.53 -14.15 -14.30
C ARG A 319 46.91 -14.45 -14.87
N ARG A 320 47.83 -13.50 -14.82
CA ARG A 320 49.21 -13.75 -15.29
C ARG A 320 49.87 -14.88 -14.49
N ARG A 321 50.47 -15.84 -15.20
CA ARG A 321 51.15 -16.99 -14.61
C ARG A 321 52.45 -16.51 -13.96
N PRO A 322 52.70 -16.87 -12.68
CA PRO A 322 53.95 -16.52 -12.04
C PRO A 322 55.03 -17.53 -12.46
N GLU A 323 56.18 -17.02 -12.89
CA GLU A 323 57.34 -17.80 -13.33
C GLU A 323 58.53 -17.51 -12.42
N PRO A 324 59.22 -18.53 -11.89
CA PRO A 324 60.38 -18.31 -11.02
C PRO A 324 61.55 -17.73 -11.81
N VAL A 325 62.28 -16.80 -11.20
CA VAL A 325 63.56 -16.29 -11.71
C VAL A 325 64.68 -17.16 -11.13
N PRO A 326 65.33 -18.05 -11.92
CA PRO A 326 66.33 -18.97 -11.39
C PRO A 326 67.52 -18.23 -10.74
N GLY A 327 68.02 -18.72 -9.59
CA GLY A 327 69.16 -18.13 -8.88
C GLY A 327 68.84 -16.86 -8.08
N SER A 328 67.55 -16.57 -7.86
CA SER A 328 67.08 -15.38 -7.13
C SER A 328 66.59 -15.68 -5.71
N GLU A 329 66.97 -16.82 -5.14
CA GLU A 329 66.52 -17.28 -3.83
C GLU A 329 66.98 -16.33 -2.71
N PHE A 330 66.07 -16.06 -1.77
CA PHE A 330 66.35 -15.27 -0.58
C PHE A 330 65.60 -15.85 0.63
N THR A 331 66.07 -15.58 1.84
CA THR A 331 65.49 -16.12 3.06
C THR A 331 64.80 -15.03 3.86
N LEU A 332 63.52 -15.23 4.18
CA LEU A 332 62.77 -14.45 5.13
C LEU A 332 62.96 -15.05 6.54
N PRO A 333 63.48 -14.31 7.53
CA PRO A 333 63.66 -14.83 8.87
C PRO A 333 62.33 -14.82 9.62
N VAL A 334 61.72 -16.00 9.77
CA VAL A 334 60.39 -16.19 10.39
C VAL A 334 60.41 -17.40 11.32
N ASP A 335 59.59 -17.36 12.36
CA ASP A 335 59.45 -18.42 13.36
C ASP A 335 58.09 -19.13 13.28
N THR A 336 57.22 -18.69 12.38
CA THR A 336 55.94 -19.34 12.05
C THR A 336 55.57 -19.07 10.59
N VAL A 337 55.10 -20.09 9.88
CA VAL A 337 54.60 -19.99 8.50
C VAL A 337 53.14 -20.42 8.47
N ILE A 338 52.24 -19.56 7.98
CA ILE A 338 50.82 -19.88 7.81
C ILE A 338 50.54 -20.15 6.33
N ALA A 339 50.11 -21.37 6.00
CA ALA A 339 49.81 -21.81 4.64
C ALA A 339 48.35 -21.47 4.27
N ALA A 340 48.13 -20.39 3.51
CA ALA A 340 46.81 -19.95 3.04
C ALA A 340 46.70 -20.01 1.49
N ILE A 341 47.00 -21.18 0.92
CA ILE A 341 47.21 -21.38 -0.54
C ILE A 341 45.97 -21.98 -1.24
N GLY A 342 44.86 -22.14 -0.52
CA GLY A 342 43.60 -22.62 -1.07
C GLY A 342 42.89 -23.57 -0.10
N GLN A 343 41.63 -23.84 -0.41
CA GLN A 343 40.73 -24.66 0.40
C GLN A 343 40.06 -25.72 -0.48
N SER A 344 39.78 -26.89 0.07
CA SER A 344 38.95 -27.91 -0.56
C SER A 344 37.99 -28.53 0.45
N THR A 345 36.98 -29.22 -0.07
CA THR A 345 36.08 -30.04 0.72
C THR A 345 36.76 -31.31 1.19
N ASP A 346 36.33 -31.82 2.33
CA ASP A 346 36.74 -33.13 2.83
C ASP A 346 35.56 -34.09 2.68
N ILE A 347 35.59 -34.92 1.65
CA ILE A 347 34.49 -35.83 1.28
C ILE A 347 34.79 -37.29 1.62
N SER A 348 35.84 -37.56 2.40
CA SER A 348 36.23 -38.93 2.78
C SER A 348 35.12 -39.68 3.51
N PHE A 349 34.18 -38.95 4.14
CA PHE A 349 33.00 -39.53 4.77
C PHE A 349 32.07 -40.28 3.80
N LEU A 350 32.10 -39.95 2.50
CA LEU A 350 31.31 -40.66 1.48
C LEU A 350 31.89 -42.03 1.14
N GLU A 351 33.16 -42.31 1.43
CA GLU A 351 33.76 -43.64 1.21
C GLU A 351 33.06 -44.71 2.07
N ALA A 352 32.61 -44.35 3.27
CA ALA A 352 31.85 -45.22 4.16
C ALA A 352 30.39 -45.47 3.69
N GLU A 353 29.89 -44.66 2.75
CA GLU A 353 28.50 -44.70 2.26
C GLU A 353 28.37 -45.42 0.90
N GLN A 354 29.48 -45.81 0.25
CA GLN A 354 29.51 -46.26 -1.14
C GLN A 354 29.03 -47.71 -1.42
N THR A 355 28.73 -48.52 -0.40
CA THR A 355 28.63 -49.99 -0.62
C THR A 355 27.26 -50.66 -0.52
N THR A 356 26.16 -50.02 -0.12
CA THR A 356 24.83 -50.69 -0.08
C THR A 356 23.66 -49.70 0.01
N SER A 357 23.19 -49.14 -1.12
CA SER A 357 21.95 -48.36 -1.16
C SER A 357 21.02 -48.80 -2.30
N GLU A 358 19.74 -48.98 -1.99
CA GLU A 358 18.68 -49.22 -3.00
C GLU A 358 18.27 -47.93 -3.74
N ARG A 359 18.74 -46.76 -3.27
CA ARG A 359 18.44 -45.44 -3.83
C ARG A 359 19.49 -44.93 -4.81
N GLY A 360 20.60 -45.66 -5.01
CA GLY A 360 21.75 -45.23 -5.82
C GLY A 360 22.89 -44.67 -4.97
N ASN A 361 23.93 -44.14 -5.63
CA ASN A 361 25.15 -43.67 -4.96
C ASN A 361 25.40 -42.18 -5.23
N VAL A 362 26.09 -41.52 -4.29
CA VAL A 362 26.61 -40.15 -4.48
C VAL A 362 27.98 -40.23 -5.15
N ASN A 363 28.10 -39.72 -6.38
CA ASN A 363 29.32 -39.79 -7.16
C ASN A 363 30.27 -38.60 -6.90
N ILE A 364 31.56 -38.88 -6.94
CA ILE A 364 32.63 -37.92 -6.66
C ILE A 364 33.38 -37.58 -7.96
N GLY A 365 33.51 -36.29 -8.23
CA GLY A 365 34.21 -35.73 -9.37
C GLY A 365 35.66 -35.35 -9.06
N LYS A 366 36.36 -34.83 -10.07
CA LYS A 366 37.75 -34.36 -9.96
C LYS A 366 37.85 -33.19 -8.97
N GLY A 367 38.76 -33.27 -8.01
CA GLY A 367 39.01 -32.20 -7.03
C GLY A 367 38.20 -32.32 -5.75
N ASP A 368 37.77 -33.53 -5.38
CA ASP A 368 37.05 -33.83 -4.15
C ASP A 368 35.68 -33.10 -4.05
N ILE A 369 34.98 -32.98 -5.18
CA ILE A 369 33.62 -32.40 -5.30
C ILE A 369 32.56 -33.47 -5.59
N ILE A 370 31.32 -33.24 -5.18
CA ILE A 370 30.14 -34.08 -5.44
C ILE A 370 29.58 -33.76 -6.82
N ILE A 371 29.28 -34.80 -7.61
CA ILE A 371 28.59 -34.65 -8.89
C ILE A 371 27.09 -34.50 -8.62
N ALA A 372 26.54 -33.37 -9.06
CA ALA A 372 25.11 -33.07 -9.01
C ALA A 372 24.68 -32.37 -10.29
N HIS A 373 23.41 -32.49 -10.64
CA HIS A 373 22.84 -31.81 -11.79
C HIS A 373 22.95 -30.27 -11.61
N PRO A 374 23.43 -29.51 -12.61
CA PRO A 374 23.80 -28.09 -12.43
C PRO A 374 22.63 -27.17 -12.05
N GLU A 375 21.40 -27.49 -12.48
CA GLU A 375 20.21 -26.67 -12.19
C GLU A 375 19.44 -27.15 -10.96
N THR A 376 19.14 -28.45 -10.92
CA THR A 376 18.31 -29.08 -9.87
C THR A 376 19.10 -29.47 -8.63
N LEU A 377 20.43 -29.52 -8.73
CA LEU A 377 21.34 -29.93 -7.65
C LEU A 377 21.10 -31.35 -7.15
N GLN A 378 20.36 -32.17 -7.89
CA GLN A 378 20.10 -33.55 -7.56
C GLN A 378 21.33 -34.41 -7.87
N THR A 379 21.65 -35.34 -6.97
CA THR A 379 22.68 -36.36 -7.19
C THR A 379 22.09 -37.62 -7.84
N ASP A 380 22.95 -38.57 -8.22
CA ASP A 380 22.49 -39.86 -8.75
C ASP A 380 21.79 -40.74 -7.68
N MET A 381 21.88 -40.37 -6.40
CA MET A 381 21.13 -41.00 -5.31
C MET A 381 19.76 -40.35 -5.15
N LYS A 382 18.69 -41.13 -5.31
CA LYS A 382 17.29 -40.67 -5.27
C LYS A 382 16.94 -40.05 -3.91
N GLY A 383 16.48 -38.80 -3.95
CA GLY A 383 16.13 -38.02 -2.75
C GLY A 383 17.33 -37.32 -2.09
N VAL A 384 18.52 -37.37 -2.70
CA VAL A 384 19.71 -36.68 -2.20
C VAL A 384 20.15 -35.58 -3.18
N PHE A 385 20.35 -34.39 -2.63
CA PHE A 385 20.76 -33.18 -3.33
C PHE A 385 22.10 -32.70 -2.76
N ALA A 386 22.92 -32.01 -3.55
CA ALA A 386 24.20 -31.47 -3.09
C ALA A 386 24.44 -30.06 -3.66
N GLY A 387 25.04 -29.17 -2.88
CA GLY A 387 25.27 -27.79 -3.30
C GLY A 387 26.27 -27.02 -2.44
N GLY A 388 26.57 -25.79 -2.86
CA GLY A 388 27.62 -24.97 -2.23
C GLY A 388 29.02 -25.46 -2.59
N ASP A 389 29.96 -25.32 -1.65
CA ASP A 389 31.37 -25.70 -1.87
C ASP A 389 31.53 -27.19 -2.21
N ALA A 390 30.63 -28.04 -1.71
CA ALA A 390 30.60 -29.48 -2.00
C ALA A 390 30.47 -29.81 -3.49
N VAL A 391 29.88 -28.93 -4.31
CA VAL A 391 29.71 -29.14 -5.75
C VAL A 391 30.58 -28.21 -6.58
N THR A 392 30.79 -26.99 -6.11
CA THR A 392 31.47 -25.93 -6.89
C THR A 392 32.93 -25.69 -6.50
N GLY A 393 33.39 -26.27 -5.38
CA GLY A 393 34.63 -25.84 -4.71
C GLY A 393 34.43 -24.52 -3.96
N ALA A 394 35.48 -24.03 -3.29
CA ALA A 394 35.39 -22.83 -2.47
C ALA A 394 34.90 -21.60 -3.27
N ALA A 395 33.72 -21.10 -2.91
CA ALA A 395 33.07 -19.94 -3.53
C ALA A 395 32.80 -18.82 -2.53
N THR A 396 32.15 -17.74 -2.96
CA THR A 396 31.75 -16.67 -2.03
C THR A 396 30.54 -17.08 -1.20
N ALA A 397 30.36 -16.49 -0.02
CA ALA A 397 29.22 -16.81 0.83
C ALA A 397 27.87 -16.55 0.15
N VAL A 398 27.76 -15.55 -0.74
CA VAL A 398 26.53 -15.25 -1.48
C VAL A 398 26.23 -16.30 -2.55
N ASP A 399 27.25 -16.90 -3.18
CA ASP A 399 27.08 -18.02 -4.12
C ASP A 399 26.54 -19.26 -3.39
N ALA A 400 27.07 -19.54 -2.20
CA ALA A 400 26.60 -20.64 -1.36
C ALA A 400 25.14 -20.43 -0.92
N ILE A 401 24.74 -19.22 -0.55
CA ILE A 401 23.34 -18.87 -0.25
C ILE A 401 22.44 -19.14 -1.47
N ALA A 402 22.87 -18.69 -2.66
CA ALA A 402 22.13 -18.91 -3.90
C ALA A 402 21.96 -20.41 -4.20
N ALA A 403 23.00 -21.21 -3.97
CA ALA A 403 22.94 -22.67 -4.10
C ALA A 403 21.95 -23.29 -3.10
N GLY A 404 21.96 -22.84 -1.84
CA GLY A 404 21.00 -23.29 -0.82
C GLY A 404 19.54 -22.99 -1.20
N ARG A 405 19.27 -21.81 -1.77
CA ARG A 405 17.94 -21.45 -2.29
C ARG A 405 17.50 -22.34 -3.45
N ARG A 406 18.38 -22.57 -4.43
CA ARG A 406 18.09 -23.47 -5.56
C ARG A 406 17.80 -24.90 -5.07
N ALA A 407 18.60 -25.40 -4.12
CA ALA A 407 18.39 -26.72 -3.54
C ALA A 407 17.04 -26.83 -2.83
N ALA A 408 16.66 -25.83 -2.03
CA ALA A 408 15.36 -25.82 -1.37
C ALA A 408 14.18 -25.87 -2.36
N ILE A 409 14.24 -25.09 -3.44
CA ILE A 409 13.20 -25.10 -4.50
C ILE A 409 13.15 -26.48 -5.18
N ALA A 410 14.30 -27.06 -5.53
CA ALA A 410 14.35 -28.37 -6.17
C ALA A 410 13.83 -29.49 -5.24
N ILE A 411 14.15 -29.43 -3.94
CA ILE A 411 13.66 -30.36 -2.94
C ILE A 411 12.14 -30.21 -2.75
N ASP A 412 11.61 -28.98 -2.66
CA ASP A 412 10.16 -28.74 -2.56
C ASP A 412 9.41 -29.37 -3.74
N ARG A 413 9.87 -29.13 -4.98
CA ARG A 413 9.31 -29.76 -6.18
C ARG A 413 9.38 -31.27 -6.14
N TYR A 414 10.53 -31.83 -5.75
CA TYR A 414 10.71 -33.27 -5.60
C TYR A 414 9.70 -33.88 -4.64
N LEU A 415 9.48 -33.25 -3.49
CA LEU A 415 8.55 -33.72 -2.46
C LEU A 415 7.09 -33.60 -2.89
N ASN A 416 6.75 -32.56 -3.66
CA ASN A 416 5.40 -32.36 -4.21
C ASN A 416 5.13 -33.16 -5.50
N GLY A 417 6.11 -33.91 -6.02
CA GLY A 417 5.97 -34.69 -7.24
C GLY A 417 5.95 -33.85 -8.53
N GLU A 418 6.45 -32.62 -8.47
CA GLU A 418 6.54 -31.70 -9.60
C GLU A 418 7.79 -32.00 -10.46
N ALA A 419 7.78 -31.57 -11.73
CA ALA A 419 8.95 -31.69 -12.58
C ALA A 419 10.10 -30.82 -12.04
N LEU A 420 11.28 -31.44 -11.86
CA LEU A 420 12.46 -30.74 -11.33
C LEU A 420 13.05 -29.76 -12.33
N GLU A 421 12.98 -30.10 -13.62
CA GLU A 421 13.31 -29.23 -14.74
C GLU A 421 12.03 -28.50 -15.20
N GLY A 422 12.11 -27.20 -15.52
CA GLY A 422 11.01 -26.53 -16.23
C GLY A 422 10.46 -25.21 -15.70
N GLU A 423 11.23 -24.39 -14.96
CA GLU A 423 10.95 -22.96 -15.03
C GLU A 423 11.73 -22.41 -16.22
N GLY A 424 11.03 -22.20 -17.35
CA GLY A 424 11.63 -21.50 -18.49
C GLY A 424 12.26 -20.20 -18.01
N LYS A 425 13.53 -19.95 -18.37
CA LYS A 425 14.27 -18.75 -17.98
C LYS A 425 13.39 -17.53 -18.26
N ALA A 426 13.02 -16.78 -17.21
CA ALA A 426 12.24 -15.57 -17.39
C ALA A 426 12.98 -14.65 -18.37
N PHE A 427 12.29 -14.19 -19.42
CA PHE A 427 12.89 -13.28 -20.37
C PHE A 427 13.35 -12.01 -19.64
N ASN A 428 14.62 -11.65 -19.79
CA ASN A 428 15.20 -10.47 -19.17
C ASN A 428 16.13 -9.80 -20.17
N TRP A 429 15.67 -8.72 -20.77
CA TRP A 429 16.52 -7.89 -21.61
C TRP A 429 17.30 -6.89 -20.75
N SER A 430 18.57 -6.68 -21.08
CA SER A 430 19.43 -5.65 -20.47
C SER A 430 20.12 -4.81 -21.54
N LYS A 431 20.42 -3.56 -21.19
CA LYS A 431 21.17 -2.62 -22.03
C LYS A 431 22.63 -3.01 -22.26
N GLY A 432 23.14 -4.04 -21.59
CA GLY A 432 24.54 -4.49 -21.70
C GLY A 432 25.43 -4.01 -20.56
N GLU A 433 26.74 -4.10 -20.71
CA GLU A 433 27.71 -3.75 -19.65
C GLU A 433 28.00 -2.24 -19.58
N LEU A 434 28.64 -1.77 -18.50
CA LEU A 434 28.95 -0.34 -18.32
C LEU A 434 29.76 0.26 -19.47
N THR A 435 30.63 -0.52 -20.10
CA THR A 435 31.47 -0.10 -21.23
C THR A 435 30.70 0.07 -22.53
N GLU A 436 29.48 -0.45 -22.61
CA GLU A 436 28.64 -0.45 -23.81
C GLU A 436 27.61 0.70 -23.81
N LEU A 437 27.44 1.38 -22.67
CA LEU A 437 26.45 2.43 -22.50
C LEU A 437 26.94 3.83 -22.89
N ILE A 438 25.99 4.65 -23.36
CA ILE A 438 26.21 6.06 -23.69
C ILE A 438 26.10 6.88 -22.41
N LYS A 439 27.18 7.57 -22.02
CA LYS A 439 27.22 8.40 -20.78
C LYS A 439 26.17 9.52 -20.78
N ASP A 440 25.88 10.09 -21.94
CA ASP A 440 24.91 11.19 -22.08
C ASP A 440 23.47 10.77 -21.69
N GLU A 441 23.15 9.47 -21.67
CA GLU A 441 21.84 8.99 -21.19
C GLU A 441 21.61 9.31 -19.69
N PHE A 442 22.68 9.57 -18.95
CA PHE A 442 22.65 9.86 -17.52
C PHE A 442 22.97 11.32 -17.20
N ALA A 443 23.02 12.21 -18.20
CA ALA A 443 23.41 13.61 -18.02
C ALA A 443 22.47 14.38 -17.07
N ASP A 444 21.18 14.03 -17.02
CA ASP A 444 20.17 14.66 -16.15
C ASP A 444 20.22 14.17 -14.68
N VAL A 445 21.15 13.26 -14.35
CA VAL A 445 21.29 12.73 -12.99
C VAL A 445 22.24 13.61 -12.18
N GLU A 446 21.77 14.09 -11.04
CA GLU A 446 22.58 14.91 -10.12
C GLU A 446 23.76 14.11 -9.54
N ARG A 447 24.95 14.72 -9.58
CA ARG A 447 26.16 14.18 -8.95
C ARG A 447 26.15 14.43 -7.45
N GLN A 448 26.38 13.38 -6.67
CA GLN A 448 26.38 13.41 -5.21
C GLN A 448 27.44 12.43 -4.67
N PRO A 449 28.29 12.85 -3.71
CA PRO A 449 29.38 12.01 -3.20
C PRO A 449 28.87 10.78 -2.45
N ARG A 450 29.59 9.66 -2.54
CA ARG A 450 29.27 8.43 -1.79
C ARG A 450 29.44 8.67 -0.29
N ARG A 451 28.54 8.11 0.52
CA ARG A 451 28.75 8.08 1.97
C ARG A 451 29.89 7.13 2.30
N GLU A 452 30.86 7.59 3.09
CA GLU A 452 31.97 6.78 3.53
C GLU A 452 31.58 5.93 4.74
N MET A 453 32.05 4.67 4.77
CA MET A 453 31.89 3.79 5.92
C MET A 453 32.73 4.31 7.09
N GLN A 454 32.10 4.49 8.24
CA GLN A 454 32.82 4.82 9.47
C GLN A 454 33.61 3.60 9.94
N LYS A 455 34.87 3.82 10.32
CA LYS A 455 35.79 2.75 10.75
C LYS A 455 36.58 3.19 11.98
N LEU A 456 37.03 2.25 12.80
CA LEU A 456 38.00 2.50 13.89
C LEU A 456 39.31 3.07 13.33
N GLY A 457 40.14 3.74 14.14
CA GLY A 457 41.44 4.23 13.66
C GLY A 457 42.44 3.08 13.42
N PRO A 458 43.41 3.19 12.48
CA PRO A 458 44.39 2.11 12.20
C PRO A 458 45.14 1.60 13.44
N LEU A 459 45.51 2.48 14.37
CA LEU A 459 46.17 2.09 15.62
C LEU A 459 45.25 1.33 16.58
N GLU A 460 43.97 1.70 16.61
CA GLU A 460 42.95 1.08 17.46
C GLU A 460 42.54 -0.29 16.95
N ARG A 461 42.61 -0.56 15.64
CA ARG A 461 42.27 -1.87 15.08
C ARG A 461 43.30 -2.96 15.41
N ARG A 462 44.54 -2.60 15.74
CA ARG A 462 45.70 -3.51 15.69
C ARG A 462 45.71 -4.60 16.77
N ASP A 463 45.22 -4.29 17.96
CA ASP A 463 45.46 -5.06 19.18
C ASP A 463 44.20 -5.67 19.80
N ASN A 464 43.08 -5.65 19.09
CA ASN A 464 41.82 -6.21 19.57
C ASN A 464 40.96 -6.78 18.42
N PHE A 465 39.92 -7.51 18.79
CA PHE A 465 38.96 -8.11 17.87
C PHE A 465 37.65 -7.31 17.79
N GLN A 466 37.66 -6.02 18.12
CA GLN A 466 36.48 -5.17 17.93
C GLN A 466 36.13 -5.06 16.45
N GLU A 467 34.84 -4.93 16.17
CA GLU A 467 34.35 -4.77 14.80
C GLU A 467 34.89 -3.46 14.20
N ILE A 468 35.51 -3.56 13.02
CA ILE A 468 36.27 -2.43 12.45
C ILE A 468 35.37 -1.39 11.82
N GLU A 469 34.40 -1.85 11.03
CA GLU A 469 33.41 -1.01 10.38
C GLU A 469 32.24 -0.75 11.33
N LEU A 470 31.92 0.51 11.60
CA LEU A 470 30.92 0.92 12.60
C LEU A 470 29.49 1.01 12.03
N GLY A 471 29.33 0.91 10.71
CA GLY A 471 28.04 1.00 10.03
C GLY A 471 27.62 2.44 9.70
N TYR A 472 26.40 2.60 9.19
CA TYR A 472 25.80 3.90 8.88
C TYR A 472 24.87 4.36 9.99
N THR A 473 24.83 5.69 10.19
CA THR A 473 23.68 6.32 10.84
C THR A 473 22.46 6.30 9.93
N GLU A 474 21.28 6.51 10.50
CA GLU A 474 20.03 6.57 9.73
C GLU A 474 20.07 7.63 8.62
N ASP A 475 20.55 8.84 8.92
CA ASP A 475 20.68 9.94 7.95
C ASP A 475 21.65 9.59 6.82
N MET A 476 22.78 8.94 7.13
CA MET A 476 23.72 8.47 6.11
C MET A 476 23.06 7.44 5.19
N ALA A 477 22.34 6.47 5.75
CA ALA A 477 21.69 5.42 4.98
C ALA A 477 20.58 5.96 4.08
N LYS A 478 19.71 6.86 4.59
CA LYS A 478 18.67 7.51 3.79
C LYS A 478 19.26 8.30 2.62
N LYS A 479 20.22 9.19 2.89
CA LYS A 479 20.88 10.00 1.84
C LYS A 479 21.63 9.15 0.82
N GLU A 480 22.29 8.07 1.25
CA GLU A 480 22.94 7.14 0.34
C GLU A 480 21.92 6.38 -0.51
N ALA A 481 20.80 5.94 0.07
CA ALA A 481 19.74 5.25 -0.65
C ALA A 481 19.05 6.14 -1.72
N GLU A 482 18.85 7.43 -1.42
CA GLU A 482 18.28 8.42 -2.35
C GLU A 482 19.10 8.63 -3.63
N ARG A 483 20.40 8.29 -3.61
CA ARG A 483 21.27 8.34 -4.81
C ARG A 483 20.88 7.30 -5.87
N CYS A 484 20.06 6.30 -5.53
CA CYS A 484 19.68 5.22 -6.44
C CYS A 484 18.89 5.72 -7.66
N MET A 485 19.35 5.36 -8.87
CA MET A 485 18.72 5.78 -10.12
C MET A 485 17.50 4.91 -10.53
N ALA A 486 17.18 3.86 -9.78
CA ALA A 486 16.11 2.90 -10.09
C ALA A 486 16.14 2.39 -11.55
N CYS A 487 17.26 1.78 -11.95
CA CYS A 487 17.54 1.41 -13.34
C CYS A 487 16.60 0.32 -13.89
N GLY A 488 16.17 -0.62 -13.04
CA GLY A 488 15.26 -1.70 -13.40
C GLY A 488 13.83 -1.22 -13.59
N CYS A 489 13.10 -1.86 -14.52
CA CYS A 489 11.72 -1.50 -14.82
C CYS A 489 10.79 -1.75 -13.62
N LYS A 490 10.14 -0.70 -13.11
CA LYS A 490 9.14 -0.77 -12.03
C LYS A 490 7.89 -1.57 -12.39
N ALA A 491 7.76 -2.09 -13.61
CA ALA A 491 6.64 -2.93 -14.07
C ALA A 491 7.11 -4.34 -14.48
N ALA A 492 8.32 -4.76 -14.11
CA ALA A 492 8.92 -6.02 -14.55
C ALA A 492 8.09 -7.26 -14.19
N ASP A 493 7.40 -7.22 -13.05
CA ASP A 493 6.52 -8.26 -12.51
C ASP A 493 5.19 -8.39 -13.28
N CYS A 494 4.74 -7.33 -13.95
CA CYS A 494 3.48 -7.30 -14.69
C CYS A 494 3.64 -6.91 -16.17
N CYS A 495 4.86 -6.99 -16.71
CA CYS A 495 5.18 -6.62 -18.08
C CYS A 495 4.69 -7.70 -19.06
N THR A 496 3.62 -7.42 -19.80
CA THR A 496 3.05 -8.34 -20.80
C THR A 496 4.06 -8.65 -21.91
N LEU A 497 4.90 -7.68 -22.32
CA LEU A 497 5.92 -7.94 -23.34
C LEU A 497 6.94 -8.99 -22.86
N ARG A 498 7.32 -8.93 -21.59
CA ARG A 498 8.27 -9.88 -20.98
C ARG A 498 7.67 -11.28 -20.91
N GLN A 499 6.40 -11.37 -20.52
CA GLN A 499 5.64 -12.62 -20.48
C GLN A 499 5.54 -13.25 -21.88
N LEU A 500 5.12 -12.47 -22.88
CA LEU A 500 5.03 -12.95 -24.27
C LEU A 500 6.41 -13.32 -24.83
N ALA A 501 7.46 -12.55 -24.52
CA ALA A 501 8.81 -12.87 -24.99
C ALA A 501 9.32 -14.21 -24.42
N ALA A 502 8.98 -14.53 -23.17
CA ALA A 502 9.26 -15.85 -22.59
C ALA A 502 8.42 -16.96 -23.25
N GLU A 503 7.12 -16.71 -23.47
CA GLU A 503 6.20 -17.66 -24.13
C GLU A 503 6.64 -18.01 -25.55
N TYR A 504 7.05 -17.01 -26.35
CA TYR A 504 7.53 -17.20 -27.73
C TYR A 504 9.03 -17.53 -27.83
N VAL A 505 9.71 -17.76 -26.70
CA VAL A 505 11.13 -18.16 -26.64
C VAL A 505 12.03 -17.17 -27.41
N VAL A 506 11.78 -15.87 -27.23
CA VAL A 506 12.56 -14.80 -27.85
C VAL A 506 13.96 -14.80 -27.23
N SER A 507 14.99 -14.69 -28.08
CA SER A 507 16.37 -14.55 -27.60
C SER A 507 16.54 -13.26 -26.78
N ASP A 508 17.16 -13.40 -25.60
CA ASP A 508 17.54 -12.29 -24.72
C ASP A 508 18.88 -11.64 -25.13
N THR A 509 19.47 -12.07 -26.26
CA THR A 509 20.76 -11.54 -26.73
C THR A 509 20.61 -10.11 -27.26
N PRO A 510 21.41 -9.13 -26.77
CA PRO A 510 21.31 -7.75 -27.23
C PRO A 510 21.59 -7.61 -28.73
N THR A 511 20.68 -6.98 -29.46
CA THR A 511 20.97 -6.50 -30.83
C THR A 511 21.47 -5.04 -30.73
N LYS A 512 22.58 -4.72 -31.40
CA LYS A 512 23.31 -3.44 -31.28
C LYS A 512 22.58 -2.18 -31.77
N GLN A 513 21.28 -2.21 -32.04
CA GLN A 513 20.53 -1.04 -32.51
C GLN A 513 19.93 -0.26 -31.33
N VAL A 514 20.65 0.76 -30.87
CA VAL A 514 20.05 1.80 -30.03
C VAL A 514 19.32 2.78 -30.95
N GLY A 515 17.99 2.79 -30.87
CA GLY A 515 17.16 3.78 -31.57
C GLY A 515 17.31 5.19 -31.00
N GLN A 516 16.47 6.12 -31.46
CA GLN A 516 16.41 7.48 -30.89
C GLN A 516 16.09 7.42 -29.39
N LEU A 517 16.90 8.13 -28.59
CA LEU A 517 16.69 8.28 -27.15
C LEU A 517 15.73 9.44 -26.86
N TYR A 518 14.86 9.26 -25.88
CA TYR A 518 13.90 10.24 -25.40
C TYR A 518 14.17 10.59 -23.93
N PRO A 519 14.06 11.86 -23.52
CA PRO A 519 14.15 12.22 -22.11
C PRO A 519 12.97 11.61 -21.32
N LYS A 520 13.23 11.24 -20.07
CA LYS A 520 12.18 10.74 -19.16
C LYS A 520 11.39 11.93 -18.63
N ASP A 521 10.08 11.90 -18.74
CA ASP A 521 9.21 12.90 -18.14
C ASP A 521 8.85 12.48 -16.70
N LYS A 522 9.38 13.23 -15.74
CA LYS A 522 9.12 13.11 -14.29
C LYS A 522 8.39 14.32 -13.72
N SER A 523 7.81 15.18 -14.55
CA SER A 523 7.12 16.41 -14.11
C SER A 523 5.85 16.12 -13.30
N HIS A 524 5.08 15.10 -13.67
CA HIS A 524 3.83 14.74 -13.01
C HIS A 524 4.07 14.14 -11.62
N PRO A 525 3.32 14.49 -10.55
CA PRO A 525 3.60 14.05 -9.18
C PRO A 525 3.51 12.53 -8.99
N PHE A 526 2.64 11.85 -9.74
CA PHE A 526 2.41 10.41 -9.59
C PHE A 526 2.92 9.53 -10.73
N ILE A 527 3.16 10.09 -11.92
CA ILE A 527 3.34 9.33 -13.16
C ILE A 527 4.72 9.66 -13.71
N GLU A 528 5.47 8.62 -14.06
CA GLU A 528 6.72 8.71 -14.80
C GLU A 528 6.47 8.19 -16.23
N ILE A 529 6.88 8.97 -17.23
CA ILE A 529 6.81 8.57 -18.64
C ILE A 529 8.23 8.34 -19.17
N ASP A 530 8.52 7.11 -19.56
CA ASP A 530 9.76 6.70 -20.18
C ASP A 530 9.48 6.19 -21.60
N ALA A 531 9.50 7.11 -22.57
CA ALA A 531 9.16 6.82 -23.96
C ALA A 531 10.13 5.81 -24.61
N ASN A 532 11.33 5.62 -24.05
CA ASN A 532 12.29 4.60 -24.51
C ASN A 532 11.77 3.16 -24.35
N LYS A 533 10.83 2.95 -23.41
CA LYS A 533 10.15 1.67 -23.18
C LYS A 533 8.88 1.51 -24.02
N CYS A 534 8.46 2.53 -24.77
CA CYS A 534 7.23 2.47 -25.56
C CYS A 534 7.35 1.41 -26.68
N ILE A 535 6.25 0.70 -26.91
CA ILE A 535 6.08 -0.24 -28.04
C ILE A 535 5.04 0.24 -29.06
N ALA A 536 4.68 1.52 -29.03
CA ALA A 536 3.74 2.13 -29.96
C ALA A 536 2.35 1.45 -30.05
N CYS A 537 1.93 0.69 -29.03
CA CYS A 537 0.64 -0.02 -29.04
C CYS A 537 -0.60 0.87 -28.88
N ILE A 538 -0.40 2.18 -28.66
CA ILE A 538 -1.42 3.23 -28.48
C ILE A 538 -2.50 2.98 -27.41
N ARG A 539 -2.38 1.93 -26.58
CA ARG A 539 -3.35 1.61 -25.51
C ARG A 539 -3.55 2.76 -24.54
N CYS A 540 -2.47 3.41 -24.10
CA CYS A 540 -2.53 4.56 -23.19
C CYS A 540 -3.25 5.78 -23.79
N VAL A 541 -2.99 6.08 -25.07
CA VAL A 541 -3.65 7.17 -25.82
C VAL A 541 -5.13 6.87 -25.99
N ARG A 542 -5.49 5.67 -26.45
CA ARG A 542 -6.88 5.22 -26.60
C ARG A 542 -7.62 5.17 -25.28
N THR A 543 -7.00 4.72 -24.18
CA THR A 543 -7.65 4.77 -22.87
C THR A 543 -7.92 6.23 -22.44
N CYS A 544 -6.98 7.15 -22.67
CA CYS A 544 -7.16 8.55 -22.30
C CYS A 544 -8.21 9.27 -23.17
N LEU A 545 -8.28 8.96 -24.46
CA LEU A 545 -9.21 9.57 -25.41
C LEU A 545 -10.56 8.82 -25.44
N ASP A 546 -10.56 7.52 -25.72
CA ASP A 546 -11.75 6.72 -25.95
C ASP A 546 -12.39 6.21 -24.66
N VAL A 547 -11.70 6.18 -23.52
CA VAL A 547 -12.28 5.64 -22.27
C VAL A 547 -12.53 6.75 -21.25
N GLN A 548 -11.52 7.59 -20.97
CA GLN A 548 -11.67 8.74 -20.07
C GLN A 548 -12.35 9.94 -20.73
N ASN A 549 -12.26 10.06 -22.07
CA ASN A 549 -12.71 11.22 -22.83
C ASN A 549 -12.02 12.53 -22.42
N VAL A 550 -10.71 12.43 -22.16
CA VAL A 550 -9.85 13.54 -21.74
C VAL A 550 -8.94 13.93 -22.90
N GLY A 551 -8.16 13.00 -23.45
CA GLY A 551 -7.23 13.30 -24.55
C GLY A 551 -5.94 14.04 -24.11
N ALA A 552 -5.50 13.85 -22.87
CA ALA A 552 -4.26 14.39 -22.32
C ALA A 552 -2.98 13.77 -22.92
N LEU A 553 -3.10 12.62 -23.58
CA LEU A 553 -2.02 11.94 -24.28
C LEU A 553 -2.27 11.92 -25.79
N SER A 554 -1.20 12.07 -26.55
CA SER A 554 -1.15 12.02 -28.01
C SER A 554 -0.10 11.01 -28.49
N PHE A 555 -0.16 10.65 -29.77
CA PHE A 555 0.82 9.77 -30.41
C PHE A 555 1.64 10.55 -31.44
N CYS A 556 2.89 10.89 -31.10
CA CYS A 556 3.82 11.63 -31.94
C CYS A 556 5.16 10.88 -32.01
N TYR A 557 5.92 11.01 -33.11
CA TYR A 557 7.25 10.39 -33.24
C TYR A 557 7.28 8.88 -32.95
N ARG A 558 6.18 8.16 -33.23
CA ARG A 558 5.98 6.74 -32.91
C ARG A 558 6.02 6.39 -31.41
N VAL A 559 5.81 7.37 -30.54
CA VAL A 559 5.73 7.18 -29.08
C VAL A 559 4.51 7.91 -28.50
N ALA A 560 4.06 7.47 -27.33
CA ALA A 560 3.04 8.19 -26.57
C ALA A 560 3.71 9.36 -25.83
N VAL A 561 3.14 10.56 -25.99
CA VAL A 561 3.61 11.79 -25.35
C VAL A 561 2.43 12.58 -24.80
N PRO A 562 2.64 13.47 -23.82
CA PRO A 562 1.61 14.44 -23.46
C PRO A 562 1.17 15.28 -24.67
N SER A 563 -0.11 15.61 -24.72
CA SER A 563 -0.69 16.41 -25.81
C SER A 563 -0.07 17.82 -25.87
N TYR A 564 0.03 18.37 -27.08
CA TYR A 564 0.62 19.70 -27.37
C TYR A 564 2.10 19.87 -26.97
N ALA A 565 2.85 18.78 -26.79
CA ALA A 565 4.25 18.79 -26.37
C ALA A 565 4.51 19.57 -25.06
N ARG A 566 3.52 19.58 -24.15
CA ARG A 566 3.63 20.17 -22.80
C ARG A 566 3.98 19.10 -21.77
N SER A 567 4.13 19.48 -20.49
CA SER A 567 4.14 18.50 -19.41
C SER A 567 2.74 17.89 -19.25
N LEU A 568 2.62 16.69 -18.69
CA LEU A 568 1.31 16.07 -18.47
C LEU A 568 0.40 16.94 -17.56
N LEU A 569 0.98 17.68 -16.61
CA LEU A 569 0.25 18.60 -15.72
C LEU A 569 -0.32 19.82 -16.45
N ASP A 570 0.31 20.25 -17.53
CA ASP A 570 -0.14 21.40 -18.34
C ASP A 570 -1.18 21.02 -19.40
N THR A 571 -1.58 19.74 -19.41
CA THR A 571 -2.68 19.23 -20.23
C THR A 571 -3.98 19.17 -19.40
N ASN A 572 -5.05 18.64 -19.97
CA ASN A 572 -6.28 18.37 -19.23
C ASN A 572 -6.23 17.03 -18.44
N CYS A 573 -5.05 16.53 -18.09
CA CYS A 573 -4.91 15.27 -17.36
C CYS A 573 -5.55 15.34 -15.97
N GLU A 574 -6.53 14.48 -15.72
CA GLU A 574 -7.19 14.32 -14.41
C GLU A 574 -6.37 13.48 -13.40
N SER A 575 -5.14 13.08 -13.75
CA SER A 575 -4.30 12.20 -12.92
C SER A 575 -4.94 10.85 -12.56
N CYS A 576 -5.87 10.31 -13.36
CA CYS A 576 -6.59 9.07 -13.02
C CYS A 576 -5.73 7.79 -13.08
N GLY A 577 -4.55 7.84 -13.70
CA GLY A 577 -3.62 6.69 -13.79
C GLY A 577 -4.09 5.55 -14.70
N GLN A 578 -5.10 5.78 -15.54
CA GLN A 578 -5.66 4.74 -16.43
C GLN A 578 -4.71 4.41 -17.58
N CYS A 579 -3.92 5.40 -18.01
CA CYS A 579 -2.82 5.22 -18.94
C CYS A 579 -1.70 4.34 -18.35
N VAL A 580 -1.43 4.45 -17.05
CA VAL A 580 -0.48 3.59 -16.31
C VAL A 580 -1.02 2.16 -16.24
N ALA A 581 -2.27 1.98 -15.82
CA ALA A 581 -2.90 0.66 -15.75
C ALA A 581 -2.98 -0.04 -17.13
N SER A 582 -3.09 0.73 -18.21
CA SER A 582 -3.17 0.21 -19.58
C SER A 582 -1.80 -0.06 -20.22
N CYS A 583 -0.69 0.45 -19.65
CA CYS A 583 0.63 0.35 -20.25
C CYS A 583 1.23 -1.06 -20.02
N PRO A 584 1.47 -1.86 -21.07
CA PRO A 584 1.92 -3.25 -20.91
C PRO A 584 3.43 -3.40 -20.66
N VAL A 585 4.20 -2.31 -20.73
CA VAL A 585 5.67 -2.35 -20.88
C VAL A 585 6.44 -1.43 -19.94
N GLY A 586 5.74 -0.80 -18.98
CA GLY A 586 6.35 0.12 -18.02
C GLY A 586 6.86 1.44 -18.63
N ALA A 587 6.33 1.83 -19.80
CA ALA A 587 6.59 3.15 -20.38
C ALA A 587 5.83 4.27 -19.65
N LEU A 588 4.71 3.94 -19.01
CA LEU A 588 4.01 4.80 -18.07
C LEU A 588 3.84 4.01 -16.78
N VAL A 589 4.43 4.49 -15.68
CA VAL A 589 4.39 3.81 -14.37
C VAL A 589 4.09 4.79 -13.26
N SER A 590 3.54 4.30 -12.15
CA SER A 590 3.48 5.07 -10.91
C SER A 590 4.89 5.27 -10.37
N LYS A 591 5.25 6.51 -10.01
CA LYS A 591 6.60 6.85 -9.52
C LYS A 591 7.03 6.01 -8.33
N ASP A 592 6.15 5.83 -7.35
CA ASP A 592 6.49 5.17 -6.09
C ASP A 592 6.15 3.68 -6.02
N ARG A 593 5.69 3.09 -7.13
CA ARG A 593 5.38 1.65 -7.18
C ARG A 593 6.62 0.82 -6.92
N LEU A 594 6.50 -0.12 -5.98
CA LEU A 594 7.36 -1.28 -5.86
C LEU A 594 6.58 -2.55 -6.21
N PRO A 595 7.20 -3.57 -6.82
CA PRO A 595 6.61 -4.90 -6.95
C PRO A 595 6.25 -5.44 -5.55
N PRO A 596 4.98 -5.81 -5.30
CA PRO A 596 4.57 -6.33 -4.00
C PRO A 596 4.99 -7.80 -3.82
N LEU A 597 5.13 -8.24 -2.55
CA LEU A 597 5.33 -9.66 -2.20
C LEU A 597 4.00 -10.41 -2.01
N SER A 598 2.95 -9.69 -1.61
CA SER A 598 1.58 -10.22 -1.51
C SER A 598 0.58 -9.17 -1.98
N GLU A 599 -0.60 -9.61 -2.41
CA GLU A 599 -1.70 -8.73 -2.77
C GLU A 599 -2.98 -9.17 -2.07
N VAL A 600 -3.76 -8.19 -1.60
CA VAL A 600 -5.05 -8.43 -0.95
C VAL A 600 -6.15 -7.61 -1.62
N SER A 601 -7.27 -8.26 -1.94
CA SER A 601 -8.44 -7.63 -2.54
C SER A 601 -9.35 -7.00 -1.48
N THR A 602 -9.66 -5.72 -1.62
CA THR A 602 -10.51 -4.94 -0.69
C THR A 602 -11.23 -3.80 -1.44
N ILE A 603 -11.88 -2.90 -0.71
CA ILE A 603 -12.70 -1.80 -1.28
C ILE A 603 -12.11 -0.44 -0.96
N CYS A 604 -12.14 0.46 -1.94
CA CYS A 604 -11.68 1.83 -1.83
C CYS A 604 -12.45 2.63 -0.75
N PRO A 605 -11.76 3.32 0.19
CA PRO A 605 -12.38 3.97 1.35
C PRO A 605 -12.86 5.42 1.12
N TYR A 606 -13.02 5.85 -0.14
CA TYR A 606 -13.32 7.25 -0.48
C TYR A 606 -14.80 7.48 -0.80
N CYS A 607 -15.17 7.60 -2.08
CA CYS A 607 -16.54 7.89 -2.50
C CYS A 607 -17.45 6.65 -2.45
N GLY A 608 -18.76 6.85 -2.45
CA GLY A 608 -19.80 5.81 -2.42
C GLY A 608 -19.90 4.88 -3.63
N VAL A 609 -18.93 4.87 -4.56
CA VAL A 609 -18.93 3.95 -5.72
C VAL A 609 -18.64 2.50 -5.32
N GLY A 610 -17.74 2.27 -4.35
CA GLY A 610 -17.34 0.91 -3.96
C GLY A 610 -16.36 0.24 -4.93
N CYS A 611 -15.36 0.99 -5.41
CA CYS A 611 -14.35 0.46 -6.33
C CYS A 611 -13.54 -0.67 -5.66
N GLY A 612 -13.46 -1.83 -6.32
CA GLY A 612 -12.58 -2.93 -5.90
C GLY A 612 -11.12 -2.63 -6.23
N ILE A 613 -10.25 -2.86 -5.24
CA ILE A 613 -8.81 -2.61 -5.33
C ILE A 613 -7.99 -3.80 -4.83
N LEU A 614 -6.82 -3.99 -5.42
CA LEU A 614 -5.77 -4.88 -4.93
C LEU A 614 -4.70 -4.01 -4.25
N LEU A 615 -4.50 -4.21 -2.96
CA LEU A 615 -3.40 -3.62 -2.19
C LEU A 615 -2.21 -4.56 -2.25
N GLY A 616 -1.13 -4.12 -2.88
CA GLY A 616 0.13 -4.84 -2.88
C GLY A 616 0.98 -4.44 -1.68
N THR A 617 1.49 -5.41 -0.93
CA THR A 617 2.25 -5.18 0.30
C THR A 617 3.64 -5.81 0.28
N ILE A 618 4.54 -5.23 1.08
CA ILE A 618 5.80 -5.85 1.48
C ILE A 618 5.84 -5.75 3.00
N GLY A 619 5.86 -6.88 3.70
CA GLY A 619 5.71 -6.88 5.16
C GLY A 619 4.42 -6.18 5.59
N ASN A 620 4.53 -5.16 6.44
CA ASN A 620 3.38 -4.43 6.97
C ASN A 620 3.12 -3.10 6.24
N THR A 621 3.68 -2.92 5.04
CA THR A 621 3.57 -1.67 4.27
C THR A 621 2.84 -1.90 2.95
N VAL A 622 1.88 -1.02 2.64
CA VAL A 622 1.25 -0.95 1.31
C VAL A 622 2.18 -0.23 0.33
N VAL A 623 2.57 -0.89 -0.77
CA VAL A 623 3.53 -0.35 -1.76
C VAL A 623 2.93 -0.13 -3.16
N SER A 624 1.76 -0.69 -3.44
CA SER A 624 1.08 -0.49 -4.73
C SER A 624 -0.43 -0.69 -4.64
N VAL A 625 -1.16 -0.09 -5.58
CA VAL A 625 -2.61 -0.25 -5.71
C VAL A 625 -3.01 -0.51 -7.16
N ARG A 626 -3.78 -1.57 -7.38
CA ARG A 626 -4.39 -1.91 -8.68
C ARG A 626 -5.91 -2.01 -8.54
N GLY A 627 -6.62 -1.94 -9.66
CA GLY A 627 -8.07 -2.12 -9.66
C GLY A 627 -8.41 -3.59 -9.92
N VAL A 628 -9.45 -4.11 -9.26
CA VAL A 628 -9.96 -5.47 -9.50
C VAL A 628 -10.84 -5.47 -10.74
N MET A 629 -10.49 -6.28 -11.75
CA MET A 629 -11.17 -6.29 -13.05
C MET A 629 -12.59 -6.85 -12.96
N GLU A 630 -12.81 -7.79 -12.05
CA GLU A 630 -14.04 -8.54 -11.83
C GLU A 630 -15.05 -7.76 -10.99
N ASN A 631 -14.63 -6.67 -10.33
CA ASN A 631 -15.52 -5.90 -9.47
C ASN A 631 -16.59 -5.16 -10.31
N PRO A 632 -17.90 -5.37 -10.04
CA PRO A 632 -18.98 -4.83 -10.88
C PRO A 632 -19.01 -3.31 -10.96
N ALA A 633 -18.64 -2.61 -9.88
CA ALA A 633 -18.77 -1.17 -9.77
C ALA A 633 -17.73 -0.41 -10.61
N ASN A 634 -16.50 -0.93 -10.71
CA ASN A 634 -15.41 -0.21 -11.36
C ASN A 634 -14.71 -0.96 -12.51
N ARG A 635 -14.78 -2.29 -12.58
CA ARG A 635 -14.17 -3.10 -13.64
C ARG A 635 -12.69 -2.74 -13.87
N GLY A 636 -11.92 -2.68 -12.77
CA GLY A 636 -10.49 -2.32 -12.76
C GLY A 636 -10.16 -0.82 -12.86
N ARG A 637 -11.16 0.03 -13.13
CA ARG A 637 -10.97 1.49 -13.26
C ARG A 637 -10.84 2.12 -11.87
N LEU A 638 -9.96 3.10 -11.70
CA LEU A 638 -9.84 3.91 -10.48
C LEU A 638 -9.69 5.41 -10.83
N CYS A 639 -10.00 6.27 -9.87
CA CYS A 639 -9.68 7.69 -9.91
C CYS A 639 -8.31 7.97 -9.27
N VAL A 640 -7.84 9.22 -9.32
CA VAL A 640 -6.57 9.65 -8.73
C VAL A 640 -6.45 9.27 -7.24
N LYS A 641 -7.51 9.47 -6.44
CA LYS A 641 -7.55 9.15 -5.01
C LYS A 641 -7.34 7.66 -4.77
N GLY A 642 -8.13 6.80 -5.41
CA GLY A 642 -8.03 5.35 -5.26
C GLY A 642 -6.76 4.73 -5.85
N ARG A 643 -6.18 5.34 -6.89
CA ARG A 643 -4.96 4.84 -7.55
C ARG A 643 -3.68 5.20 -6.80
N PHE A 644 -3.60 6.44 -6.31
CA PHE A 644 -2.35 7.02 -5.81
C PHE A 644 -2.41 7.50 -4.36
N GLY A 645 -3.60 7.79 -3.81
CA GLY A 645 -3.72 8.36 -2.48
C GLY A 645 -3.50 7.38 -1.34
N ILE A 646 -3.80 6.09 -1.55
CA ILE A 646 -3.86 5.08 -0.48
C ILE A 646 -2.52 4.79 0.21
N PRO A 647 -1.43 4.48 -0.52
CA PRO A 647 -0.18 4.08 0.15
C PRO A 647 0.34 5.12 1.14
N GLU A 648 0.26 6.41 0.81
CA GLU A 648 0.87 7.47 1.63
C GLU A 648 0.10 7.69 2.93
N PHE A 649 -1.24 7.81 2.91
CA PHE A 649 -2.00 8.04 4.16
C PHE A 649 -2.06 6.80 5.06
N VAL A 650 -2.10 5.58 4.50
CA VAL A 650 -2.13 4.34 5.30
C VAL A 650 -0.83 4.20 6.07
N ASN A 651 0.31 4.44 5.41
CA ASN A 651 1.63 4.29 6.00
C ASN A 651 2.09 5.55 6.80
N HIS A 652 1.35 6.66 6.72
CA HIS A 652 1.78 7.98 7.21
C HIS A 652 2.25 7.98 8.67
N GLU A 653 3.34 8.69 8.97
CA GLU A 653 3.95 8.72 10.30
C GLU A 653 3.05 9.33 11.38
N GLU A 654 2.27 10.35 11.06
CA GLU A 654 1.30 11.00 11.98
C GLU A 654 0.05 10.18 12.33
N ARG A 655 -0.04 8.92 11.90
CA ARG A 655 -1.11 8.01 12.32
C ARG A 655 -1.11 7.86 13.84
N LEU A 656 -2.29 7.92 14.45
CA LEU A 656 -2.42 7.64 15.89
C LEU A 656 -2.07 6.16 16.16
N THR A 657 -1.12 5.93 17.04
CA THR A 657 -0.63 4.58 17.39
C THR A 657 -0.96 4.17 18.82
N THR A 658 -1.28 5.11 19.70
CA THR A 658 -1.57 4.86 21.12
C THR A 658 -2.76 5.72 21.57
N PRO A 659 -3.55 5.27 22.57
CA PRO A 659 -4.57 6.11 23.19
C PRO A 659 -3.98 7.40 23.75
N LEU A 660 -4.72 8.50 23.64
CA LEU A 660 -4.38 9.77 24.26
C LEU A 660 -5.45 10.14 25.29
N THR A 661 -5.03 10.66 26.44
CA THR A 661 -5.94 11.20 27.47
C THR A 661 -5.54 12.63 27.83
N ARG A 662 -6.52 13.46 28.15
CA ARG A 662 -6.30 14.86 28.53
C ARG A 662 -5.89 14.94 30.00
N LYS A 663 -4.64 15.34 30.24
CA LYS A 663 -4.06 15.59 31.57
C LYS A 663 -3.54 17.03 31.61
N ASN A 664 -3.96 17.83 32.60
CA ASN A 664 -3.59 19.25 32.74
C ASN A 664 -3.82 20.08 31.46
N GLY A 665 -4.95 19.85 30.78
CA GLY A 665 -5.35 20.57 29.56
C GLY A 665 -4.64 20.13 28.28
N LYS A 666 -3.73 19.15 28.30
CA LYS A 666 -3.03 18.63 27.12
C LYS A 666 -3.30 17.15 26.92
N LEU A 667 -3.40 16.71 25.66
CA LEU A 667 -3.44 15.29 25.31
C LEU A 667 -2.05 14.68 25.47
N THR A 668 -1.98 13.56 26.20
CA THR A 668 -0.75 12.79 26.44
C THR A 668 -1.03 11.32 26.22
N GLU A 669 -0.02 10.57 25.76
CA GLU A 669 -0.12 9.12 25.58
C GLU A 669 -0.59 8.41 26.86
N ALA A 670 -1.41 7.39 26.68
CA ALA A 670 -1.96 6.56 27.74
C ALA A 670 -2.03 5.10 27.27
N THR A 671 -2.10 4.19 28.23
CA THR A 671 -2.37 2.78 27.94
C THR A 671 -3.85 2.57 27.60
N TRP A 672 -4.18 1.46 26.93
CA TRP A 672 -5.58 1.08 26.69
C TRP A 672 -6.38 0.93 27.98
N GLU A 673 -5.79 0.35 29.03
CA GLU A 673 -6.46 0.23 30.33
C GLU A 673 -6.76 1.60 30.94
N GLU A 674 -5.78 2.51 30.98
CA GLU A 674 -6.02 3.88 31.50
C GLU A 674 -7.13 4.61 30.75
N ALA A 675 -7.11 4.54 29.41
CA ALA A 675 -8.10 5.21 28.57
C ALA A 675 -9.50 4.60 28.74
N LEU A 676 -9.60 3.28 28.73
CA LEU A 676 -10.88 2.56 28.86
C LEU A 676 -11.48 2.71 30.26
N ASP A 677 -10.66 2.71 31.30
CA ASP A 677 -11.12 2.95 32.68
C ASP A 677 -11.64 4.37 32.85
N LEU A 678 -10.94 5.37 32.30
CA LEU A 678 -11.41 6.75 32.32
C LEU A 678 -12.76 6.89 31.60
N ILE A 679 -12.87 6.31 30.40
CA ILE A 679 -14.13 6.30 29.63
C ILE A 679 -15.25 5.65 30.43
N THR A 680 -15.00 4.50 31.05
CA THR A 680 -16.01 3.75 31.82
C THR A 680 -16.48 4.55 33.03
N ASN A 681 -15.54 5.12 33.79
CA ASN A 681 -15.83 5.92 34.98
C ASN A 681 -16.66 7.17 34.63
N GLN A 682 -16.35 7.85 33.53
CA GLN A 682 -17.06 9.05 33.13
C GLN A 682 -18.41 8.73 32.46
N LEU A 683 -18.45 7.88 31.43
CA LEU A 683 -19.68 7.58 30.69
C LEU A 683 -20.77 6.94 31.56
N SER A 684 -20.41 6.20 32.62
CA SER A 684 -21.40 5.62 33.54
C SER A 684 -22.34 6.67 34.17
N GLN A 685 -21.93 7.95 34.21
CA GLN A 685 -22.67 9.07 34.81
C GLN A 685 -23.67 9.73 33.85
N TYR A 686 -23.58 9.46 32.54
CA TYR A 686 -24.26 10.24 31.49
C TYR A 686 -25.23 9.40 30.63
N LYS A 687 -25.96 8.44 31.19
CA LYS A 687 -26.88 7.59 30.42
C LYS A 687 -28.11 8.32 29.86
N SER A 688 -28.78 7.68 28.90
CA SER A 688 -30.04 8.08 28.29
C SER A 688 -29.97 9.43 27.54
N ASP A 689 -30.72 10.43 28.00
CA ASP A 689 -30.89 11.73 27.33
C ASP A 689 -29.67 12.64 27.42
N LYS A 690 -28.69 12.30 28.26
CA LYS A 690 -27.44 13.07 28.46
C LYS A 690 -26.29 12.64 27.57
N PHE A 691 -26.45 11.54 26.83
CA PHE A 691 -25.41 10.98 25.96
C PHE A 691 -25.86 10.92 24.51
N ALA A 692 -24.88 11.06 23.61
CA ALA A 692 -25.04 10.78 22.19
C ALA A 692 -23.83 10.05 21.62
N ALA A 693 -24.07 9.21 20.61
CA ALA A 693 -23.04 8.59 19.80
C ALA A 693 -23.08 9.15 18.38
N ILE A 694 -21.94 9.51 17.82
CA ILE A 694 -21.80 9.91 16.42
C ILE A 694 -21.00 8.82 15.71
N ALA A 695 -21.69 8.03 14.88
CA ALA A 695 -21.09 6.96 14.09
C ALA A 695 -20.48 7.52 12.78
N SER A 696 -19.90 6.66 11.94
CA SER A 696 -19.21 7.08 10.71
C SER A 696 -19.51 6.22 9.51
N ALA A 697 -19.75 6.90 8.39
CA ALA A 697 -19.87 6.28 7.08
C ALA A 697 -18.51 5.94 6.43
N LYS A 698 -17.40 6.14 7.15
CA LYS A 698 -16.06 5.64 6.79
C LYS A 698 -15.76 4.28 7.44
N CYS A 699 -16.47 3.94 8.51
CA CYS A 699 -16.41 2.65 9.21
C CYS A 699 -17.20 1.57 8.46
N THR A 700 -16.96 0.30 8.80
CA THR A 700 -17.66 -0.86 8.21
C THR A 700 -19.09 -0.97 8.72
N ASN A 701 -19.89 -1.84 8.09
CA ASN A 701 -21.25 -2.12 8.54
C ASN A 701 -21.25 -2.69 9.96
N GLU A 702 -20.37 -3.64 10.24
CA GLU A 702 -20.24 -4.30 11.54
C GLU A 702 -19.92 -3.29 12.65
N GLU A 703 -19.06 -2.32 12.36
CA GLU A 703 -18.69 -1.25 13.29
C GLU A 703 -19.88 -0.33 13.58
N ASN A 704 -20.58 0.13 12.54
CA ASN A 704 -21.79 0.95 12.69
C ASN A 704 -22.89 0.22 13.48
N TYR A 705 -23.04 -1.09 13.23
CA TYR A 705 -23.98 -1.94 13.96
C TYR A 705 -23.64 -2.01 15.46
N VAL A 706 -22.38 -2.26 15.82
CA VAL A 706 -21.96 -2.33 17.21
C VAL A 706 -22.09 -0.97 17.91
N ILE A 707 -21.78 0.14 17.23
CA ILE A 707 -21.93 1.50 17.77
C ILE A 707 -23.40 1.81 18.11
N GLN A 708 -24.34 1.52 17.20
CA GLN A 708 -25.75 1.76 17.50
C GLN A 708 -26.28 0.82 18.58
N LYS A 709 -25.83 -0.45 18.59
CA LYS A 709 -26.20 -1.43 19.61
C LYS A 709 -25.74 -0.93 20.97
N PHE A 710 -24.51 -0.46 21.08
CA PHE A 710 -23.95 0.15 22.30
C PHE A 710 -24.78 1.34 22.79
N ALA A 711 -25.09 2.30 21.91
CA ALA A 711 -25.89 3.47 22.28
C ALA A 711 -27.26 3.07 22.86
N ARG A 712 -27.89 2.07 22.24
CA ARG A 712 -29.24 1.62 22.59
C ARG A 712 -29.31 0.72 23.81
N THR A 713 -28.43 -0.28 23.90
CA THR A 713 -28.51 -1.32 24.94
C THR A 713 -27.73 -0.96 26.20
N VAL A 714 -26.60 -0.25 26.07
CA VAL A 714 -25.71 0.06 27.20
C VAL A 714 -25.96 1.46 27.73
N MET A 715 -26.04 2.43 26.83
CA MET A 715 -26.30 3.83 27.17
C MET A 715 -27.80 4.14 27.26
N GLY A 716 -28.68 3.26 26.74
CA GLY A 716 -30.12 3.36 26.90
C GLY A 716 -30.74 4.53 26.14
N THR A 717 -30.20 4.87 24.96
CA THR A 717 -30.65 6.00 24.15
C THR A 717 -30.72 5.69 22.66
N ASN A 718 -31.59 6.39 21.95
CA ASN A 718 -31.64 6.40 20.49
C ASN A 718 -30.86 7.60 19.90
N ASN A 719 -30.13 8.38 20.71
CA ASN A 719 -29.26 9.47 20.26
C ASN A 719 -28.01 8.92 19.56
N VAL A 720 -28.21 8.37 18.37
CA VAL A 720 -27.17 7.89 17.47
C VAL A 720 -27.47 8.38 16.06
N ASP A 721 -26.53 9.10 15.46
CA ASP A 721 -26.63 9.58 14.07
C ASP A 721 -25.24 9.60 13.43
N HIS A 722 -25.17 9.93 12.14
CA HIS A 722 -23.90 10.04 11.40
C HIS A 722 -24.01 11.05 10.24
N CYS A 723 -22.94 11.15 9.43
CA CYS A 723 -22.84 12.12 8.32
C CYS A 723 -23.96 12.07 7.26
N ALA A 724 -24.80 11.01 7.20
CA ALA A 724 -25.94 11.00 6.28
C ALA A 724 -26.87 12.18 6.53
N ARG A 725 -26.94 12.66 7.79
CA ARG A 725 -27.68 13.87 8.16
C ARG A 725 -27.31 15.07 7.30
N LEU A 726 -26.01 15.23 7.03
CA LEU A 726 -25.44 16.35 6.26
C LEU A 726 -25.38 16.06 4.75
N CYS A 727 -25.80 14.86 4.32
CA CYS A 727 -25.60 14.37 2.96
C CYS A 727 -26.92 13.96 2.28
N HIS A 728 -27.51 12.84 2.68
CA HIS A 728 -28.65 12.25 1.95
C HIS A 728 -29.83 11.91 2.89
N ALA A 729 -29.93 12.55 4.05
CA ALA A 729 -31.12 12.45 4.88
C ALA A 729 -32.42 12.82 4.12
N PRO A 730 -32.46 13.87 3.27
CA PRO A 730 -33.64 14.14 2.43
C PRO A 730 -33.96 13.03 1.45
N THR A 731 -32.94 12.38 0.88
CA THR A 731 -33.12 11.21 0.01
C THR A 731 -33.85 10.10 0.75
N VAL A 732 -33.39 9.79 1.98
CA VAL A 732 -34.03 8.75 2.80
C VAL A 732 -35.48 9.12 3.11
N ALA A 733 -35.73 10.36 3.53
CA ALA A 733 -37.07 10.83 3.88
C ALA A 733 -38.02 10.89 2.67
N GLY A 734 -37.63 11.56 1.58
CA GLY A 734 -38.48 11.81 0.42
C GLY A 734 -38.78 10.57 -0.40
N LEU A 735 -37.78 9.71 -0.65
CA LEU A 735 -38.00 8.46 -1.38
C LEU A 735 -38.74 7.42 -0.53
N ALA A 736 -38.55 7.39 0.80
CA ALA A 736 -39.38 6.55 1.66
C ALA A 736 -40.87 6.96 1.62
N GLN A 737 -41.17 8.26 1.60
CA GLN A 737 -42.56 8.73 1.44
C GLN A 737 -43.15 8.37 0.07
N SER A 738 -42.35 8.45 -0.99
CA SER A 738 -42.80 8.22 -2.37
C SER A 738 -42.87 6.74 -2.74
N PHE A 739 -41.82 5.97 -2.43
CA PHE A 739 -41.60 4.58 -2.88
C PHE A 739 -41.59 3.55 -1.74
N GLY A 740 -41.41 3.99 -0.50
CA GLY A 740 -41.22 3.12 0.67
C GLY A 740 -39.77 2.71 0.92
N SER A 741 -38.81 3.16 0.11
CA SER A 741 -37.39 2.91 0.29
C SER A 741 -36.56 4.14 -0.03
N GLY A 742 -35.61 4.47 0.85
CA GLY A 742 -34.72 5.63 0.78
C GLY A 742 -33.44 5.43 -0.05
N ALA A 743 -33.31 4.31 -0.78
CA ALA A 743 -32.08 3.92 -1.43
C ALA A 743 -32.08 4.22 -2.93
N MET A 744 -30.91 4.11 -3.57
CA MET A 744 -30.81 4.08 -5.03
C MET A 744 -31.71 2.98 -5.60
N THR A 745 -32.35 3.20 -6.74
CA THR A 745 -33.31 2.21 -7.29
C THR A 745 -32.65 1.20 -8.22
N ASN A 746 -31.56 1.56 -8.90
CA ASN A 746 -30.91 0.73 -9.92
C ASN A 746 -29.42 0.50 -9.61
N SER A 747 -28.75 -0.31 -10.42
CA SER A 747 -27.31 -0.57 -10.35
C SER A 747 -26.51 0.46 -11.16
N ILE A 748 -25.30 0.79 -10.69
CA ILE A 748 -24.31 1.63 -11.39
C ILE A 748 -24.01 1.08 -12.79
N ALA A 749 -23.95 -0.24 -12.91
CA ALA A 749 -23.58 -0.92 -14.17
C ALA A 749 -24.53 -0.59 -15.33
N GLU A 750 -25.76 -0.15 -15.04
CA GLU A 750 -26.82 0.15 -16.02
C GLU A 750 -26.75 1.59 -16.56
N VAL A 751 -25.98 2.49 -15.92
CA VAL A 751 -25.94 3.91 -16.30
C VAL A 751 -25.47 4.11 -17.74
N ALA A 752 -24.55 3.27 -18.22
CA ALA A 752 -24.00 3.34 -19.57
C ALA A 752 -25.01 2.96 -20.68
N ASP A 753 -26.13 2.34 -20.31
CA ASP A 753 -27.14 1.79 -21.23
C ASP A 753 -28.43 2.64 -21.23
N ALA A 754 -28.49 3.72 -20.44
CA ALA A 754 -29.59 4.67 -20.45
C ALA A 754 -29.68 5.42 -21.80
N SER A 755 -30.91 5.68 -22.29
CA SER A 755 -31.15 6.51 -23.47
C SER A 755 -31.31 7.99 -23.12
N CYS A 756 -31.67 8.31 -21.88
CA CYS A 756 -31.68 9.66 -21.35
C CYS A 756 -31.18 9.70 -19.91
N ILE A 757 -30.35 10.70 -19.58
CA ILE A 757 -29.83 10.93 -18.24
C ILE A 757 -30.16 12.37 -17.84
N LEU A 758 -30.91 12.55 -16.75
CA LEU A 758 -31.04 13.82 -16.06
C LEU A 758 -30.05 13.86 -14.90
N ALA A 759 -28.93 14.55 -15.08
CA ALA A 759 -27.95 14.82 -14.03
C ALA A 759 -28.29 16.17 -13.37
N ILE A 760 -28.92 16.13 -12.20
CA ILE A 760 -29.39 17.33 -11.48
C ILE A 760 -28.70 17.47 -10.11
N GLY A 761 -28.17 18.66 -9.82
CA GLY A 761 -27.54 18.93 -8.52
C GLY A 761 -26.37 18.00 -8.19
N THR A 762 -25.58 17.62 -9.20
CA THR A 762 -24.43 16.72 -9.06
C THR A 762 -23.23 17.20 -9.88
N ASN A 763 -22.01 16.93 -9.40
CA ASN A 763 -20.75 17.11 -10.12
C ASN A 763 -20.02 15.75 -10.23
N THR A 764 -20.70 14.78 -10.85
CA THR A 764 -20.33 13.37 -10.84
C THR A 764 -18.91 13.08 -11.33
N THR A 765 -18.36 13.91 -12.22
CA THR A 765 -16.99 13.76 -12.73
C THR A 765 -15.91 13.99 -11.67
N GLU A 766 -16.19 14.77 -10.63
CA GLU A 766 -15.28 15.01 -9.51
C GLU A 766 -15.64 14.14 -8.29
N ASP A 767 -16.95 14.00 -8.02
CA ASP A 767 -17.50 13.30 -6.85
C ASP A 767 -17.45 11.77 -6.99
N HIS A 768 -17.85 11.25 -8.15
CA HIS A 768 -17.94 9.81 -8.46
C HIS A 768 -17.36 9.51 -9.85
N PRO A 769 -16.05 9.70 -10.07
CA PRO A 769 -15.48 9.75 -11.41
C PRO A 769 -15.78 8.51 -12.27
N ILE A 770 -15.87 7.32 -11.64
CA ILE A 770 -16.21 6.07 -12.33
C ILE A 770 -17.63 6.12 -12.92
N ILE A 771 -18.62 6.62 -12.17
CA ILE A 771 -19.98 6.81 -12.68
C ILE A 771 -19.97 7.91 -13.75
N GLY A 772 -19.19 8.97 -13.56
CA GLY A 772 -18.98 10.02 -14.57
C GLY A 772 -18.49 9.46 -15.92
N MET A 773 -17.61 8.47 -15.90
CA MET A 773 -17.18 7.76 -17.11
C MET A 773 -18.31 6.97 -17.76
N ASP A 774 -19.20 6.35 -16.98
CA ASP A 774 -20.33 5.58 -17.51
C ASP A 774 -21.41 6.51 -18.10
N ILE A 775 -21.60 7.72 -17.55
CA ILE A 775 -22.41 8.79 -18.18
C ILE A 775 -21.80 9.19 -19.53
N LYS A 776 -20.49 9.48 -19.57
CA LYS A 776 -19.77 9.82 -20.82
C LYS A 776 -19.84 8.68 -21.84
N LYS A 777 -19.90 7.42 -21.39
CA LYS A 777 -20.11 6.25 -22.26
C LYS A 777 -21.54 6.21 -22.82
N ALA A 778 -22.56 6.46 -22.00
CA ALA A 778 -23.96 6.52 -22.45
C ALA A 778 -24.15 7.59 -23.54
N VAL A 779 -23.61 8.79 -23.33
CA VAL A 779 -23.69 9.89 -24.33
C VAL A 779 -23.06 9.48 -25.66
N ARG A 780 -21.92 8.79 -25.63
CA ARG A 780 -21.28 8.27 -26.86
C ARG A 780 -22.07 7.17 -27.54
N ASN A 781 -22.84 6.41 -26.77
CA ASN A 781 -23.80 5.43 -27.28
C ASN A 781 -25.08 6.09 -27.84
N GLY A 782 -25.21 7.42 -27.78
CA GLY A 782 -26.32 8.18 -28.32
C GLY A 782 -27.31 8.72 -27.27
N ALA A 783 -27.07 8.49 -25.97
CA ALA A 783 -27.95 8.95 -24.91
C ALA A 783 -28.05 10.49 -24.87
N LYS A 784 -29.25 10.99 -24.54
CA LYS A 784 -29.46 12.42 -24.28
C LYS A 784 -29.08 12.74 -22.84
N LEU A 785 -28.16 13.68 -22.65
CA LEU A 785 -27.77 14.15 -21.32
C LEU A 785 -28.35 15.53 -21.04
N ILE A 786 -29.21 15.64 -20.02
CA ILE A 786 -29.68 16.90 -19.47
C ILE A 786 -28.87 17.16 -18.20
N VAL A 787 -28.13 18.26 -18.15
CA VAL A 787 -27.42 18.70 -16.94
C VAL A 787 -28.18 19.88 -16.34
N ALA A 788 -28.75 19.71 -15.15
CA ALA A 788 -29.37 20.78 -14.39
C ALA A 788 -28.45 21.15 -13.22
N ASN A 789 -27.58 22.13 -13.45
CA ASN A 789 -26.60 22.58 -12.48
C ASN A 789 -26.33 24.09 -12.70
N PRO A 790 -26.37 24.95 -11.66
CA PRO A 790 -26.06 26.38 -11.78
C PRO A 790 -24.62 26.64 -12.25
N ARG A 791 -23.70 25.72 -11.95
CA ARG A 791 -22.30 25.78 -12.33
C ARG A 791 -22.06 25.04 -13.65
N GLU A 792 -21.10 25.53 -14.43
CA GLU A 792 -20.57 24.76 -15.56
C GLU A 792 -19.62 23.66 -15.04
N ILE A 793 -20.12 22.43 -14.97
CA ILE A 793 -19.35 21.24 -14.61
C ILE A 793 -18.84 20.54 -15.89
N ASP A 794 -17.89 19.61 -15.77
CA ASP A 794 -17.33 18.93 -16.96
C ASP A 794 -18.39 18.20 -17.80
N LEU A 795 -19.45 17.67 -17.15
CA LEU A 795 -20.57 17.04 -17.86
C LEU A 795 -21.32 18.00 -18.81
N CYS A 796 -21.31 19.31 -18.58
CA CYS A 796 -21.97 20.28 -19.46
C CYS A 796 -21.42 20.23 -20.89
N ARG A 797 -20.15 19.87 -21.07
CA ARG A 797 -19.49 19.73 -22.38
C ARG A 797 -20.07 18.59 -23.22
N PHE A 798 -20.72 17.63 -22.57
CA PHE A 798 -21.33 16.45 -23.19
C PHE A 798 -22.87 16.52 -23.17
N ALA A 799 -23.44 17.57 -22.57
CA ALA A 799 -24.87 17.70 -22.40
C ALA A 799 -25.55 18.04 -23.74
N THR A 800 -26.68 17.37 -24.01
CA THR A 800 -27.63 17.83 -25.02
C THR A 800 -28.21 19.17 -24.61
N LEU A 801 -28.50 19.33 -23.31
CA LEU A 801 -29.11 20.52 -22.75
C LEU A 801 -28.54 20.80 -21.36
N TRP A 802 -28.04 22.01 -21.15
CA TRP A 802 -27.61 22.51 -19.85
C TRP A 802 -28.60 23.55 -19.31
N LEU A 803 -29.17 23.27 -18.14
CA LEU A 803 -30.13 24.11 -17.44
C LEU A 803 -29.45 24.78 -16.24
N ARG A 804 -28.93 25.99 -16.50
CA ARG A 804 -28.25 26.83 -15.51
C ARG A 804 -29.22 27.59 -14.59
N HIS A 805 -30.03 26.84 -13.85
CA HIS A 805 -31.06 27.40 -12.97
C HIS A 805 -30.44 28.08 -11.74
N ARG A 806 -31.17 28.96 -11.07
CA ARG A 806 -30.70 29.61 -9.83
C ARG A 806 -30.62 28.60 -8.67
N PRO A 807 -29.59 28.66 -7.80
CA PRO A 807 -29.52 27.80 -6.62
C PRO A 807 -30.81 27.87 -5.78
N GLY A 808 -31.37 26.72 -5.42
CA GLY A 808 -32.61 26.62 -4.63
C GLY A 808 -33.90 26.74 -5.44
N SER A 809 -33.85 26.67 -6.78
CA SER A 809 -35.05 26.70 -7.65
C SER A 809 -35.45 25.34 -8.23
N ASP A 810 -34.93 24.24 -7.66
CA ASP A 810 -35.06 22.87 -8.16
C ASP A 810 -36.52 22.39 -8.25
N VAL A 811 -37.34 22.60 -7.21
CA VAL A 811 -38.79 22.26 -7.24
C VAL A 811 -39.48 22.98 -8.40
N ALA A 812 -39.21 24.27 -8.58
CA ALA A 812 -39.84 25.05 -9.65
C ALA A 812 -39.49 24.48 -11.03
N LEU A 813 -38.22 24.12 -11.25
CA LEU A 813 -37.76 23.51 -12.50
C LEU A 813 -38.44 22.15 -12.76
N LEU A 814 -38.39 21.24 -11.79
CA LEU A 814 -38.90 19.88 -11.94
C LEU A 814 -40.43 19.85 -12.09
N MET A 815 -41.15 20.66 -11.30
CA MET A 815 -42.61 20.79 -11.41
C MET A 815 -43.01 21.46 -12.72
N GLY A 816 -42.25 22.46 -13.19
CA GLY A 816 -42.45 23.06 -14.51
C GLY A 816 -42.26 22.05 -15.66
N MET A 817 -41.25 21.18 -15.57
CA MET A 817 -41.08 20.08 -16.53
C MET A 817 -42.26 19.11 -16.50
N MET A 818 -42.74 18.73 -15.31
CA MET A 818 -43.90 17.86 -15.15
C MET A 818 -45.18 18.48 -15.69
N LYS A 819 -45.38 19.80 -15.51
CA LYS A 819 -46.49 20.53 -16.14
C LYS A 819 -46.49 20.37 -17.66
N VAL A 820 -45.34 20.55 -18.31
CA VAL A 820 -45.23 20.36 -19.76
C VAL A 820 -45.56 18.92 -20.16
N ILE A 821 -45.07 17.93 -19.43
CA ILE A 821 -45.33 16.51 -19.70
C ILE A 821 -46.82 16.20 -19.62
N VAL A 822 -47.52 16.78 -18.65
CA VAL A 822 -48.98 16.63 -18.49
C VAL A 822 -49.73 17.37 -19.59
N ASP A 823 -49.44 18.66 -19.80
CA ASP A 823 -50.12 19.52 -20.77
C ASP A 823 -49.98 18.99 -22.22
N GLU A 824 -48.87 18.33 -22.54
CA GLU A 824 -48.61 17.72 -23.86
C GLU A 824 -49.02 16.24 -23.96
N GLY A 825 -49.55 15.64 -22.89
CA GLY A 825 -49.99 14.24 -22.89
C GLY A 825 -48.84 13.23 -23.04
N LEU A 826 -47.65 13.53 -22.52
CA LEU A 826 -46.44 12.71 -22.60
C LEU A 826 -46.24 11.78 -21.38
N LEU A 827 -47.18 11.77 -20.42
CA LEU A 827 -47.14 10.93 -19.23
C LEU A 827 -47.45 9.45 -19.52
N ASP A 828 -46.95 8.54 -18.68
CA ASP A 828 -47.25 7.10 -18.77
C ASP A 828 -48.52 6.78 -17.96
N SER A 829 -49.69 7.02 -18.56
CA SER A 829 -50.99 6.80 -17.89
C SER A 829 -51.17 5.37 -17.40
N SER A 830 -50.70 4.37 -18.16
CA SER A 830 -50.81 2.97 -17.75
C SER A 830 -49.95 2.67 -16.52
N PHE A 831 -48.77 3.27 -16.39
CA PHE A 831 -47.94 3.09 -15.19
C PHE A 831 -48.61 3.74 -13.98
N ILE A 832 -49.11 4.97 -14.14
CA ILE A 832 -49.74 5.74 -13.07
C ILE A 832 -50.97 5.01 -12.52
N GLU A 833 -51.91 4.58 -13.37
CA GLU A 833 -53.12 3.89 -12.94
C GLU A 833 -52.83 2.59 -12.18
N LYS A 834 -51.87 1.79 -12.69
CA LYS A 834 -51.57 0.47 -12.15
C LYS A 834 -50.72 0.54 -10.88
N ARG A 835 -49.75 1.46 -10.83
CA ARG A 835 -48.66 1.41 -9.84
C ARG A 835 -48.60 2.61 -8.92
N CYS A 836 -49.35 3.68 -9.19
CA CYS A 836 -49.32 4.91 -8.39
C CYS A 836 -50.68 5.20 -7.73
N GLU A 837 -50.65 6.14 -6.79
CA GLU A 837 -51.79 6.72 -6.11
C GLU A 837 -51.63 8.24 -5.99
N ASN A 838 -52.74 8.93 -5.69
CA ASN A 838 -52.78 10.37 -5.45
C ASN A 838 -52.42 11.28 -6.65
N PHE A 839 -52.59 10.77 -7.88
CA PHE A 839 -52.26 11.53 -9.10
C PHE A 839 -53.13 12.76 -9.30
N GLU A 840 -54.44 12.70 -9.04
CA GLU A 840 -55.36 13.84 -9.25
C GLU A 840 -54.95 15.07 -8.43
N GLN A 841 -54.65 14.91 -7.14
CA GLN A 841 -54.19 16.03 -6.29
C GLN A 841 -52.85 16.60 -6.76
N PHE A 842 -51.95 15.74 -7.24
CA PHE A 842 -50.68 16.18 -7.80
C PHE A 842 -50.87 16.93 -9.12
N HIS A 843 -51.72 16.42 -10.00
CA HIS A 843 -52.08 17.05 -11.26
C HIS A 843 -52.61 18.48 -11.03
N ASP A 844 -53.57 18.64 -10.12
CA ASP A 844 -54.15 19.94 -9.80
C ASP A 844 -53.10 20.93 -9.24
N SER A 845 -52.09 20.42 -8.53
CA SER A 845 -51.01 21.27 -8.00
C SER A 845 -50.11 21.88 -9.08
N LEU A 846 -50.08 21.31 -10.29
CA LEU A 846 -49.27 21.81 -11.41
C LEU A 846 -49.75 23.17 -11.91
N GLU A 847 -51.00 23.56 -11.66
CA GLU A 847 -51.53 24.89 -12.00
C GLU A 847 -50.75 26.03 -11.30
N ASN A 848 -50.12 25.75 -10.16
CA ASN A 848 -49.27 26.71 -9.45
C ASN A 848 -47.91 26.95 -10.12
N PHE A 849 -47.57 26.17 -11.15
CA PHE A 849 -46.29 26.20 -11.84
C PHE A 849 -46.41 26.67 -13.30
N ASP A 850 -47.15 27.76 -13.53
CA ASP A 850 -47.16 28.48 -14.82
C ASP A 850 -45.72 28.70 -15.34
N LEU A 851 -45.50 28.43 -16.63
CA LEU A 851 -44.15 28.45 -17.22
C LEU A 851 -43.51 29.84 -17.19
N GLY A 852 -44.31 30.91 -17.28
CA GLY A 852 -43.81 32.28 -17.10
C GLY A 852 -43.24 32.51 -15.71
N ARG A 853 -43.97 32.07 -14.69
CA ARG A 853 -43.50 32.12 -13.29
C ARG A 853 -42.30 31.21 -13.05
N VAL A 854 -42.30 29.98 -13.57
CA VAL A 854 -41.18 29.05 -13.44
C VAL A 854 -39.92 29.62 -14.08
N ALA A 855 -40.02 30.20 -15.29
CA ALA A 855 -38.91 30.86 -15.96
C ALA A 855 -38.35 32.04 -15.14
N GLN A 856 -39.22 32.83 -14.51
CA GLN A 856 -38.80 33.93 -13.65
C GLN A 856 -38.05 33.44 -12.41
N ILE A 857 -38.55 32.39 -11.74
CA ILE A 857 -37.94 31.82 -10.52
C ILE A 857 -36.58 31.20 -10.85
N THR A 858 -36.57 30.27 -11.80
CA THR A 858 -35.39 29.47 -12.18
C THR A 858 -34.35 30.28 -12.93
N GLY A 859 -34.75 31.35 -13.63
CA GLY A 859 -33.90 32.05 -14.58
C GLY A 859 -33.69 31.30 -15.90
N ILE A 860 -34.41 30.20 -16.14
CA ILE A 860 -34.34 29.41 -17.37
C ILE A 860 -35.41 29.88 -18.36
N PRO A 861 -35.07 30.08 -19.65
CA PRO A 861 -36.06 30.36 -20.70
C PRO A 861 -37.13 29.26 -20.80
N GLN A 862 -38.40 29.64 -21.04
CA GLN A 862 -39.52 28.69 -21.10
C GLN A 862 -39.31 27.58 -22.15
N ASP A 863 -38.79 27.94 -23.32
CA ASP A 863 -38.50 27.01 -24.41
C ASP A 863 -37.51 25.92 -23.99
N LYS A 864 -36.53 26.25 -23.14
CA LYS A 864 -35.56 25.29 -22.60
C LYS A 864 -36.17 24.35 -21.56
N ILE A 865 -37.12 24.83 -20.75
CA ILE A 865 -37.89 23.98 -19.81
C ILE A 865 -38.73 22.97 -20.59
N VAL A 866 -39.43 23.44 -21.64
CA VAL A 866 -40.22 22.60 -22.53
C VAL A 866 -39.34 21.57 -23.25
N GLU A 867 -38.19 21.99 -23.78
CA GLU A 867 -37.22 21.11 -24.43
C GLU A 867 -36.74 20.00 -23.47
N ALA A 868 -36.37 20.35 -22.22
CA ALA A 868 -35.94 19.38 -21.22
C ALA A 868 -37.03 18.35 -20.89
N ALA A 869 -38.27 18.81 -20.70
CA ALA A 869 -39.43 17.98 -20.41
C ALA A 869 -39.68 16.96 -21.51
N ARG A 870 -39.69 17.42 -22.77
CA ARG A 870 -39.86 16.56 -23.96
C ARG A 870 -38.74 15.55 -24.09
N ILE A 871 -37.47 15.98 -23.96
CA ILE A 871 -36.32 15.07 -24.04
C ILE A 871 -36.46 13.97 -23.00
N PHE A 872 -36.75 14.31 -21.73
CA PHE A 872 -36.82 13.32 -20.67
C PHE A 872 -38.00 12.35 -20.84
N ALA A 873 -39.19 12.83 -21.22
CA ALA A 873 -40.37 11.98 -21.37
C ALA A 873 -40.33 11.08 -22.62
N GLN A 874 -39.69 11.51 -23.70
CA GLN A 874 -39.71 10.79 -24.99
C GLN A 874 -38.55 9.80 -25.18
N ASN A 875 -37.49 9.86 -24.37
CA ASN A 875 -36.30 9.01 -24.52
C ASN A 875 -36.21 8.01 -23.36
N SER A 876 -36.66 6.78 -23.58
CA SER A 876 -36.63 5.70 -22.59
C SER A 876 -35.64 4.58 -23.00
N PRO A 877 -34.92 3.94 -22.06
CA PRO A 877 -34.94 4.15 -20.61
C PRO A 877 -34.32 5.49 -20.19
N ALA A 878 -35.01 6.22 -19.31
CA ALA A 878 -34.53 7.48 -18.73
C ALA A 878 -34.19 7.31 -17.26
N THR A 879 -33.08 7.91 -16.80
CA THR A 879 -32.62 7.82 -15.42
C THR A 879 -32.31 9.19 -14.84
N ILE A 880 -32.59 9.38 -13.54
CA ILE A 880 -32.27 10.59 -12.80
C ILE A 880 -31.07 10.30 -11.90
N LEU A 881 -29.99 11.06 -12.06
CA LEU A 881 -28.81 11.02 -11.21
C LEU A 881 -28.73 12.34 -10.44
N TYR A 882 -28.65 12.27 -9.11
CA TYR A 882 -28.56 13.49 -8.30
C TYR A 882 -27.68 13.35 -7.08
N GLY A 883 -27.24 14.49 -6.55
CA GLY A 883 -26.37 14.56 -5.39
C GLY A 883 -26.74 15.72 -4.47
N MET A 884 -25.72 16.42 -4.02
CA MET A 884 -25.82 17.40 -2.94
C MET A 884 -26.50 18.71 -3.33
N GLY A 885 -26.58 19.03 -4.62
CA GLY A 885 -27.37 20.17 -5.12
C GLY A 885 -28.88 19.97 -5.01
N ILE A 886 -29.34 18.75 -4.69
CA ILE A 886 -30.76 18.49 -4.40
C ILE A 886 -31.00 18.43 -2.89
N THR A 887 -30.08 17.83 -2.13
CA THR A 887 -30.33 17.50 -0.72
C THR A 887 -29.93 18.60 0.25
N GLN A 888 -28.84 19.34 0.04
CA GLN A 888 -28.32 20.34 1.00
C GLN A 888 -29.06 21.69 0.92
N HIS A 889 -30.39 21.65 1.00
CA HIS A 889 -31.30 22.78 0.96
C HIS A 889 -32.25 22.75 2.15
N SER A 890 -32.76 23.91 2.56
CA SER A 890 -33.84 24.04 3.57
C SER A 890 -35.17 23.37 3.16
N HIS A 891 -35.26 22.92 1.92
CA HIS A 891 -36.39 22.21 1.30
C HIS A 891 -35.89 21.02 0.47
N GLY A 892 -34.77 20.40 0.89
CA GLY A 892 -34.17 19.26 0.19
C GLY A 892 -35.09 18.04 0.10
N THR A 893 -35.99 17.85 1.08
CA THR A 893 -36.97 16.75 1.03
C THR A 893 -37.96 16.96 -0.12
N ASP A 894 -38.41 18.20 -0.33
CA ASP A 894 -39.32 18.57 -1.42
C ASP A 894 -38.62 18.39 -2.79
N ASN A 895 -37.34 18.76 -2.89
CA ASN A 895 -36.53 18.53 -4.10
C ASN A 895 -36.46 17.04 -4.47
N VAL A 896 -36.21 16.16 -3.50
CA VAL A 896 -36.18 14.71 -3.72
C VAL A 896 -37.54 14.18 -4.17
N ILE A 897 -38.63 14.61 -3.52
CA ILE A 897 -39.99 14.21 -3.90
C ILE A 897 -40.29 14.64 -5.35
N ALA A 898 -39.85 15.81 -5.77
CA ALA A 898 -40.01 16.27 -7.15
C ALA A 898 -39.34 15.32 -8.17
N THR A 899 -38.15 14.79 -7.85
CA THR A 899 -37.49 13.78 -8.70
C THR A 899 -38.26 12.46 -8.74
N ALA A 900 -38.85 12.04 -7.62
CA ALA A 900 -39.66 10.83 -7.53
C ALA A 900 -40.96 10.96 -8.33
N ASN A 901 -41.65 12.09 -8.20
CA ASN A 901 -42.85 12.42 -8.99
C ASN A 901 -42.53 12.37 -10.50
N LEU A 902 -41.44 12.99 -10.94
CA LEU A 902 -41.06 13.00 -12.36
C LEU A 902 -40.80 11.59 -12.92
N ALA A 903 -40.10 10.74 -12.15
CA ALA A 903 -39.82 9.38 -12.55
C ALA A 903 -41.08 8.50 -12.59
N MET A 904 -42.02 8.69 -11.65
CA MET A 904 -43.33 8.02 -11.68
C MET A 904 -44.21 8.50 -12.83
N LEU A 905 -44.24 9.81 -13.10
CA LEU A 905 -45.03 10.43 -14.16
C LEU A 905 -44.68 9.87 -15.55
N THR A 906 -43.41 9.53 -15.73
CA THR A 906 -42.86 9.00 -17.00
C THR A 906 -42.65 7.48 -17.00
N GLY A 907 -43.07 6.78 -15.93
CA GLY A 907 -42.93 5.32 -15.84
C GLY A 907 -41.48 4.80 -15.83
N ASN A 908 -40.51 5.64 -15.43
CA ASN A 908 -39.08 5.35 -15.40
C ASN A 908 -38.62 4.83 -14.01
N ILE A 909 -39.36 3.89 -13.44
CA ILE A 909 -39.02 3.18 -12.20
C ILE A 909 -39.31 1.68 -12.36
N GLY A 910 -38.49 0.84 -11.74
CA GLY A 910 -38.70 -0.61 -11.73
C GLY A 910 -38.28 -1.32 -13.02
N LYS A 911 -37.52 -0.63 -13.87
CA LYS A 911 -37.07 -1.11 -15.18
C LYS A 911 -35.55 -0.94 -15.30
N PRO A 912 -34.88 -1.77 -16.12
CA PRO A 912 -33.44 -1.63 -16.36
C PRO A 912 -33.08 -0.25 -16.91
N SER A 913 -31.94 0.28 -16.48
CA SER A 913 -31.38 1.59 -16.92
C SER A 913 -32.29 2.81 -16.67
N THR A 914 -33.29 2.68 -15.79
CA THR A 914 -34.16 3.78 -15.37
C THR A 914 -33.81 4.25 -13.96
N GLY A 915 -34.77 4.80 -13.22
CA GLY A 915 -34.66 4.95 -11.78
C GLY A 915 -34.38 6.37 -11.29
N VAL A 916 -34.45 6.50 -9.97
CA VAL A 916 -34.07 7.68 -9.21
C VAL A 916 -32.85 7.31 -8.39
N ASN A 917 -31.69 7.84 -8.79
CA ASN A 917 -30.41 7.36 -8.35
C ASN A 917 -29.62 8.45 -7.59
N PRO A 918 -29.82 8.56 -6.27
CA PRO A 918 -28.99 9.39 -5.39
C PRO A 918 -27.55 8.86 -5.36
N LEU A 919 -26.60 9.68 -5.77
CA LEU A 919 -25.18 9.36 -5.76
C LEU A 919 -24.59 9.66 -4.38
N ARG A 920 -24.62 8.64 -3.52
CA ARG A 920 -24.20 8.73 -2.12
C ARG A 920 -22.71 9.11 -2.00
N GLY A 921 -22.40 10.05 -1.10
CA GLY A 921 -21.07 10.66 -0.96
C GLY A 921 -19.97 9.73 -0.44
N GLN A 922 -19.97 9.39 0.85
CA GLN A 922 -18.93 8.56 1.49
C GLN A 922 -19.09 7.07 1.17
N ASN A 923 -17.99 6.30 1.25
CA ASN A 923 -17.87 4.89 0.84
C ASN A 923 -18.94 3.97 1.46
N ASN A 924 -19.30 4.19 2.73
CA ASN A 924 -20.23 3.33 3.45
C ASN A 924 -21.45 4.09 4.04
N VAL A 925 -21.83 5.22 3.46
CA VAL A 925 -22.98 5.99 3.97
C VAL A 925 -24.30 5.24 3.81
N GLN A 926 -24.42 4.40 2.77
CA GLN A 926 -25.55 3.50 2.62
C GLN A 926 -25.55 2.46 3.74
N GLY A 927 -24.40 1.84 4.01
CA GLY A 927 -24.26 0.83 5.05
C GLY A 927 -24.49 1.35 6.47
N ALA A 928 -23.95 2.51 6.83
CA ALA A 928 -24.21 3.13 8.13
C ALA A 928 -25.72 3.40 8.37
N CYS A 929 -26.44 3.86 7.33
CA CYS A 929 -27.90 3.97 7.37
C CYS A 929 -28.57 2.60 7.51
N ASP A 930 -28.13 1.61 6.74
CA ASP A 930 -28.68 0.24 6.77
C ASP A 930 -28.51 -0.40 8.14
N MET A 931 -27.41 -0.13 8.83
CA MET A 931 -27.12 -0.67 10.17
C MET A 931 -27.86 0.08 11.27
N GLY A 932 -28.72 1.05 10.94
CA GLY A 932 -29.52 1.76 11.93
C GLY A 932 -28.72 2.73 12.78
N ALA A 933 -27.60 3.26 12.30
CA ALA A 933 -26.90 4.39 12.92
C ALA A 933 -27.68 5.71 12.73
N LEU A 934 -29.00 5.66 12.89
CA LEU A 934 -29.96 6.72 12.69
C LEU A 934 -30.89 6.77 13.90
N PRO A 935 -31.38 7.95 14.32
CA PRO A 935 -32.05 8.08 15.59
C PRO A 935 -33.45 7.46 15.65
N ASN A 936 -34.05 7.16 14.51
CA ASN A 936 -35.45 6.74 14.39
C ASN A 936 -35.65 5.29 13.91
N VAL A 937 -34.58 4.57 13.56
CA VAL A 937 -34.66 3.20 13.04
C VAL A 937 -33.55 2.29 13.59
N TYR A 938 -33.91 1.03 13.83
CA TYR A 938 -33.01 -0.10 13.97
C TYR A 938 -32.44 -0.53 12.59
N PRO A 939 -31.45 -1.46 12.55
CA PRO A 939 -30.96 -2.04 11.30
C PRO A 939 -32.08 -2.45 10.32
N GLY A 940 -31.88 -2.24 9.03
CA GLY A 940 -32.88 -2.51 7.98
C GLY A 940 -34.00 -1.47 7.87
N TYR A 941 -33.78 -0.24 8.36
CA TYR A 941 -34.79 0.83 8.37
C TYR A 941 -36.06 0.47 9.18
N GLN A 942 -35.92 -0.38 10.19
CA GLN A 942 -37.05 -0.84 11.01
C GLN A 942 -37.33 0.18 12.12
N SER A 943 -38.52 0.79 12.14
CA SER A 943 -38.86 1.90 13.05
C SER A 943 -38.68 1.56 14.53
N VAL A 944 -38.06 2.46 15.30
CA VAL A 944 -37.96 2.31 16.78
C VAL A 944 -39.30 2.45 17.50
N ALA A 945 -40.27 3.11 16.84
CA ALA A 945 -41.61 3.32 17.38
C ALA A 945 -42.54 2.12 17.14
N ASP A 946 -42.15 1.17 16.28
CA ASP A 946 -42.93 -0.05 16.07
C ASP A 946 -42.69 -1.03 17.23
N ARG A 947 -43.77 -1.32 17.96
CA ARG A 947 -43.72 -2.17 19.15
C ARG A 947 -43.24 -3.60 18.84
N THR A 948 -43.68 -4.18 17.74
CA THR A 948 -43.32 -5.56 17.35
C THR A 948 -41.83 -5.64 17.00
N ILE A 949 -41.34 -4.64 16.28
CA ILE A 949 -39.92 -4.54 15.95
C ILE A 949 -39.09 -4.33 17.21
N LYS A 950 -39.50 -3.42 18.10
CA LYS A 950 -38.82 -3.20 19.37
C LYS A 950 -38.75 -4.48 20.20
N GLU A 951 -39.87 -5.19 20.39
CA GLU A 951 -39.90 -6.46 21.14
C GLU A 951 -38.93 -7.51 20.55
N LYS A 952 -38.80 -7.57 19.21
CA LYS A 952 -37.82 -8.42 18.53
C LYS A 952 -36.38 -8.08 18.92
N PHE A 953 -36.00 -6.80 18.88
CA PHE A 953 -34.64 -6.36 19.24
C PHE A 953 -34.38 -6.47 20.76
N GLU A 954 -35.37 -6.21 21.61
CA GLU A 954 -35.26 -6.41 23.06
C GLU A 954 -35.00 -7.88 23.41
N MET A 955 -35.68 -8.81 22.71
CA MET A 955 -35.46 -10.25 22.87
C MET A 955 -34.07 -10.67 22.41
N ALA A 956 -33.64 -10.22 21.22
CA ALA A 956 -32.34 -10.59 20.65
C ALA A 956 -31.16 -10.04 21.47
N TRP A 957 -31.26 -8.81 21.98
CA TRP A 957 -30.18 -8.14 22.70
C TRP A 957 -30.26 -8.29 24.22
N GLY A 958 -31.34 -8.84 24.76
CA GLY A 958 -31.53 -9.01 26.21
C GLY A 958 -31.58 -7.68 26.98
N ALA A 959 -31.98 -6.58 26.34
CA ALA A 959 -31.99 -5.24 26.91
C ALA A 959 -33.32 -4.52 26.66
N LYS A 960 -33.71 -3.62 27.57
CA LYS A 960 -34.88 -2.75 27.36
C LYS A 960 -34.50 -1.57 26.47
N LEU A 961 -35.34 -1.25 25.50
CA LEU A 961 -35.07 -0.24 24.48
C LEU A 961 -36.06 0.93 24.54
N SER A 962 -35.63 2.11 24.10
CA SER A 962 -36.50 3.28 23.97
C SER A 962 -37.39 3.15 22.73
N ASP A 963 -38.66 3.52 22.86
CA ASP A 963 -39.63 3.62 21.76
C ASP A 963 -39.67 5.04 21.14
N LYS A 964 -38.93 5.99 21.71
CA LYS A 964 -38.84 7.36 21.21
C LYS A 964 -37.66 7.51 20.25
N PRO A 965 -37.84 8.15 19.09
CA PRO A 965 -36.73 8.60 18.26
C PRO A 965 -35.75 9.46 19.05
N GLY A 966 -34.45 9.29 18.78
CA GLY A 966 -33.41 10.15 19.34
C GLY A 966 -33.25 11.47 18.59
N LEU A 967 -32.22 12.21 19.00
CA LEU A 967 -31.81 13.46 18.35
C LEU A 967 -31.02 13.18 17.07
N THR A 968 -31.20 14.03 16.05
CA THR A 968 -30.36 14.04 14.85
C THR A 968 -28.99 14.68 15.12
N LEU A 969 -27.99 14.47 14.26
CA LEU A 969 -26.63 15.02 14.42
C LEU A 969 -26.62 16.53 14.71
N THR A 970 -27.38 17.32 13.95
CA THR A 970 -27.48 18.77 14.15
C THR A 970 -28.12 19.12 15.49
N GLU A 971 -29.16 18.37 15.90
CA GLU A 971 -29.82 18.55 17.19
C GLU A 971 -28.94 18.09 18.36
N ILE A 972 -28.10 17.07 18.20
CA ILE A 972 -27.13 16.63 19.20
C ILE A 972 -26.17 17.78 19.53
N LEU A 973 -25.64 18.47 18.51
CA LEU A 973 -24.74 19.60 18.68
C LEU A 973 -25.46 20.80 19.32
N ASP A 974 -26.68 21.11 18.89
CA ASP A 974 -27.51 22.16 19.50
C ASP A 974 -27.78 21.87 21.00
N GLU A 975 -28.11 20.63 21.34
CA GLU A 975 -28.40 20.22 22.71
C GLU A 975 -27.14 20.11 23.58
N ALA A 976 -25.98 19.83 22.98
CA ALA A 976 -24.68 19.95 23.64
C ALA A 976 -24.36 21.41 23.97
N TYR A 977 -24.60 22.33 23.03
CA TYR A 977 -24.41 23.77 23.26
C TYR A 977 -25.30 24.30 24.41
N LYS A 978 -26.53 23.78 24.52
CA LYS A 978 -27.48 24.10 25.61
C LYS A 978 -27.14 23.40 26.94
N GLY A 979 -26.24 22.42 26.94
CA GLY A 979 -25.83 21.65 28.13
C GLY A 979 -26.78 20.50 28.50
N ASN A 980 -27.67 20.09 27.61
CA ASN A 980 -28.56 18.96 27.79
C ASN A 980 -27.87 17.64 27.44
N ILE A 981 -27.10 17.63 26.34
CA ILE A 981 -26.11 16.57 26.07
C ILE A 981 -24.83 16.94 26.79
N LYS A 982 -24.33 16.01 27.61
CA LYS A 982 -23.15 16.21 28.47
C LYS A 982 -21.97 15.38 28.02
N ALA A 983 -22.22 14.23 27.41
CA ALA A 983 -21.16 13.37 26.91
C ALA A 983 -21.43 12.90 25.48
N VAL A 984 -20.38 12.89 24.67
CA VAL A 984 -20.42 12.41 23.28
C VAL A 984 -19.32 11.39 23.05
N TYR A 985 -19.66 10.28 22.41
CA TYR A 985 -18.71 9.35 21.81
C TYR A 985 -18.77 9.48 20.29
N LEU A 986 -17.72 10.04 19.70
CA LEU A 986 -17.61 10.28 18.27
C LEU A 986 -16.61 9.32 17.65
N VAL A 987 -17.01 8.67 16.57
CA VAL A 987 -16.17 7.74 15.81
C VAL A 987 -16.02 8.25 14.39
N GLY A 988 -14.80 8.44 13.90
CA GLY A 988 -14.46 8.62 12.49
C GLY A 988 -15.10 9.83 11.78
N GLU A 989 -15.34 10.93 12.48
CA GLU A 989 -15.92 12.18 11.95
C GLU A 989 -15.16 13.43 12.39
N ASN A 990 -15.32 14.54 11.66
CA ASN A 990 -14.62 15.81 11.94
C ASN A 990 -15.57 17.02 11.85
N PRO A 991 -16.60 17.10 12.73
CA PRO A 991 -17.63 18.12 12.68
C PRO A 991 -17.10 19.55 12.76
N VAL A 992 -15.95 19.79 13.43
CA VAL A 992 -15.30 21.11 13.51
C VAL A 992 -14.98 21.69 12.11
N LEU A 993 -14.78 20.84 11.11
CA LEU A 993 -14.59 21.24 9.72
C LEU A 993 -15.78 20.91 8.81
N SER A 994 -16.54 19.83 9.04
CA SER A 994 -17.57 19.36 8.12
C SER A 994 -18.96 19.95 8.29
N ASP A 995 -19.30 20.38 9.51
CA ASP A 995 -20.67 20.74 9.88
C ASP A 995 -20.92 22.24 9.68
N PRO A 996 -22.17 22.66 9.42
CA PRO A 996 -22.50 24.08 9.25
C PRO A 996 -22.24 24.88 10.52
N ASP A 997 -21.99 26.18 10.37
CA ASP A 997 -21.71 27.07 11.50
C ASP A 997 -20.63 26.47 12.42
N ALA A 998 -19.45 26.26 11.86
CA ALA A 998 -18.37 25.55 12.53
C ALA A 998 -17.96 26.19 13.88
N ALA A 999 -18.25 27.48 14.09
CA ALA A 999 -18.07 28.16 15.37
C ALA A 999 -19.06 27.66 16.42
N HIS A 1000 -20.35 27.50 16.07
CA HIS A 1000 -21.34 26.89 16.97
C HIS A 1000 -20.91 25.46 17.38
N VAL A 1001 -20.43 24.67 16.41
CA VAL A 1001 -19.98 23.29 16.64
C VAL A 1001 -18.81 23.23 17.62
N GLU A 1002 -17.78 24.06 17.45
CA GLU A 1002 -16.65 24.13 18.39
C GLU A 1002 -17.12 24.49 19.80
N ASN A 1003 -17.95 25.54 19.92
CA ASN A 1003 -18.50 25.95 21.21
C ASN A 1003 -19.36 24.86 21.85
N ALA A 1004 -20.09 24.05 21.05
CA ALA A 1004 -20.89 22.94 21.55
C ALA A 1004 -20.02 21.82 22.12
N LEU A 1005 -18.94 21.45 21.41
CA LEU A 1005 -18.02 20.41 21.84
C LEU A 1005 -17.21 20.82 23.08
N GLU A 1006 -16.79 22.08 23.17
CA GLU A 1006 -16.08 22.62 24.35
C GLU A 1006 -16.94 22.65 25.63
N ARG A 1007 -18.27 22.60 25.50
CA ARG A 1007 -19.23 22.60 26.62
C ARG A 1007 -19.54 21.21 27.15
N LEU A 1008 -19.13 20.15 26.45
CA LEU A 1008 -19.32 18.78 26.93
C LEU A 1008 -18.56 18.58 28.24
N GLU A 1009 -19.16 17.84 29.16
CA GLU A 1009 -18.50 17.42 30.40
C GLU A 1009 -17.53 16.26 30.16
N PHE A 1010 -17.77 15.46 29.10
CA PHE A 1010 -16.87 14.40 28.68
C PHE A 1010 -16.97 14.09 27.18
N PHE A 1011 -15.86 14.19 26.45
CA PHE A 1011 -15.82 13.97 25.00
C PHE A 1011 -14.79 12.90 24.60
N VAL A 1012 -15.25 11.85 23.93
CA VAL A 1012 -14.40 10.77 23.42
C VAL A 1012 -14.40 10.81 21.90
N VAL A 1013 -13.20 10.81 21.31
CA VAL A 1013 -13.02 10.72 19.86
C VAL A 1013 -12.23 9.47 19.50
N GLN A 1014 -12.71 8.72 18.53
CA GLN A 1014 -12.01 7.59 17.96
C GLN A 1014 -11.73 7.88 16.49
N ASP A 1015 -10.45 8.00 16.14
CA ASP A 1015 -10.02 8.37 14.79
C ASP A 1015 -8.65 7.77 14.47
N MET A 1016 -8.31 7.84 13.19
CA MET A 1016 -7.06 7.37 12.61
C MET A 1016 -5.96 8.43 12.71
N PHE A 1017 -6.34 9.71 12.77
CA PHE A 1017 -5.46 10.87 12.88
C PHE A 1017 -5.95 11.83 13.97
N LEU A 1018 -5.04 12.65 14.51
CA LEU A 1018 -5.41 13.73 15.40
C LEU A 1018 -6.05 14.87 14.60
N THR A 1019 -7.39 14.84 14.48
CA THR A 1019 -8.18 15.84 13.76
C THR A 1019 -8.45 17.09 14.59
N GLU A 1020 -8.96 18.14 13.97
CA GLU A 1020 -9.41 19.38 14.64
C GLU A 1020 -10.45 19.07 15.72
N THR A 1021 -11.41 18.17 15.43
CA THR A 1021 -12.34 17.66 16.45
C THR A 1021 -11.64 16.89 17.56
N ALA A 1022 -10.70 15.99 17.23
CA ALA A 1022 -9.98 15.18 18.23
C ALA A 1022 -9.15 16.04 19.20
N HIS A 1023 -8.66 17.20 18.76
CA HIS A 1023 -7.96 18.16 19.61
C HIS A 1023 -8.82 18.72 20.76
N LEU A 1024 -10.14 18.65 20.67
CA LEU A 1024 -11.08 19.07 21.73
C LEU A 1024 -11.44 17.94 22.71
N ALA A 1025 -11.10 16.69 22.39
CA ALA A 1025 -11.54 15.52 23.17
C ALA A 1025 -10.82 15.37 24.51
N ASP A 1026 -11.46 14.73 25.47
CA ASP A 1026 -10.83 14.28 26.72
C ASP A 1026 -10.06 12.97 26.52
N VAL A 1027 -10.55 12.12 25.62
CA VAL A 1027 -9.89 10.85 25.25
C VAL A 1027 -9.90 10.70 23.74
N VAL A 1028 -8.75 10.35 23.17
CA VAL A 1028 -8.60 10.00 21.75
C VAL A 1028 -8.15 8.55 21.62
N LEU A 1029 -8.90 7.74 20.87
CA LEU A 1029 -8.64 6.31 20.69
C LEU A 1029 -8.13 6.02 19.26
N PRO A 1030 -6.96 5.37 19.08
CA PRO A 1030 -6.38 5.11 17.77
C PRO A 1030 -7.14 3.98 17.05
N SER A 1031 -7.76 4.31 15.91
CA SER A 1031 -8.46 3.31 15.09
C SER A 1031 -7.63 2.74 13.94
N ALA A 1032 -7.91 1.49 13.61
CA ALA A 1032 -7.33 0.80 12.47
C ALA A 1032 -7.92 1.33 11.14
N SER A 1033 -7.07 1.46 10.11
CA SER A 1033 -7.54 1.85 8.77
C SER A 1033 -8.29 0.71 8.09
N PHE A 1034 -8.95 1.00 6.96
CA PHE A 1034 -9.61 -0.03 6.13
C PHE A 1034 -8.65 -1.13 5.63
N ALA A 1035 -7.34 -0.85 5.56
CA ALA A 1035 -6.33 -1.82 5.15
C ALA A 1035 -5.85 -2.70 6.33
N GLU A 1036 -6.22 -2.35 7.55
CA GLU A 1036 -5.77 -2.98 8.81
C GLU A 1036 -6.86 -3.81 9.48
N LYS A 1037 -8.04 -3.92 8.87
CA LYS A 1037 -9.21 -4.56 9.46
C LYS A 1037 -10.08 -5.26 8.43
N ASP A 1038 -10.98 -6.07 8.95
CA ASP A 1038 -11.98 -6.82 8.19
C ASP A 1038 -13.39 -6.29 8.42
N GLY A 1039 -14.25 -6.47 7.43
CA GLY A 1039 -15.68 -6.18 7.52
C GLY A 1039 -16.33 -6.03 6.14
N THR A 1040 -17.35 -5.18 6.06
CA THR A 1040 -18.06 -4.88 4.82
C THR A 1040 -18.38 -3.39 4.65
N PHE A 1041 -18.39 -2.94 3.39
CA PHE A 1041 -18.97 -1.66 2.98
C PHE A 1041 -20.16 -1.89 2.06
N THR A 1042 -21.20 -1.08 2.21
CA THR A 1042 -22.34 -0.98 1.30
C THR A 1042 -22.23 0.31 0.50
N ASN A 1043 -22.09 0.17 -0.81
CA ASN A 1043 -21.93 1.31 -1.73
C ASN A 1043 -23.29 1.96 -2.10
N THR A 1044 -23.27 2.97 -2.97
CA THR A 1044 -24.45 3.75 -3.39
C THR A 1044 -25.53 2.92 -4.08
N GLU A 1045 -25.16 1.81 -4.75
CA GLU A 1045 -26.11 0.90 -5.41
C GLU A 1045 -26.55 -0.25 -4.49
N ARG A 1046 -26.36 -0.09 -3.17
CA ARG A 1046 -26.74 -1.06 -2.12
C ARG A 1046 -25.92 -2.35 -2.14
N ARG A 1047 -24.80 -2.37 -2.87
CA ARG A 1047 -23.93 -3.56 -2.93
C ARG A 1047 -23.09 -3.63 -1.67
N VAL A 1048 -23.32 -4.66 -0.88
CA VAL A 1048 -22.48 -5.06 0.25
C VAL A 1048 -21.25 -5.76 -0.30
N GLN A 1049 -20.06 -5.28 0.06
CA GLN A 1049 -18.78 -5.71 -0.47
C GLN A 1049 -17.78 -5.97 0.65
N ARG A 1050 -16.94 -7.00 0.49
CA ARG A 1050 -15.97 -7.44 1.49
C ARG A 1050 -14.75 -6.50 1.58
N VAL A 1051 -14.47 -5.99 2.78
CA VAL A 1051 -13.25 -5.24 3.13
C VAL A 1051 -12.30 -6.20 3.85
N ARG A 1052 -11.09 -6.41 3.31
CA ARG A 1052 -10.11 -7.36 3.87
C ARG A 1052 -8.91 -6.67 4.47
N GLN A 1053 -8.40 -7.23 5.57
CA GLN A 1053 -7.15 -6.83 6.17
C GLN A 1053 -5.97 -7.17 5.25
N ALA A 1054 -5.20 -6.16 4.84
CA ALA A 1054 -4.00 -6.30 4.02
C ALA A 1054 -2.71 -6.20 4.83
N ILE A 1055 -2.73 -5.44 5.93
CA ILE A 1055 -1.61 -5.24 6.86
C ILE A 1055 -2.12 -5.34 8.31
N SER A 1056 -1.23 -5.56 9.27
CA SER A 1056 -1.53 -5.47 10.70
C SER A 1056 -1.76 -4.01 11.13
N PRO A 1057 -2.64 -3.76 12.13
CA PRO A 1057 -2.86 -2.44 12.71
C PRO A 1057 -1.55 -1.75 13.09
N LYS A 1058 -1.49 -0.43 12.85
CA LYS A 1058 -0.28 0.35 13.13
C LYS A 1058 -0.17 0.66 14.62
N GLY A 1059 0.97 0.33 15.23
CA GLY A 1059 1.18 0.48 16.68
C GLY A 1059 0.15 -0.32 17.48
N ASP A 1060 -0.43 0.31 18.50
CA ASP A 1060 -1.50 -0.26 19.34
C ASP A 1060 -2.91 0.13 18.88
N SER A 1061 -3.08 0.60 17.64
CA SER A 1061 -4.42 0.81 17.08
C SER A 1061 -5.23 -0.48 17.03
N ARG A 1062 -6.57 -0.35 17.07
CA ARG A 1062 -7.51 -1.48 17.08
C ARG A 1062 -8.67 -1.23 16.12
N PRO A 1063 -9.29 -2.29 15.56
CA PRO A 1063 -10.52 -2.16 14.77
C PRO A 1063 -11.62 -1.47 15.58
N ASP A 1064 -12.45 -0.64 14.92
CA ASP A 1064 -13.40 0.22 15.63
C ASP A 1064 -14.44 -0.58 16.43
N TRP A 1065 -14.90 -1.72 15.89
CA TRP A 1065 -15.85 -2.61 16.55
C TRP A 1065 -15.29 -3.18 17.85
N TRP A 1066 -14.00 -3.50 17.87
CA TRP A 1066 -13.34 -4.02 19.07
C TRP A 1066 -13.34 -2.96 20.16
N ILE A 1067 -12.99 -1.72 19.81
CA ILE A 1067 -12.93 -0.61 20.76
C ILE A 1067 -14.31 -0.38 21.39
N THR A 1068 -15.36 -0.28 20.56
CA THR A 1068 -16.72 -0.11 21.07
C THR A 1068 -17.17 -1.31 21.92
N CYS A 1069 -16.86 -2.54 21.53
CA CYS A 1069 -17.14 -3.73 22.35
C CYS A 1069 -16.44 -3.69 23.72
N GLN A 1070 -15.17 -3.24 23.79
CA GLN A 1070 -14.45 -3.13 25.06
C GLN A 1070 -15.07 -2.10 26.00
N ILE A 1071 -15.50 -0.95 25.46
CA ILE A 1071 -16.22 0.08 26.23
C ILE A 1071 -17.56 -0.48 26.72
N ALA A 1072 -18.31 -1.14 25.84
CA ALA A 1072 -19.60 -1.74 26.17
C ALA A 1072 -19.49 -2.77 27.29
N LYS A 1073 -18.53 -3.70 27.20
CA LYS A 1073 -18.30 -4.75 28.22
C LYS A 1073 -17.95 -4.16 29.58
N ARG A 1074 -17.05 -3.16 29.63
CA ARG A 1074 -16.66 -2.50 30.89
C ARG A 1074 -17.81 -1.74 31.54
N LEU A 1075 -18.75 -1.22 30.74
CA LEU A 1075 -19.99 -0.60 31.22
C LEU A 1075 -21.10 -1.62 31.57
N GLY A 1076 -20.81 -2.92 31.54
CA GLY A 1076 -21.73 -4.01 31.90
C GLY A 1076 -22.68 -4.43 30.77
N GLY A 1077 -22.40 -4.05 29.52
CA GLY A 1077 -23.15 -4.48 28.34
C GLY A 1077 -22.99 -5.96 28.04
N GLN A 1078 -24.09 -6.63 27.66
CA GLN A 1078 -24.11 -8.03 27.23
C GLN A 1078 -24.20 -8.13 25.70
N GLY A 1079 -23.72 -9.25 25.13
CA GLY A 1079 -23.80 -9.50 23.69
C GLY A 1079 -22.79 -8.71 22.84
N PHE A 1080 -21.61 -8.43 23.40
CA PHE A 1080 -20.48 -7.76 22.73
C PHE A 1080 -19.23 -8.67 22.64
N ASP A 1081 -19.39 -9.97 22.92
CA ASP A 1081 -18.32 -10.98 22.91
C ASP A 1081 -18.03 -11.53 21.51
N PHE A 1082 -17.92 -10.63 20.53
CA PHE A 1082 -17.53 -10.98 19.17
C PHE A 1082 -16.02 -11.22 19.08
N GLU A 1083 -15.63 -12.29 18.40
CA GLU A 1083 -14.23 -12.62 18.11
C GLU A 1083 -13.80 -12.04 16.76
N ASN A 1084 -14.74 -11.89 15.83
CA ASN A 1084 -14.48 -11.37 14.50
C ASN A 1084 -15.73 -10.70 13.88
N PRO A 1085 -15.57 -9.91 12.79
CA PRO A 1085 -16.68 -9.22 12.16
C PRO A 1085 -17.73 -10.14 11.48
N SER A 1086 -17.40 -11.39 11.13
CA SER A 1086 -18.40 -12.27 10.49
C SER A 1086 -19.53 -12.65 11.44
N GLN A 1087 -19.21 -12.84 12.73
CA GLN A 1087 -20.23 -13.06 13.78
C GLN A 1087 -21.17 -11.85 13.94
N ILE A 1088 -20.65 -10.63 13.75
CA ILE A 1088 -21.48 -9.42 13.77
C ILE A 1088 -22.40 -9.40 12.53
N MET A 1089 -21.89 -9.78 11.35
CA MET A 1089 -22.70 -9.90 10.14
C MET A 1089 -23.79 -10.98 10.28
N GLU A 1090 -23.50 -12.10 10.95
CA GLU A 1090 -24.49 -13.14 11.24
C GLU A 1090 -25.65 -12.59 12.10
N GLU A 1091 -25.34 -11.86 13.18
CA GLU A 1091 -26.38 -11.20 14.00
C GLU A 1091 -27.15 -10.14 13.20
N ILE A 1092 -26.48 -9.39 12.32
CA ILE A 1092 -27.12 -8.43 11.40
C ILE A 1092 -28.13 -9.16 10.50
N ALA A 1093 -27.71 -10.24 9.84
CA ALA A 1093 -28.53 -11.02 8.91
C ALA A 1093 -29.77 -11.61 9.61
N GLU A 1094 -29.61 -12.12 10.83
CA GLU A 1094 -30.71 -12.65 11.64
C GLU A 1094 -31.78 -11.58 11.95
N LEU A 1095 -31.34 -10.36 12.30
CA LEU A 1095 -32.25 -9.30 12.75
C LEU A 1095 -32.78 -8.41 11.62
N THR A 1096 -32.16 -8.49 10.44
CA THR A 1096 -32.41 -7.60 9.30
C THR A 1096 -32.86 -8.40 8.09
N PRO A 1097 -34.19 -8.51 7.83
CA PRO A 1097 -34.71 -9.35 6.73
C PRO A 1097 -34.14 -9.02 5.34
N SER A 1098 -33.80 -7.75 5.06
CA SER A 1098 -33.18 -7.36 3.79
C SER A 1098 -31.73 -7.84 3.64
N TYR A 1099 -31.07 -8.25 4.72
CA TYR A 1099 -29.73 -8.82 4.77
C TYR A 1099 -29.76 -10.32 5.10
N GLY A 1100 -30.92 -10.97 5.19
CA GLY A 1100 -31.05 -12.34 5.73
C GLY A 1100 -30.19 -13.40 5.05
N GLY A 1101 -29.90 -13.24 3.76
CA GLY A 1101 -29.00 -14.13 3.01
C GLY A 1101 -27.56 -13.63 2.91
N ILE A 1102 -27.18 -12.53 3.55
CA ILE A 1102 -25.84 -11.95 3.43
C ILE A 1102 -24.92 -12.58 4.48
N SER A 1103 -23.84 -13.20 4.01
CA SER A 1103 -22.76 -13.71 4.85
C SER A 1103 -21.42 -13.39 4.20
N HIS A 1104 -20.35 -13.29 4.99
CA HIS A 1104 -19.01 -12.98 4.46
C HIS A 1104 -18.60 -13.93 3.33
N GLY A 1105 -18.88 -15.23 3.46
CA GLY A 1105 -18.56 -16.22 2.42
C GLY A 1105 -19.26 -15.97 1.08
N ARG A 1106 -20.48 -15.42 1.08
CA ARG A 1106 -21.21 -15.07 -0.15
C ARG A 1106 -20.72 -13.77 -0.80
N LEU A 1107 -19.93 -12.97 -0.09
CA LEU A 1107 -19.39 -11.70 -0.57
C LEU A 1107 -18.01 -11.83 -1.23
N GLU A 1108 -17.45 -13.04 -1.29
CA GLU A 1108 -16.15 -13.31 -1.90
C GLU A 1108 -16.15 -12.96 -3.40
N GLU A 1109 -17.26 -13.16 -4.10
CA GLU A 1109 -17.42 -12.92 -5.53
C GLU A 1109 -18.11 -11.57 -5.85
N GLY A 1110 -17.41 -10.47 -5.60
CA GLY A 1110 -17.84 -9.14 -6.08
C GLY A 1110 -18.97 -8.45 -5.30
N GLY A 1111 -19.61 -9.13 -4.35
CA GLY A 1111 -20.58 -8.59 -3.40
C GLY A 1111 -22.05 -8.58 -3.89
N LEU A 1112 -22.98 -8.49 -2.95
CA LEU A 1112 -24.43 -8.65 -3.18
C LEU A 1112 -25.20 -7.35 -2.96
N GLN A 1113 -26.18 -7.05 -3.80
CA GLN A 1113 -27.08 -5.91 -3.61
C GLN A 1113 -28.26 -6.30 -2.74
N TRP A 1114 -28.47 -5.61 -1.62
CA TRP A 1114 -29.67 -5.83 -0.83
C TRP A 1114 -30.88 -5.12 -1.49
N PRO A 1115 -32.12 -5.63 -1.30
CA PRO A 1115 -32.51 -6.77 -0.48
C PRO A 1115 -31.98 -8.14 -0.96
N CYS A 1116 -31.57 -8.97 -0.01
CA CYS A 1116 -31.12 -10.34 -0.21
C CYS A 1116 -31.61 -11.18 0.99
N PRO A 1117 -32.88 -11.65 0.97
CA PRO A 1117 -33.51 -12.23 2.16
C PRO A 1117 -33.14 -13.69 2.43
N LEU A 1118 -32.63 -14.42 1.44
CA LEU A 1118 -32.36 -15.87 1.52
C LEU A 1118 -30.94 -16.20 1.02
N ASP A 1119 -30.39 -17.31 1.51
CA ASP A 1119 -29.01 -17.78 1.25
C ASP A 1119 -28.70 -18.11 -0.22
N ASP A 1120 -29.72 -18.37 -1.03
CA ASP A 1120 -29.61 -18.66 -2.46
C ASP A 1120 -30.02 -17.47 -3.35
N TYR A 1121 -30.49 -16.36 -2.75
CA TYR A 1121 -30.99 -15.21 -3.49
C TYR A 1121 -29.83 -14.39 -4.12
N PRO A 1122 -29.81 -14.11 -5.44
CA PRO A 1122 -28.65 -13.48 -6.11
C PRO A 1122 -28.44 -11.98 -5.78
N GLY A 1123 -29.26 -11.42 -4.90
CA GLY A 1123 -29.37 -9.99 -4.64
C GLY A 1123 -30.38 -9.29 -5.55
N THR A 1124 -30.66 -8.02 -5.27
CA THR A 1124 -31.68 -7.22 -5.97
C THR A 1124 -31.05 -6.00 -6.68
N PRO A 1125 -30.67 -6.14 -7.97
CA PRO A 1125 -30.08 -5.04 -8.74
C PRO A 1125 -31.04 -3.86 -8.96
N ILE A 1126 -32.32 -4.17 -9.21
CA ILE A 1126 -33.37 -3.19 -9.53
C ILE A 1126 -34.46 -3.29 -8.47
N LEU A 1127 -34.73 -2.19 -7.77
CA LEU A 1127 -35.84 -2.07 -6.84
C LEU A 1127 -37.15 -1.78 -7.58
N HIS A 1128 -38.26 -2.14 -6.93
CA HIS A 1128 -39.60 -1.80 -7.37
C HIS A 1128 -39.95 -2.33 -8.77
N THR A 1129 -39.54 -3.54 -9.13
CA THR A 1129 -39.85 -4.14 -10.45
C THR A 1129 -41.35 -4.38 -10.61
N GLU A 1130 -42.00 -4.97 -9.62
CA GLU A 1130 -43.44 -5.27 -9.63
C GLU A 1130 -44.24 -4.25 -8.80
N LEU A 1131 -43.94 -4.16 -7.51
CA LEU A 1131 -44.58 -3.24 -6.56
C LEU A 1131 -43.55 -2.30 -5.93
N PHE A 1132 -43.99 -1.09 -5.58
CA PHE A 1132 -43.18 -0.25 -4.70
C PHE A 1132 -43.10 -0.90 -3.31
N THR A 1133 -42.06 -0.58 -2.53
CA THR A 1133 -41.90 -1.17 -1.18
C THR A 1133 -43.09 -0.83 -0.28
N ARG A 1134 -43.71 0.33 -0.49
CA ARG A 1134 -44.96 0.73 0.19
C ARG A 1134 -46.26 0.27 -0.51
N GLY A 1135 -46.18 -0.61 -1.51
CA GLY A 1135 -47.29 -1.00 -2.37
C GLY A 1135 -47.39 -0.14 -3.64
N LYS A 1136 -48.12 0.99 -3.57
CA LYS A 1136 -48.25 1.96 -4.68
C LYS A 1136 -47.33 3.15 -4.48
N GLY A 1137 -46.77 3.68 -5.58
CA GLY A 1137 -45.99 4.91 -5.56
C GLY A 1137 -46.90 6.10 -5.29
N ARG A 1138 -46.55 6.98 -4.36
CA ARG A 1138 -47.40 8.12 -3.98
C ARG A 1138 -46.95 9.39 -4.66
N PHE A 1139 -47.80 9.98 -5.50
CA PHE A 1139 -47.61 11.35 -5.94
C PHE A 1139 -47.86 12.32 -4.79
N ILE A 1140 -46.95 13.26 -4.59
CA ILE A 1140 -47.03 14.24 -3.50
C ILE A 1140 -47.04 15.65 -4.14
N PRO A 1141 -48.13 16.42 -4.00
CA PRO A 1141 -48.18 17.82 -4.40
C PRO A 1141 -47.09 18.64 -3.70
N LEU A 1142 -46.45 19.55 -4.44
CA LEU A 1142 -45.39 20.41 -3.92
C LEU A 1142 -45.69 21.87 -4.22
N GLU A 1143 -45.13 22.76 -3.40
CA GLU A 1143 -45.11 24.20 -3.63
C GLU A 1143 -43.66 24.69 -3.63
N TYR A 1144 -43.34 25.67 -4.48
CA TYR A 1144 -42.02 26.29 -4.45
C TYR A 1144 -41.86 27.18 -3.21
N LYS A 1145 -40.78 26.94 -2.45
CA LYS A 1145 -40.34 27.78 -1.34
C LYS A 1145 -38.95 28.34 -1.68
N PRO A 1146 -38.70 29.64 -1.52
CA PRO A 1146 -37.35 30.17 -1.66
C PRO A 1146 -36.43 29.63 -0.56
N SER A 1147 -35.12 29.57 -0.82
CA SER A 1147 -34.11 29.31 0.21
C SER A 1147 -34.23 30.30 1.38
N MET A 1148 -33.94 29.82 2.58
CA MET A 1148 -34.14 30.54 3.83
C MET A 1148 -33.22 31.76 3.97
N GLU A 1149 -32.05 31.72 3.32
CA GLU A 1149 -31.12 32.84 3.29
C GLU A 1149 -30.94 33.37 1.86
N GLN A 1150 -31.64 34.46 1.55
CA GLN A 1150 -31.48 35.19 0.28
C GLN A 1150 -30.41 36.29 0.40
N PRO A 1151 -29.74 36.66 -0.72
CA PRO A 1151 -28.87 37.84 -0.77
C PRO A 1151 -29.60 39.14 -0.43
N ASP A 1152 -28.87 40.08 0.16
CA ASP A 1152 -29.32 41.45 0.45
C ASP A 1152 -28.21 42.47 0.15
N ASP A 1153 -28.43 43.75 0.49
CA ASP A 1153 -27.47 44.82 0.22
C ASP A 1153 -26.13 44.64 0.97
N ASP A 1154 -26.14 43.99 2.14
CA ASP A 1154 -24.94 43.75 2.95
C ASP A 1154 -24.16 42.50 2.48
N TYR A 1155 -24.88 41.48 2.00
CA TYR A 1155 -24.38 40.19 1.52
C TYR A 1155 -24.96 39.86 0.13
N PRO A 1156 -24.46 40.51 -0.93
CA PRO A 1156 -25.11 40.50 -2.25
C PRO A 1156 -24.86 39.25 -3.10
N LEU A 1157 -24.00 38.32 -2.66
CA LEU A 1157 -23.63 37.13 -3.42
C LEU A 1157 -24.11 35.86 -2.70
N ILE A 1158 -24.37 34.79 -3.45
CA ILE A 1158 -24.62 33.46 -2.91
C ILE A 1158 -23.32 32.65 -2.90
N LEU A 1159 -22.92 32.14 -1.74
CA LEU A 1159 -21.94 31.07 -1.62
C LEU A 1159 -22.61 29.72 -1.85
N THR A 1160 -22.02 28.92 -2.73
CA THR A 1160 -22.34 27.50 -2.92
C THR A 1160 -21.12 26.63 -2.69
N MET A 1161 -21.32 25.48 -2.07
CA MET A 1161 -20.25 24.55 -1.71
C MET A 1161 -20.04 23.48 -2.77
N GLU A 1162 -18.80 23.26 -3.17
CA GLU A 1162 -18.39 22.20 -4.11
C GLU A 1162 -17.45 21.18 -3.46
N ARG A 1163 -16.94 20.27 -4.28
CA ARG A 1163 -15.98 19.23 -3.94
C ARG A 1163 -14.77 19.29 -4.88
N SER A 1164 -13.79 18.43 -4.62
CA SER A 1164 -12.56 18.31 -5.40
C SER A 1164 -12.38 16.88 -5.88
N LEU A 1165 -11.93 16.73 -7.13
CA LEU A 1165 -11.47 15.43 -7.63
C LEU A 1165 -10.26 14.92 -6.81
N TYR A 1166 -9.43 15.83 -6.30
CA TYR A 1166 -8.15 15.52 -5.67
C TYR A 1166 -8.25 15.40 -4.15
N GLN A 1167 -9.03 16.26 -3.49
CA GLN A 1167 -9.21 16.25 -2.05
C GLN A 1167 -10.53 15.58 -1.65
N PHE A 1168 -10.52 14.84 -0.53
CA PHE A 1168 -11.70 14.13 -0.04
C PHE A 1168 -12.12 14.64 1.33
N HIS A 1169 -13.41 14.93 1.48
CA HIS A 1169 -14.05 15.35 2.73
C HIS A 1169 -13.29 16.48 3.44
N THR A 1170 -12.92 16.33 4.70
CA THR A 1170 -12.18 17.34 5.48
C THR A 1170 -10.66 17.20 5.33
N GLY A 1171 -10.20 16.51 4.27
CA GLY A 1171 -8.78 16.38 3.96
C GLY A 1171 -7.99 15.41 4.85
N THR A 1172 -8.61 14.78 5.85
CA THR A 1172 -7.92 13.94 6.87
C THR A 1172 -7.05 12.83 6.27
N MET A 1173 -7.43 12.29 5.10
CA MET A 1173 -6.66 11.30 4.36
C MET A 1173 -5.88 11.91 3.20
N THR A 1174 -6.53 12.70 2.33
CA THR A 1174 -5.91 13.17 1.08
C THR A 1174 -4.87 14.27 1.29
N ARG A 1175 -4.95 15.06 2.36
CA ARG A 1175 -3.94 16.07 2.71
C ARG A 1175 -2.65 15.45 3.25
N LYS A 1176 -2.67 14.16 3.62
CA LYS A 1176 -1.48 13.37 3.94
C LYS A 1176 -0.74 12.86 2.70
N VAL A 1177 -1.23 13.19 1.50
CA VAL A 1177 -0.67 12.73 0.23
C VAL A 1177 -0.02 13.92 -0.50
N LYS A 1178 1.32 13.94 -0.54
CA LYS A 1178 2.09 15.04 -1.15
C LYS A 1178 1.66 15.33 -2.59
N GLY A 1179 1.47 14.29 -3.39
CA GLY A 1179 1.08 14.44 -4.79
C GLY A 1179 -0.31 15.04 -5.00
N LEU A 1180 -1.27 14.80 -4.09
CA LEU A 1180 -2.61 15.41 -4.16
C LEU A 1180 -2.56 16.89 -3.78
N ASN A 1181 -1.71 17.25 -2.82
CA ASN A 1181 -1.49 18.65 -2.45
C ASN A 1181 -0.79 19.46 -3.56
N ILE A 1182 0.05 18.83 -4.39
CA ILE A 1182 0.59 19.47 -5.60
C ILE A 1182 -0.52 19.78 -6.61
N LEU A 1183 -1.51 18.89 -6.77
CA LEU A 1183 -2.61 19.07 -7.71
C LEU A 1183 -3.65 20.09 -7.21
N ASN A 1184 -3.96 20.08 -5.91
CA ASN A 1184 -4.88 21.03 -5.29
C ASN A 1184 -4.55 21.18 -3.79
N GLY A 1185 -3.72 22.17 -3.48
CA GLY A 1185 -3.11 22.35 -2.16
C GLY A 1185 -3.69 23.45 -1.27
N GLU A 1186 -4.55 24.31 -1.82
CA GLU A 1186 -5.17 25.44 -1.11
C GLU A 1186 -6.62 25.67 -1.56
N GLU A 1187 -7.42 26.34 -0.73
CA GLU A 1187 -8.80 26.72 -1.02
C GLU A 1187 -8.86 27.93 -1.95
N LEU A 1188 -9.85 27.94 -2.86
CA LEU A 1188 -10.02 28.99 -3.85
C LEU A 1188 -11.47 29.47 -3.90
N VAL A 1189 -11.67 30.79 -3.87
CA VAL A 1189 -12.97 31.41 -4.12
C VAL A 1189 -13.17 31.58 -5.62
N GLN A 1190 -13.93 30.68 -6.22
CA GLN A 1190 -14.31 30.80 -7.62
C GLN A 1190 -15.36 31.91 -7.78
N ILE A 1191 -15.06 32.90 -8.60
CA ILE A 1191 -15.88 34.10 -8.81
C ILE A 1191 -16.03 34.41 -10.30
N ASN A 1192 -17.23 34.81 -10.71
CA ASN A 1192 -17.51 35.19 -12.08
C ASN A 1192 -16.68 36.44 -12.50
N PRO A 1193 -16.17 36.53 -13.74
CA PRO A 1193 -15.42 37.70 -14.21
C PRO A 1193 -16.17 39.03 -14.04
N GLN A 1194 -17.49 39.05 -14.21
CA GLN A 1194 -18.29 40.28 -14.07
C GLN A 1194 -18.34 40.76 -12.61
N ASP A 1195 -18.51 39.85 -11.67
CA ASP A 1195 -18.54 40.20 -10.24
C ASP A 1195 -17.14 40.55 -9.73
N ALA A 1196 -16.13 39.81 -10.19
CA ALA A 1196 -14.73 40.14 -9.92
C ALA A 1196 -14.39 41.56 -10.41
N GLN A 1197 -14.81 41.93 -11.62
CA GLN A 1197 -14.61 43.29 -12.16
C GLN A 1197 -15.32 44.35 -11.32
N LYS A 1198 -16.59 44.14 -10.95
CA LYS A 1198 -17.35 45.07 -10.08
C LYS A 1198 -16.69 45.28 -8.72
N LEU A 1199 -16.12 44.21 -8.15
CA LEU A 1199 -15.41 44.24 -6.86
C LEU A 1199 -13.93 44.63 -6.99
N GLY A 1200 -13.44 44.80 -8.23
CA GLY A 1200 -12.05 45.10 -8.56
C GLY A 1200 -11.06 43.97 -8.25
N ILE A 1201 -11.51 42.72 -8.11
CA ILE A 1201 -10.71 41.54 -7.75
C ILE A 1201 -10.06 40.96 -9.02
N THR A 1202 -8.78 40.58 -8.93
CA THR A 1202 -8.03 39.91 -10.01
C THR A 1202 -7.72 38.45 -9.66
N ASP A 1203 -7.52 37.59 -10.66
CA ASP A 1203 -7.18 36.17 -10.44
C ASP A 1203 -5.96 36.01 -9.52
N GLY A 1204 -6.02 35.06 -8.59
CA GLY A 1204 -4.97 34.77 -7.60
C GLY A 1204 -4.85 35.80 -6.46
N GLN A 1205 -5.64 36.87 -6.46
CA GLN A 1205 -5.62 37.86 -5.38
C GLN A 1205 -6.22 37.28 -4.10
N GLY A 1206 -5.59 37.57 -2.96
CA GLY A 1206 -6.17 37.28 -1.64
C GLY A 1206 -7.47 38.06 -1.41
N VAL A 1207 -8.52 37.34 -1.02
CA VAL A 1207 -9.85 37.88 -0.75
C VAL A 1207 -10.34 37.42 0.61
N ARG A 1208 -11.24 38.21 1.17
CA ARG A 1208 -11.99 37.88 2.37
C ARG A 1208 -13.44 37.63 1.97
N VAL A 1209 -13.97 36.49 2.43
CA VAL A 1209 -15.37 36.13 2.24
C VAL A 1209 -16.04 36.19 3.60
N THR A 1210 -17.07 37.02 3.73
CA THR A 1210 -17.77 37.27 4.99
C THR A 1210 -19.24 36.89 4.82
N SER A 1211 -19.77 36.14 5.78
CA SER A 1211 -21.21 35.88 5.93
C SER A 1211 -21.72 36.47 7.24
N ARG A 1212 -22.99 36.26 7.55
CA ARG A 1212 -23.58 36.67 8.83
C ARG A 1212 -22.98 35.97 10.06
N ARG A 1213 -22.26 34.86 9.86
CA ARG A 1213 -21.73 33.99 10.93
C ARG A 1213 -20.22 34.13 11.14
N GLY A 1214 -19.49 34.51 10.10
CA GLY A 1214 -18.03 34.62 10.20
C GLY A 1214 -17.38 35.09 8.91
N GLU A 1215 -16.05 35.06 8.90
CA GLU A 1215 -15.24 35.40 7.74
C GLU A 1215 -14.10 34.40 7.56
N VAL A 1216 -13.70 34.19 6.30
CA VAL A 1216 -12.55 33.36 5.93
C VAL A 1216 -11.68 34.05 4.89
N MET A 1217 -10.42 33.64 4.83
CA MET A 1217 -9.44 34.13 3.86
C MET A 1217 -9.11 33.04 2.85
N ALA A 1218 -9.09 33.40 1.56
CA ALA A 1218 -8.72 32.51 0.47
C ALA A 1218 -8.20 33.31 -0.73
N LYS A 1219 -7.68 32.64 -1.75
CA LYS A 1219 -7.34 33.28 -3.02
C LYS A 1219 -8.53 33.22 -3.98
N SER A 1220 -8.70 34.27 -4.77
CA SER A 1220 -9.72 34.29 -5.83
C SER A 1220 -9.28 33.46 -7.03
N LYS A 1221 -10.26 32.77 -7.64
CA LYS A 1221 -10.14 32.13 -8.94
C LYS A 1221 -11.21 32.71 -9.87
N VAL A 1222 -10.82 33.58 -10.78
CA VAL A 1222 -11.76 34.22 -11.71
C VAL A 1222 -12.11 33.23 -12.83
N THR A 1223 -13.39 32.84 -12.92
CA THR A 1223 -13.86 31.79 -13.84
C THR A 1223 -15.32 31.97 -14.26
N GLU A 1224 -15.64 31.67 -15.51
CA GLU A 1224 -17.02 31.71 -16.04
C GLU A 1224 -17.88 30.53 -15.57
N ALA A 1225 -17.24 29.49 -15.00
CA ALA A 1225 -17.93 28.32 -14.48
C ALA A 1225 -18.94 28.69 -13.38
N SER A 1226 -18.59 29.61 -12.49
CA SER A 1226 -19.50 30.16 -11.49
C SER A 1226 -20.41 31.23 -12.13
N PRO A 1227 -21.75 31.17 -11.90
CA PRO A 1227 -22.67 32.17 -12.46
C PRO A 1227 -22.51 33.54 -11.80
N VAL A 1228 -22.98 34.59 -12.48
CA VAL A 1228 -23.06 35.94 -11.92
C VAL A 1228 -23.94 35.93 -10.67
N GLY A 1229 -23.49 36.59 -9.60
CA GLY A 1229 -24.14 36.63 -8.29
C GLY A 1229 -23.82 35.42 -7.39
N VAL A 1230 -23.00 34.47 -7.85
CA VAL A 1230 -22.67 33.25 -7.10
C VAL A 1230 -21.16 33.07 -7.02
N VAL A 1231 -20.67 32.74 -5.82
CA VAL A 1231 -19.30 32.34 -5.55
C VAL A 1231 -19.25 30.89 -5.08
N THR A 1232 -18.15 30.21 -5.37
CA THR A 1232 -18.02 28.79 -5.07
C THR A 1232 -16.73 28.52 -4.30
N MET A 1233 -16.83 27.72 -3.24
CA MET A 1233 -15.70 27.27 -2.41
C MET A 1233 -15.87 25.80 -2.04
N SER A 1234 -14.81 25.17 -1.52
CA SER A 1234 -14.86 23.85 -0.90
C SER A 1234 -14.62 23.92 0.62
N PHE A 1235 -14.55 22.78 1.29
CA PHE A 1235 -14.32 22.67 2.75
C PHE A 1235 -13.21 21.66 3.07
N HIS A 1236 -12.32 21.41 2.10
CA HIS A 1236 -11.27 20.41 2.21
C HIS A 1236 -10.06 20.85 3.06
N PHE A 1237 -9.97 22.13 3.41
CA PHE A 1237 -8.76 22.77 3.92
C PHE A 1237 -8.99 23.32 5.33
N THR A 1238 -8.14 22.90 6.28
CA THR A 1238 -8.19 23.38 7.66
C THR A 1238 -7.74 24.84 7.77
N GLU A 1239 -6.88 25.27 6.85
CA GLU A 1239 -6.37 26.62 6.74
C GLU A 1239 -7.44 27.64 6.32
N THR A 1240 -8.50 27.17 5.64
CA THR A 1240 -9.67 27.96 5.23
C THR A 1240 -10.95 27.21 5.59
N ARG A 1241 -11.45 27.44 6.81
CA ARG A 1241 -12.63 26.77 7.36
C ARG A 1241 -13.93 27.32 6.77
N THR A 1242 -14.22 27.02 5.50
CA THR A 1242 -15.37 27.57 4.76
C THR A 1242 -16.72 27.36 5.45
N ASN A 1243 -16.88 26.27 6.20
CA ASN A 1243 -18.11 26.00 6.97
C ASN A 1243 -18.33 26.95 8.17
N LEU A 1244 -17.39 27.86 8.49
CA LEU A 1244 -17.68 29.02 9.34
C LEU A 1244 -18.71 29.96 8.69
N LEU A 1245 -18.81 29.94 7.35
CA LEU A 1245 -19.69 30.83 6.62
C LEU A 1245 -21.11 30.31 6.48
N THR A 1246 -21.31 28.99 6.51
CA THR A 1246 -22.50 28.32 5.97
C THR A 1246 -23.76 28.49 6.81
N ASN A 1247 -24.91 28.39 6.17
CA ASN A 1247 -26.22 28.63 6.79
C ASN A 1247 -26.68 27.40 7.61
N PRO A 1248 -27.02 27.55 8.90
CA PRO A 1248 -27.53 26.46 9.73
C PRO A 1248 -29.03 26.18 9.54
N ALA A 1249 -29.73 26.87 8.64
CA ALA A 1249 -31.15 26.62 8.37
C ALA A 1249 -31.39 25.15 7.96
N LEU A 1250 -32.35 24.51 8.63
CA LEU A 1250 -32.60 23.07 8.48
C LEU A 1250 -33.84 22.78 7.63
N ASP A 1251 -33.77 21.72 6.82
CA ASP A 1251 -34.95 21.10 6.22
C ASP A 1251 -35.92 20.60 7.31
N PRO A 1252 -37.22 20.93 7.24
CA PRO A 1252 -38.15 20.68 8.34
C PRO A 1252 -38.36 19.19 8.65
N VAL A 1253 -38.20 18.31 7.65
CA VAL A 1253 -38.44 16.87 7.75
C VAL A 1253 -37.17 16.12 8.11
N SER A 1254 -36.12 16.31 7.31
CA SER A 1254 -34.87 15.55 7.38
C SER A 1254 -33.80 16.21 8.23
N LYS A 1255 -34.01 17.45 8.69
CA LYS A 1255 -33.06 18.20 9.51
C LYS A 1255 -31.65 18.35 8.89
N ILE A 1256 -31.55 18.31 7.56
CA ILE A 1256 -30.29 18.62 6.86
C ILE A 1256 -30.10 20.15 6.79
N PRO A 1257 -28.87 20.68 6.91
CA PRO A 1257 -28.60 22.10 6.74
C PRO A 1257 -28.53 22.57 5.27
N GLU A 1258 -28.84 23.85 5.05
CA GLU A 1258 -28.75 24.55 3.75
C GLU A 1258 -27.31 24.95 3.41
N LEU A 1259 -26.50 23.98 2.97
CA LEU A 1259 -25.08 24.20 2.62
C LEU A 1259 -24.87 24.72 1.20
N LYS A 1260 -25.87 24.66 0.32
CA LYS A 1260 -25.74 25.11 -1.09
C LYS A 1260 -26.11 26.56 -1.33
N VAL A 1261 -26.74 27.22 -0.35
CA VAL A 1261 -27.20 28.61 -0.44
C VAL A 1261 -26.87 29.32 0.87
N CYS A 1262 -25.91 30.24 0.81
CA CYS A 1262 -25.51 31.09 1.93
C CYS A 1262 -25.21 32.49 1.40
N ALA A 1263 -25.75 33.55 2.00
CA ALA A 1263 -25.45 34.90 1.53
C ALA A 1263 -24.09 35.36 2.06
N VAL A 1264 -23.26 35.90 1.17
CA VAL A 1264 -21.91 36.36 1.48
C VAL A 1264 -21.58 37.68 0.79
N ARG A 1265 -20.58 38.36 1.33
CA ARG A 1265 -19.87 39.46 0.69
C ARG A 1265 -18.43 39.04 0.43
N VAL A 1266 -17.89 39.40 -0.73
CA VAL A 1266 -16.48 39.19 -1.07
C VAL A 1266 -15.80 40.54 -1.20
N GLU A 1267 -14.67 40.70 -0.54
CA GLU A 1267 -13.88 41.92 -0.55
C GLU A 1267 -12.38 41.62 -0.63
N LYS A 1268 -11.58 42.60 -1.09
CA LYS A 1268 -10.13 42.45 -1.15
C LYS A 1268 -9.56 42.29 0.25
N ALA A 1269 -8.64 41.34 0.42
CA ALA A 1269 -7.83 41.27 1.63
C ALA A 1269 -7.05 42.59 1.80
N LYS A 1270 -7.12 43.21 2.98
CA LYS A 1270 -6.23 44.32 3.32
C LYS A 1270 -4.81 43.76 3.47
N LYS A 1271 -3.82 44.46 2.90
CA LYS A 1271 -2.41 44.07 2.93
C LYS A 1271 -1.85 43.93 4.33
#